data_AF-A0AAV6J5W9-F1
#
_entry.id   AF-A0AAV6J5W9-F1
#
_cell.length_a   1.000
_cell.length_b   1.000
_cell.length_c   1.000
_cell.angle_alpha   90.00
_cell.angle_beta   90.00
_cell.angle_gamma   90.00
#
_symmetry.space_group_name_H-M   'P 1'
#
loop_
_entity.id
_entity.type
_entity.pdbx_description
1 polymer ?
#
loop_
_entity_poly.entity_id
_entity_poly.type
_entity_poly.pdbx_seq_one_letter_code
_entity_poly.pdbx_strand_id
1 'polypeptide(L)'
;MALEQQNESSASGEPTVLVGWLIDKVLFFFIQFCGIRVIILIAILFFSFHWVFCVKILFNCKLLGTHPWPIRRIVGSAVRSDFHFTLIYLVLSTPLGKLLYDRIMVDLCELILSIINALIYCAIGSICIEIMSDRFLSNLKGIVLDMAKSCMFPLPLLAVAHQQLIAGSSHSHGDDDIKLIKAWEEVYGVNISDAANAETYSPEELGKQITAGTTPGNRIGFIGLGAMGFGMATHLLKSNFCVLGYDVYKPTLSRFVNEGGLTGSSPAEVSKDVDVLVIMVTNEAQAENVLYGDLGAVSALPSGASIVLSSTVSPAFVNQLERRLQNEHKDLKLVDAPVSGGVKRASMGTLTIMASGMDEALKHAGPVLSALSEKLYVIRGGCGAGSGVKMVNQLLAGVHIASAAEAMAFGARLGLNTRKLFDVIASSGATSWMFENRVPHMVENDFTPLSALDIFVKDLGIVCRECSHRKVPLHIASAVHQLFLSGAVEGLAVFSGYQFPFYDFTCSDLYISSRQKVLTKSDHGSTLPPSDPKDPGIGIPRSILGQATWELVSLPDVPSRLFSASDVHIVIYTPFLSLSIQVHKFSTCRFGRGNHCSISLNILAALVPEIKPQDDAAVVKVWTLDVVVCVRFERTCRAQFYETLTADAAASVLGEMDAWIICPFFLQGGRYTIEDVHYVADSEWLVPAGDTEFAKDAAFGYKSSNLREWVEEKTRGRIQANCVTSISIQHLRKGGPNAVCEHLCSLQKGSTCIINAASDRDMAVFAAGMIQAELMGRRFLCRTAASFVSARLGITPKAPILPEDLGIVKGRSGGLIVVGSYVPKTTKQVEELKSQCSHILRIIEISVDKIAMKSVEERDEEINRTAEMADIFLGACKDTLIMTSRKVVTGKSPLESLEINFKVSSALVEIVRRITSRPRYILAKGGITSSDLATKALEAKCAKIVGQALAGVPLWQLGPESRHPGVPYIVFPGNVGDSKALAEVVKSWARPVRLSSTKELLLNAEKGGYAVGAFNVYNLEGIEAVVAAAEEEQSPAILQIHPSALKQGGIPLVACCIAAAEQACVPITVHFDHGNSKRELVEVLELGFDSVMVDGSHLPFKDNISYTKFISFLAHSKSMMVEAELGRLSGTEDDLTIADYEGKMTDVEQAEQFIDETGIDALAVCIGNVHGKYPPSGPNLRLDLLKEQGVASIKLHVFFFLMVKSGQMEPLITESNGLNSKQFNFIDDWGEASFDDLMDPRVTSLEKEIARTKEKVHIMIFEDMSLRKKAFSN
;
A
#
# COMPACT_ATOMS: atom_id res chain seq x y z
N MET A 1 17.31 -66.97 -9.22
CA MET A 1 16.76 -68.20 -8.61
C MET A 1 17.85 -68.82 -7.75
N ALA A 2 17.51 -69.13 -6.48
CA ALA A 2 18.37 -69.53 -5.34
C ALA A 2 18.93 -68.39 -4.47
N LEU A 3 18.07 -67.77 -3.65
CA LEU A 3 18.29 -67.43 -2.22
C LEU A 3 17.09 -66.63 -1.69
N GLU A 4 15.97 -67.34 -1.59
CA GLU A 4 14.85 -67.02 -0.70
C GLU A 4 14.84 -68.19 0.31
N GLN A 5 15.32 -67.99 1.53
CA GLN A 5 14.91 -68.70 2.76
C GLN A 5 15.80 -68.35 3.97
N GLN A 6 15.12 -68.06 5.08
CA GLN A 6 15.51 -68.16 6.49
C GLN A 6 16.26 -67.00 7.19
N ASN A 7 15.44 -66.29 8.00
CA ASN A 7 15.54 -66.07 9.45
C ASN A 7 16.73 -65.33 10.08
N GLU A 8 16.36 -64.23 10.74
CA GLU A 8 16.64 -63.89 12.15
C GLU A 8 17.78 -64.66 12.86
N SER A 9 18.90 -63.98 13.12
CA SER A 9 19.41 -63.70 14.49
C SER A 9 20.85 -63.13 14.47
N SER A 10 21.08 -62.18 15.38
CA SER A 10 22.37 -61.70 15.93
C SER A 10 23.48 -61.13 15.02
N ALA A 11 23.69 -59.82 15.18
CA ALA A 11 24.93 -59.05 15.25
C ALA A 11 26.23 -59.49 14.50
N SER A 12 26.79 -58.48 13.79
CA SER A 12 28.21 -58.20 13.48
C SER A 12 28.94 -59.02 12.39
N GLY A 13 29.25 -58.36 11.26
CA GLY A 13 30.22 -58.80 10.24
C GLY A 13 30.07 -58.09 8.88
N GLU A 14 31.10 -57.41 8.39
CA GLU A 14 31.12 -56.50 7.23
C GLU A 14 30.91 -57.16 5.83
N PRO A 15 30.20 -56.51 4.87
CA PRO A 15 29.96 -57.01 3.50
C PRO A 15 30.96 -56.52 2.42
N THR A 16 32.17 -56.08 2.78
CA THR A 16 33.11 -55.40 1.87
C THR A 16 33.99 -56.32 1.01
N VAL A 17 34.10 -57.61 1.35
CA VAL A 17 35.10 -58.50 0.71
C VAL A 17 34.55 -59.25 -0.52
N LEU A 18 33.24 -59.48 -0.61
CA LEU A 18 32.65 -60.24 -1.73
C LEU A 18 32.47 -59.40 -3.01
N VAL A 19 32.30 -58.07 -2.87
CA VAL A 19 32.12 -57.13 -3.99
C VAL A 19 33.45 -56.85 -4.72
N GLY A 20 34.57 -56.80 -3.98
CA GLY A 20 35.90 -56.60 -4.58
C GLY A 20 36.32 -57.72 -5.52
N TRP A 21 36.04 -58.98 -5.15
CA TRP A 21 36.42 -60.14 -5.97
C TRP A 21 35.66 -60.25 -7.30
N LEU A 22 34.42 -59.75 -7.36
CA LEU A 22 33.59 -59.75 -8.57
C LEU A 22 34.01 -58.62 -9.54
N ILE A 23 34.39 -57.45 -9.00
CA ILE A 23 34.84 -56.29 -9.80
C ILE A 23 36.16 -56.60 -10.51
N ASP A 24 37.12 -57.25 -9.82
CA ASP A 24 38.42 -57.56 -10.40
C ASP A 24 38.35 -58.51 -11.61
N LYS A 25 37.42 -59.48 -11.60
CA LYS A 25 37.23 -60.40 -12.73
C LYS A 25 36.52 -59.77 -13.93
N VAL A 26 35.61 -58.83 -13.70
CA VAL A 26 34.93 -58.09 -14.78
C VAL A 26 35.88 -57.09 -15.42
N LEU A 27 36.73 -56.43 -14.62
CA LEU A 27 37.72 -55.46 -15.10
C LEU A 27 38.79 -56.13 -15.98
N PHE A 28 39.23 -57.35 -15.63
CA PHE A 28 40.23 -58.10 -16.40
C PHE A 28 39.72 -58.51 -17.80
N PHE A 29 38.45 -58.87 -17.93
CA PHE A 29 37.84 -59.23 -19.22
C PHE A 29 37.58 -58.00 -20.13
N PHE A 30 37.31 -56.83 -19.53
CA PHE A 30 36.98 -55.60 -20.27
C PHE A 30 38.22 -54.94 -20.91
N ILE A 31 39.38 -55.01 -20.24
CA ILE A 31 40.64 -54.44 -20.75
C ILE A 31 41.10 -55.16 -22.04
N GLN A 32 40.86 -56.47 -22.16
CA GLN A 32 41.22 -57.24 -23.36
C GLN A 32 40.38 -56.89 -24.60
N PHE A 33 39.11 -56.51 -24.43
CA PHE A 33 38.19 -56.29 -25.55
C PHE A 33 38.18 -54.83 -26.06
N CYS A 34 38.38 -53.85 -25.18
CA CYS A 34 38.38 -52.42 -25.54
C CYS A 34 39.70 -51.95 -26.17
N GLY A 35 40.83 -52.59 -25.86
CA GLY A 35 42.16 -52.17 -26.35
C GLY A 35 42.28 -52.14 -27.89
N ILE A 36 41.60 -53.04 -28.60
CA ILE A 36 41.69 -53.13 -30.06
C ILE A 36 40.92 -52.00 -30.76
N ARG A 37 39.79 -51.55 -30.21
CA ARG A 37 38.97 -50.47 -30.81
C ARG A 37 39.55 -49.08 -30.55
N VAL A 38 40.20 -48.87 -29.41
CA VAL A 38 40.87 -47.60 -29.08
C VAL A 38 42.09 -47.36 -29.97
N ILE A 39 42.86 -48.42 -30.31
CA ILE A 39 44.00 -48.32 -31.23
C ILE A 39 43.55 -47.89 -32.65
N ILE A 40 42.40 -48.39 -33.12
CA ILE A 40 41.82 -48.00 -34.42
C ILE A 40 41.37 -46.53 -34.40
N LEU A 41 40.78 -46.06 -33.29
CA LEU A 41 40.34 -44.67 -33.14
C LEU A 41 41.52 -43.69 -33.07
N ILE A 42 42.60 -44.06 -32.38
CA ILE A 42 43.85 -43.29 -32.32
C ILE A 42 44.48 -43.19 -33.71
N ALA A 43 44.49 -44.28 -34.49
CA ALA A 43 45.00 -44.27 -35.86
C ALA A 43 44.19 -43.34 -36.79
N ILE A 44 42.86 -43.29 -36.63
CA ILE A 44 41.98 -42.41 -37.41
C ILE A 44 42.21 -40.93 -37.02
N LEU A 45 42.30 -40.63 -35.72
CA LEU A 45 42.56 -39.27 -35.23
C LEU A 45 43.95 -38.77 -35.63
N PHE A 46 44.95 -39.66 -35.68
CA PHE A 46 46.29 -39.32 -36.16
C PHE A 46 46.27 -38.92 -37.65
N PHE A 47 45.52 -39.62 -38.49
CA PHE A 47 45.34 -39.28 -39.91
C PHE A 47 44.55 -37.98 -40.12
N SER A 48 43.52 -37.72 -39.32
CA SER A 48 42.70 -36.51 -39.41
C SER A 48 43.46 -35.24 -38.99
N PHE A 49 44.27 -35.31 -37.93
CA PHE A 49 45.11 -34.19 -37.51
C PHE A 49 46.25 -33.90 -38.50
N HIS A 50 46.81 -34.95 -39.12
CA HIS A 50 47.82 -34.82 -40.16
C HIS A 50 47.29 -34.04 -41.37
N TRP A 51 46.02 -34.27 -41.75
CA TRP A 51 45.36 -33.55 -42.85
C TRP A 51 45.16 -32.06 -42.53
N VAL A 52 44.70 -31.74 -41.31
CA VAL A 52 44.45 -30.36 -40.87
C VAL A 52 45.75 -29.56 -40.76
N PHE A 53 46.84 -30.18 -40.34
CA PHE A 53 48.15 -29.54 -40.25
C PHE A 53 48.74 -29.21 -41.63
N CYS A 54 48.62 -30.13 -42.60
CA CYS A 54 49.01 -29.90 -44.00
C CYS A 54 48.20 -28.77 -44.66
N VAL A 55 46.89 -28.68 -44.38
CA VAL A 55 46.02 -27.61 -44.88
C VAL A 55 46.38 -26.24 -44.28
N LYS A 56 46.77 -26.19 -43.00
CA LYS A 56 47.14 -24.94 -42.30
C LYS A 56 48.49 -24.37 -42.77
N ILE A 57 49.45 -25.23 -43.13
CA ILE A 57 50.71 -24.80 -43.75
C ILE A 57 50.46 -24.27 -45.18
N LEU A 58 49.61 -24.93 -45.96
CA LEU A 58 49.21 -24.46 -47.30
C LEU A 58 48.46 -23.12 -47.26
N PHE A 59 47.72 -22.83 -46.18
CA PHE A 59 47.03 -21.56 -46.00
C PHE A 59 47.96 -20.42 -45.60
N ASN A 60 48.96 -20.68 -44.74
CA ASN A 60 49.92 -19.67 -44.30
C ASN A 60 50.96 -19.29 -45.38
N CYS A 61 51.21 -20.15 -46.37
CA CYS A 61 52.04 -19.79 -47.52
C CYS A 61 51.35 -18.84 -48.53
N LYS A 62 50.03 -18.59 -48.40
CA LYS A 62 49.25 -17.71 -49.30
C LYS A 62 49.28 -16.22 -48.90
N LEU A 63 49.88 -15.87 -47.77
CA LEU A 63 49.98 -14.49 -47.25
C LEU A 63 51.26 -13.74 -47.68
N LEU A 64 52.14 -14.37 -48.46
CA LEU A 64 53.30 -13.72 -49.11
C LEU A 64 53.03 -13.61 -50.61
N GLY A 65 52.49 -12.49 -51.06
CA GLY A 65 52.01 -12.31 -52.43
C GLY A 65 53.10 -12.08 -53.49
N THR A 66 53.00 -12.79 -54.62
CA THR A 66 53.45 -12.38 -55.98
C THR A 66 52.66 -13.15 -57.07
N HIS A 67 52.19 -12.44 -58.12
CA HIS A 67 51.39 -12.83 -59.32
C HIS A 67 52.12 -13.77 -60.35
N PRO A 68 51.54 -14.18 -61.53
CA PRO A 68 50.20 -14.72 -61.90
C PRO A 68 50.19 -15.94 -62.93
N TRP A 69 49.01 -16.55 -63.18
CA TRP A 69 48.57 -17.50 -64.27
C TRP A 69 48.97 -19.02 -64.23
N PRO A 70 48.32 -19.95 -64.99
CA PRO A 70 46.90 -20.36 -64.95
C PRO A 70 46.70 -21.91 -65.11
N ILE A 71 45.77 -22.58 -64.41
CA ILE A 71 45.39 -23.97 -64.79
C ILE A 71 43.88 -24.17 -64.74
N ARG A 72 43.25 -24.05 -65.93
CA ARG A 72 42.07 -24.83 -66.32
C ARG A 72 42.52 -25.84 -67.37
N ARG A 73 42.83 -27.07 -66.95
CA ARG A 73 42.52 -28.29 -67.70
C ARG A 73 42.91 -29.52 -66.87
N ILE A 74 42.02 -30.51 -66.90
CA ILE A 74 42.22 -31.89 -66.49
C ILE A 74 41.91 -32.15 -65.00
N VAL A 75 40.61 -32.39 -64.77
CA VAL A 75 40.19 -33.57 -64.01
C VAL A 75 40.80 -34.79 -64.69
N GLY A 76 41.65 -35.55 -64.00
CA GLY A 76 42.21 -36.80 -64.52
C GLY A 76 43.33 -37.39 -63.66
N SER A 77 42.98 -38.42 -62.88
CA SER A 77 43.81 -39.48 -62.28
C SER A 77 44.88 -39.15 -61.21
N ALA A 78 44.60 -39.65 -60.00
CA ALA A 78 45.48 -40.43 -59.11
C ALA A 78 46.86 -39.87 -58.67
N VAL A 79 46.92 -39.51 -57.38
CA VAL A 79 47.88 -39.97 -56.35
C VAL A 79 49.36 -40.18 -56.76
N ARG A 80 50.26 -39.36 -56.19
CA ARG A 80 51.52 -39.85 -55.58
C ARG A 80 52.01 -38.91 -54.47
N SER A 81 52.46 -39.51 -53.38
CA SER A 81 52.58 -39.00 -52.01
C SER A 81 53.98 -38.53 -51.59
N ASP A 82 54.94 -38.35 -52.50
CA ASP A 82 56.36 -38.33 -52.12
C ASP A 82 56.99 -36.94 -51.94
N PHE A 83 56.24 -35.85 -52.04
CA PHE A 83 56.81 -34.50 -51.86
C PHE A 83 56.76 -33.99 -50.40
N HIS A 84 55.93 -34.58 -49.53
CA HIS A 84 55.73 -34.08 -48.17
C HIS A 84 56.78 -34.59 -47.15
N PHE A 85 57.39 -35.76 -47.39
CA PHE A 85 58.33 -36.35 -46.44
C PHE A 85 59.70 -35.66 -46.41
N THR A 86 60.17 -35.16 -47.54
CA THR A 86 61.53 -34.59 -47.67
C THR A 86 61.67 -33.24 -46.96
N LEU A 87 60.61 -32.42 -46.93
CA LEU A 87 60.63 -31.11 -46.26
C LEU A 87 60.59 -31.24 -44.72
N ILE A 88 59.91 -32.27 -44.20
CA ILE A 88 59.76 -32.52 -42.76
C ILE A 88 61.07 -33.07 -42.16
N TYR A 89 61.78 -33.93 -42.90
CA TYR A 89 63.08 -34.46 -42.46
C TYR A 89 64.14 -33.36 -42.26
N LEU A 90 64.08 -32.30 -43.08
CA LEU A 90 64.98 -31.14 -42.99
C LEU A 90 64.69 -30.25 -41.76
N VAL A 91 63.44 -30.16 -41.32
CA VAL A 91 63.06 -29.35 -40.15
C VAL A 91 63.40 -30.06 -38.84
N LEU A 92 63.16 -31.38 -38.76
CA LEU A 92 63.42 -32.20 -37.57
C LEU A 92 64.91 -32.51 -37.31
N SER A 93 65.78 -32.26 -38.29
CA SER A 93 67.24 -32.42 -38.13
C SER A 93 67.94 -31.19 -37.54
N THR A 94 67.20 -30.10 -37.27
CA THR A 94 67.71 -28.93 -36.55
C THR A 94 67.51 -29.07 -35.03
N PRO A 95 68.42 -28.54 -34.18
CA PRO A 95 68.27 -28.60 -32.72
C PRO A 95 66.97 -27.95 -32.22
N LEU A 96 66.50 -26.90 -32.89
CA LEU A 96 65.26 -26.20 -32.58
C LEU A 96 64.03 -27.05 -32.95
N GLY A 97 64.07 -27.79 -34.06
CA GLY A 97 63.00 -28.70 -34.49
C GLY A 97 62.83 -29.90 -33.57
N LYS A 98 63.94 -30.46 -33.05
CA LYS A 98 63.90 -31.53 -32.04
C LYS A 98 63.31 -31.06 -30.72
N LEU A 99 63.71 -29.88 -30.24
CA LEU A 99 63.19 -29.32 -28.98
C LEU A 99 61.69 -29.00 -29.07
N LEU A 100 61.20 -28.54 -30.22
CA LEU A 100 59.78 -28.28 -30.45
C LEU A 100 58.98 -29.58 -30.55
N TYR A 101 59.54 -30.62 -31.19
CA TYR A 101 58.91 -31.93 -31.31
C TYR A 101 58.78 -32.64 -29.96
N ASP A 102 59.83 -32.63 -29.14
CA ASP A 102 59.80 -33.27 -27.82
C ASP A 102 58.82 -32.56 -26.88
N ARG A 103 58.74 -31.23 -26.94
CA ARG A 103 57.80 -30.44 -26.12
C ARG A 103 56.35 -30.67 -26.54
N ILE A 104 56.09 -30.69 -27.84
CA ILE A 104 54.76 -31.03 -28.38
C ILE A 104 54.38 -32.47 -28.04
N MET A 105 55.32 -33.42 -28.06
CA MET A 105 55.03 -34.82 -27.69
C MET A 105 54.73 -35.00 -26.21
N VAL A 106 55.38 -34.24 -25.32
CA VAL A 106 55.03 -34.23 -23.89
C VAL A 106 53.65 -33.62 -23.68
N ASP A 107 53.35 -32.48 -24.31
CA ASP A 107 52.04 -31.82 -24.22
C ASP A 107 50.92 -32.70 -24.82
N LEU A 108 51.21 -33.44 -25.91
CA LEU A 108 50.27 -34.36 -26.53
C LEU A 108 50.05 -35.61 -25.66
N CYS A 109 51.09 -36.14 -25.01
CA CYS A 109 50.97 -37.26 -24.08
C CYS A 109 50.16 -36.87 -22.84
N GLU A 110 50.36 -35.67 -22.27
CA GLU A 110 49.53 -35.18 -21.16
C GLU A 110 48.07 -34.94 -21.58
N LEU A 111 47.86 -34.40 -22.79
CA LEU A 111 46.51 -34.22 -23.33
C LEU A 111 45.81 -35.56 -23.58
N ILE A 112 46.52 -36.55 -24.12
CA ILE A 112 45.99 -37.90 -24.34
C ILE A 112 45.72 -38.62 -23.02
N LEU A 113 46.60 -38.51 -22.01
CA LEU A 113 46.36 -39.04 -20.67
C LEU A 113 45.15 -38.37 -20.00
N SER A 114 44.97 -37.05 -20.17
CA SER A 114 43.81 -36.32 -19.67
C SER A 114 42.52 -36.73 -20.39
N ILE A 115 42.57 -36.99 -21.70
CA ILE A 115 41.42 -37.45 -22.49
C ILE A 115 41.09 -38.91 -22.16
N ILE A 116 42.09 -39.77 -21.97
CA ILE A 116 41.87 -41.17 -21.54
C ILE A 116 41.28 -41.21 -20.14
N ASN A 117 41.79 -40.41 -19.19
CA ASN A 117 41.16 -40.28 -17.86
C ASN A 117 39.74 -39.75 -17.96
N ALA A 118 39.48 -38.71 -18.76
CA ALA A 118 38.13 -38.18 -18.96
C ALA A 118 37.19 -39.21 -19.61
N LEU A 119 37.67 -40.02 -20.55
CA LEU A 119 36.89 -41.08 -21.19
C LEU A 119 36.67 -42.29 -20.28
N ILE A 120 37.62 -42.64 -19.41
CA ILE A 120 37.44 -43.67 -18.38
C ILE A 120 36.43 -43.18 -17.33
N TYR A 121 36.50 -41.92 -16.90
CA TYR A 121 35.50 -41.31 -16.01
C TYR A 121 34.11 -41.20 -16.67
N CYS A 122 34.05 -40.87 -17.96
CA CYS A 122 32.79 -40.88 -18.72
C CYS A 122 32.25 -42.29 -18.96
N ALA A 123 33.09 -43.29 -19.19
CA ALA A 123 32.65 -44.67 -19.41
C ALA A 123 32.20 -45.34 -18.11
N ILE A 124 32.90 -45.11 -16.99
CA ILE A 124 32.46 -45.53 -15.65
C ILE A 124 31.18 -44.76 -15.28
N GLY A 125 31.10 -43.46 -15.61
CA GLY A 125 29.91 -42.64 -15.44
C GLY A 125 28.71 -43.17 -16.25
N SER A 126 28.88 -43.47 -17.53
CA SER A 126 27.81 -43.98 -18.40
C SER A 126 27.34 -45.38 -18.03
N ILE A 127 28.23 -46.29 -17.60
CA ILE A 127 27.84 -47.64 -17.16
C ILE A 127 27.18 -47.60 -15.77
N CYS A 128 27.60 -46.70 -14.88
CA CYS A 128 26.88 -46.45 -13.62
C CYS A 128 25.51 -45.77 -13.84
N ILE A 129 25.36 -44.98 -14.90
CA ILE A 129 24.10 -44.31 -15.26
C ILE A 129 23.10 -45.27 -15.93
N GLU A 130 23.57 -46.22 -16.75
CA GLU A 130 22.69 -47.24 -17.37
C GLU A 130 22.16 -48.29 -16.38
N ILE A 131 22.83 -48.52 -15.24
CA ILE A 131 22.41 -49.50 -14.23
C ILE A 131 21.59 -48.87 -13.07
N MET A 132 21.45 -47.54 -13.01
CA MET A 132 20.80 -46.83 -11.89
C MET A 132 19.76 -45.77 -12.31
N SER A 133 19.03 -45.96 -13.41
CA SER A 133 18.30 -44.88 -14.09
C SER A 133 16.98 -44.40 -13.43
N ASP A 134 16.28 -45.21 -12.63
CA ASP A 134 14.90 -44.85 -12.21
C ASP A 134 14.84 -44.02 -10.90
N ARG A 135 15.87 -44.13 -10.06
CA ARG A 135 16.04 -43.27 -8.87
C ARG A 135 16.85 -42.01 -9.15
N PHE A 136 17.64 -41.95 -10.22
CA PHE A 136 18.66 -40.90 -10.31
C PHE A 136 18.13 -39.51 -10.70
N LEU A 137 17.13 -39.38 -11.58
CA LEU A 137 16.58 -38.06 -11.99
C LEU A 137 15.62 -37.46 -10.95
N SER A 138 14.79 -38.30 -10.32
CA SER A 138 14.01 -37.93 -9.13
C SER A 138 14.95 -37.64 -7.95
N ASN A 139 16.00 -38.43 -7.75
CA ASN A 139 17.03 -38.13 -6.75
C ASN A 139 17.87 -36.90 -7.11
N LEU A 140 18.13 -36.55 -8.38
CA LEU A 140 18.96 -35.39 -8.72
C LEU A 140 18.20 -34.08 -8.43
N LYS A 141 16.91 -34.04 -8.79
CA LYS A 141 16.02 -32.92 -8.44
C LYS A 141 15.72 -32.91 -6.94
N GLY A 142 15.60 -34.10 -6.32
CA GLY A 142 15.61 -34.30 -4.88
C GLY A 142 16.87 -33.71 -4.24
N ILE A 143 18.06 -33.95 -4.80
CA ILE A 143 19.35 -33.41 -4.33
C ILE A 143 19.37 -31.89 -4.44
N VAL A 144 18.88 -31.32 -5.54
CA VAL A 144 18.80 -29.85 -5.67
C VAL A 144 17.81 -29.28 -4.65
N LEU A 145 16.63 -29.89 -4.47
CA LEU A 145 15.66 -29.47 -3.46
C LEU A 145 16.18 -29.67 -2.03
N ASP A 146 16.93 -30.72 -1.76
CA ASP A 146 17.51 -31.03 -0.45
C ASP A 146 18.70 -30.11 -0.15
N MET A 147 19.49 -29.75 -1.16
CA MET A 147 20.50 -28.70 -1.06
C MET A 147 19.86 -27.32 -0.85
N ALA A 148 18.75 -27.03 -1.51
CA ALA A 148 18.01 -25.80 -1.28
C ALA A 148 17.45 -25.75 0.14
N LYS A 149 16.90 -26.86 0.66
CA LYS A 149 16.48 -27.00 2.06
C LYS A 149 17.65 -26.78 3.03
N SER A 150 18.82 -27.36 2.76
CA SER A 150 20.00 -27.18 3.62
C SER A 150 20.49 -25.72 3.65
N CYS A 151 20.27 -25.00 2.56
CA CYS A 151 20.58 -23.57 2.43
C CYS A 151 19.41 -22.64 2.83
N MET A 152 18.31 -23.20 3.35
CA MET A 152 17.07 -22.49 3.69
C MET A 152 16.57 -21.60 2.53
N PHE A 153 16.65 -22.11 1.29
CA PHE A 153 16.30 -21.39 0.07
C PHE A 153 15.08 -22.00 -0.62
N PRO A 154 14.02 -21.22 -0.91
CA PRO A 154 12.84 -21.74 -1.58
C PRO A 154 13.07 -21.91 -3.09
N LEU A 155 12.68 -23.05 -3.64
CA LEU A 155 12.64 -23.31 -5.09
C LEU A 155 11.21 -23.71 -5.52
N PRO A 156 10.25 -22.76 -5.49
CA PRO A 156 8.84 -23.06 -5.77
C PRO A 156 8.61 -23.61 -7.18
N LEU A 157 9.32 -23.11 -8.20
CA LEU A 157 9.13 -23.60 -9.57
C LEU A 157 9.69 -25.00 -9.74
N LEU A 158 10.89 -25.26 -9.19
CA LEU A 158 11.44 -26.61 -9.16
C LEU A 158 10.54 -27.58 -8.37
N ALA A 159 9.96 -27.15 -7.26
CA ALA A 159 9.06 -27.99 -6.46
C ALA A 159 7.80 -28.39 -7.26
N VAL A 160 7.18 -27.45 -7.97
CA VAL A 160 6.02 -27.74 -8.84
C VAL A 160 6.43 -28.67 -9.99
N ALA A 161 7.57 -28.42 -10.63
CA ALA A 161 8.08 -29.28 -11.69
C ALA A 161 8.38 -30.71 -11.18
N HIS A 162 8.92 -30.84 -9.96
CA HIS A 162 9.17 -32.13 -9.33
C HIS A 162 7.86 -32.89 -9.05
N GLN A 163 6.83 -32.21 -8.56
CA GLN A 163 5.51 -32.83 -8.34
C GLN A 163 4.86 -33.31 -9.64
N GLN A 164 4.96 -32.54 -10.73
CA GLN A 164 4.47 -32.97 -12.04
C GLN A 164 5.17 -34.23 -12.55
N LEU A 165 6.47 -34.36 -12.29
CA LEU A 165 7.23 -35.55 -12.66
C LEU A 165 6.82 -36.77 -11.82
N ILE A 166 6.64 -36.60 -10.51
CA ILE A 166 6.10 -37.66 -9.65
C ILE A 166 4.74 -38.14 -10.17
N ALA A 167 3.86 -37.20 -10.52
CA ALA A 167 2.56 -37.52 -11.10
C ALA A 167 2.70 -38.25 -12.45
N GLY A 168 3.61 -37.84 -13.33
CA GLY A 168 3.87 -38.56 -14.59
C GLY A 168 4.41 -39.98 -14.37
N SER A 169 5.30 -40.15 -13.40
CA SER A 169 5.86 -41.45 -13.02
C SER A 169 4.82 -42.40 -12.43
N SER A 170 3.74 -41.90 -11.81
CA SER A 170 2.68 -42.77 -11.29
C SER A 170 1.71 -43.29 -12.36
N HIS A 171 1.69 -42.71 -13.56
CA HIS A 171 0.72 -43.04 -14.62
C HIS A 171 1.31 -43.86 -15.78
N SER A 172 2.64 -44.02 -15.88
CA SER A 172 3.28 -44.71 -17.01
C SER A 172 4.25 -45.82 -16.55
N HIS A 173 4.22 -46.98 -17.23
CA HIS A 173 5.18 -48.07 -17.04
C HIS A 173 6.26 -48.04 -18.15
N GLY A 174 7.55 -47.92 -17.79
CA GLY A 174 8.71 -47.83 -18.71
C GLY A 174 9.77 -46.81 -18.26
N ASP A 175 10.90 -46.59 -18.95
CA ASP A 175 12.13 -45.94 -18.41
C ASP A 175 12.57 -44.56 -19.00
N ASP A 176 11.75 -43.84 -19.79
CA ASP A 176 12.24 -42.65 -20.55
C ASP A 176 11.62 -41.28 -20.16
N ASP A 177 12.28 -40.16 -20.52
CA ASP A 177 11.81 -38.75 -20.38
C ASP A 177 10.47 -38.45 -21.11
N ILE A 178 10.03 -39.37 -21.99
CA ILE A 178 8.76 -39.31 -22.74
C ILE A 178 7.53 -39.44 -21.81
N LYS A 179 7.72 -39.83 -20.54
CA LYS A 179 6.65 -39.99 -19.53
C LYS A 179 5.82 -38.72 -19.28
N LEU A 180 6.44 -37.54 -19.29
CA LEU A 180 5.69 -36.30 -19.04
C LEU A 180 4.70 -36.03 -20.18
N ILE A 181 5.11 -36.26 -21.43
CA ILE A 181 4.24 -36.12 -22.62
C ILE A 181 3.08 -37.11 -22.54
N LYS A 182 3.36 -38.38 -22.19
CA LYS A 182 2.30 -39.39 -21.99
C LYS A 182 1.32 -39.02 -20.89
N ALA A 183 1.78 -38.39 -19.80
CA ALA A 183 0.87 -37.91 -18.77
C ALA A 183 -0.10 -36.83 -19.30
N TRP A 184 0.33 -35.95 -20.22
CA TRP A 184 -0.58 -35.01 -20.88
C TRP A 184 -1.57 -35.70 -21.83
N GLU A 185 -1.13 -36.74 -22.54
CA GLU A 185 -1.96 -37.55 -23.43
C GLU A 185 -3.01 -38.37 -22.66
N GLU A 186 -2.57 -39.11 -21.64
CA GLU A 186 -3.39 -40.07 -20.89
C GLU A 186 -4.29 -39.41 -19.84
N VAL A 187 -3.79 -38.40 -19.12
CA VAL A 187 -4.55 -37.75 -18.02
C VAL A 187 -5.45 -36.62 -18.53
N TYR A 188 -4.98 -35.86 -19.52
CA TYR A 188 -5.68 -34.65 -19.99
C TYR A 188 -6.21 -34.76 -21.42
N GLY A 189 -6.00 -35.89 -22.10
CA GLY A 189 -6.53 -36.13 -23.45
C GLY A 189 -5.89 -35.25 -24.53
N VAL A 190 -4.68 -34.75 -24.30
CA VAL A 190 -3.98 -33.84 -25.24
C VAL A 190 -2.97 -34.64 -26.06
N ASN A 191 -3.34 -35.02 -27.29
CA ASN A 191 -2.45 -35.75 -28.20
C ASN A 191 -1.62 -34.81 -29.08
N ILE A 192 -0.33 -34.64 -28.75
CA ILE A 192 0.61 -33.79 -29.50
C ILE A 192 0.92 -34.42 -30.85
N SER A 193 1.03 -35.75 -30.92
CA SER A 193 1.37 -36.47 -32.16
C SER A 193 0.27 -36.34 -33.22
N ASP A 194 -1.01 -36.39 -32.82
CA ASP A 194 -2.15 -36.16 -33.74
C ASP A 194 -2.10 -34.74 -34.33
N ALA A 195 -1.82 -33.73 -33.49
CA ALA A 195 -1.69 -32.35 -33.93
C ALA A 195 -0.47 -32.13 -34.85
N ALA A 196 0.64 -32.83 -34.60
CA ALA A 196 1.85 -32.76 -35.43
C ALA A 196 1.70 -33.43 -36.80
N ASN A 197 0.83 -34.44 -36.91
CA ASN A 197 0.54 -35.18 -38.15
C ASN A 197 -0.54 -34.53 -39.03
N ALA A 198 -1.07 -33.36 -38.64
CA ALA A 198 -1.91 -32.54 -39.51
C ALA A 198 -1.13 -32.05 -40.75
N GLU A 199 -1.84 -31.61 -41.80
CA GLU A 199 -1.28 -31.21 -43.09
C GLU A 199 -0.03 -30.32 -42.94
N THR A 200 1.14 -30.84 -43.32
CA THR A 200 2.42 -30.12 -43.24
C THR A 200 2.50 -29.01 -44.29
N TYR A 201 2.74 -27.78 -43.84
CA TYR A 201 3.05 -26.63 -44.69
C TYR A 201 4.14 -25.78 -44.02
N SER A 202 4.83 -24.94 -44.81
CA SER A 202 5.79 -23.97 -44.28
C SER A 202 5.11 -22.62 -44.06
N PRO A 203 4.92 -22.16 -42.81
CA PRO A 203 4.25 -20.89 -42.54
C PRO A 203 5.04 -19.67 -43.07
N GLU A 204 6.37 -19.77 -43.18
CA GLU A 204 7.21 -18.70 -43.76
C GLU A 204 7.07 -18.63 -45.28
N GLU A 205 7.03 -19.77 -45.98
CA GLU A 205 6.84 -19.79 -47.43
C GLU A 205 5.44 -19.28 -47.79
N LEU A 206 4.42 -19.65 -47.01
CA LEU A 206 3.07 -19.12 -47.17
C LEU A 206 3.03 -17.60 -46.97
N GLY A 207 3.76 -17.07 -45.97
CA GLY A 207 3.94 -15.64 -45.78
C GLY A 207 4.57 -14.94 -46.99
N LYS A 208 5.59 -15.55 -47.62
CA LYS A 208 6.20 -15.04 -48.86
C LYS A 208 5.23 -15.10 -50.05
N GLN A 209 4.42 -16.15 -50.17
CA GLN A 209 3.44 -16.29 -51.25
C GLN A 209 2.32 -15.26 -51.15
N ILE A 210 1.83 -14.98 -49.93
CA ILE A 210 0.75 -14.02 -49.68
C ILE A 210 1.22 -12.58 -49.90
N THR A 211 2.52 -12.30 -49.69
CA THR A 211 3.11 -10.95 -49.82
C THR A 211 3.62 -10.65 -51.24
N ALA A 212 3.80 -11.66 -52.09
CA ALA A 212 4.28 -11.50 -53.46
C ALA A 212 3.20 -10.90 -54.39
N GLY A 213 3.45 -9.70 -54.93
CA GLY A 213 2.64 -9.09 -55.99
C GLY A 213 1.72 -7.95 -55.58
N THR A 214 1.99 -7.26 -54.46
CA THR A 214 1.15 -6.16 -53.96
C THR A 214 1.84 -4.79 -54.10
N THR A 215 1.11 -3.79 -54.59
CA THR A 215 1.63 -2.46 -54.92
C THR A 215 1.68 -1.56 -53.66
N PRO A 216 2.76 -0.79 -53.41
CA PRO A 216 2.83 0.11 -52.27
C PRO A 216 2.09 1.42 -52.56
N GLY A 217 0.94 1.63 -51.90
CA GLY A 217 0.16 2.87 -52.04
C GLY A 217 -0.92 3.10 -50.98
N ASN A 218 -0.90 2.36 -49.86
CA ASN A 218 -2.04 2.32 -48.93
C ASN A 218 -1.94 3.38 -47.83
N ARG A 219 -3.09 3.98 -47.48
CA ARG A 219 -3.24 4.80 -46.27
C ARG A 219 -3.44 3.90 -45.06
N ILE A 220 -2.61 4.08 -44.04
CA ILE A 220 -2.61 3.27 -42.82
C ILE A 220 -3.12 4.11 -41.65
N GLY A 221 -4.16 3.63 -40.99
CA GLY A 221 -4.51 4.08 -39.64
C GLY A 221 -3.67 3.31 -38.63
N PHE A 222 -3.09 3.97 -37.65
CA PHE A 222 -2.28 3.33 -36.61
C PHE A 222 -2.74 3.78 -35.23
N ILE A 223 -3.31 2.86 -34.45
CA ILE A 223 -3.83 3.13 -33.12
C ILE A 223 -2.93 2.46 -32.08
N GLY A 224 -2.38 3.26 -31.17
CA GLY A 224 -1.47 2.84 -30.10
C GLY A 224 0.00 3.12 -30.45
N LEU A 225 0.45 4.35 -30.20
CA LEU A 225 1.82 4.82 -30.39
C LEU A 225 2.66 4.68 -29.11
N GLY A 226 2.46 3.56 -28.39
CA GLY A 226 3.25 3.19 -27.22
C GLY A 226 4.67 2.75 -27.58
N ALA A 227 5.35 2.06 -26.66
CA ALA A 227 6.76 1.67 -26.80
C ALA A 227 7.08 0.92 -28.13
N MET A 228 6.30 -0.11 -28.47
CA MET A 228 6.48 -0.83 -29.74
C MET A 228 5.76 -0.14 -30.91
N GLY A 229 4.52 0.32 -30.68
CA GLY A 229 3.69 0.89 -31.74
C GLY A 229 4.29 2.15 -32.38
N PHE A 230 4.97 3.00 -31.59
CA PHE A 230 5.70 4.15 -32.13
C PHE A 230 6.80 3.73 -33.11
N GLY A 231 7.58 2.68 -32.77
CA GLY A 231 8.62 2.15 -33.65
C GLY A 231 8.05 1.56 -34.94
N MET A 232 6.94 0.83 -34.85
CA MET A 232 6.24 0.27 -36.00
C MET A 232 5.70 1.38 -36.93
N ALA A 233 4.99 2.37 -36.37
CA ALA A 233 4.39 3.45 -37.14
C ALA A 233 5.46 4.31 -37.85
N THR A 234 6.56 4.63 -37.16
CA THR A 234 7.67 5.39 -37.76
C THR A 234 8.44 4.58 -38.80
N HIS A 235 8.54 3.26 -38.64
CA HIS A 235 9.12 2.40 -39.67
C HIS A 235 8.25 2.36 -40.94
N LEU A 236 6.92 2.29 -40.80
CA LEU A 236 6.00 2.35 -41.93
C LEU A 236 6.13 3.68 -42.72
N LEU A 237 6.31 4.81 -42.03
CA LEU A 237 6.62 6.10 -42.69
C LEU A 237 7.90 6.01 -43.54
N LYS A 238 8.96 5.41 -43.00
CA LYS A 238 10.24 5.22 -43.70
C LYS A 238 10.13 4.26 -44.89
N SER A 239 9.16 3.35 -44.85
CA SER A 239 8.84 2.40 -45.93
C SER A 239 7.86 2.98 -46.96
N ASN A 240 7.70 4.31 -47.01
CA ASN A 240 6.85 5.06 -47.96
C ASN A 240 5.33 4.82 -47.81
N PHE A 241 4.85 4.44 -46.63
CA PHE A 241 3.41 4.43 -46.34
C PHE A 241 2.93 5.77 -45.79
N CYS A 242 1.68 6.14 -46.09
CA CYS A 242 1.02 7.28 -45.46
C CYS A 242 0.36 6.82 -44.16
N VAL A 243 0.90 7.23 -43.01
CA VAL A 243 0.44 6.76 -41.69
C VAL A 243 -0.24 7.88 -40.90
N LEU A 244 -1.48 7.65 -40.51
CA LEU A 244 -2.24 8.47 -39.57
C LEU A 244 -2.21 7.78 -38.20
N GLY A 245 -1.69 8.44 -37.18
CA GLY A 245 -1.49 7.90 -35.84
C GLY A 245 -2.48 8.43 -34.80
N TYR A 246 -2.93 7.57 -33.88
CA TYR A 246 -3.68 7.93 -32.68
C TYR A 246 -3.10 7.26 -31.43
N ASP A 247 -3.08 8.02 -30.33
CA ASP A 247 -2.75 7.54 -28.99
C ASP A 247 -3.49 8.40 -27.96
N VAL A 248 -3.85 7.77 -26.83
CA VAL A 248 -4.47 8.47 -25.70
C VAL A 248 -3.50 9.43 -25.02
N TYR A 249 -2.21 9.13 -25.05
CA TYR A 249 -1.13 9.94 -24.48
C TYR A 249 -0.66 11.01 -25.48
N LYS A 250 -1.21 12.21 -25.36
CA LYS A 250 -0.96 13.31 -26.31
C LYS A 250 0.51 13.59 -26.67
N PRO A 251 1.50 13.48 -25.76
CA PRO A 251 2.91 13.70 -26.12
C PRO A 251 3.47 12.75 -27.19
N THR A 252 2.96 11.50 -27.31
CA THR A 252 3.43 10.60 -28.39
C THR A 252 2.92 11.03 -29.75
N LEU A 253 1.76 11.68 -29.83
CA LEU A 253 1.26 12.28 -31.07
C LEU A 253 2.16 13.40 -31.55
N SER A 254 2.53 14.33 -30.66
CA SER A 254 3.49 15.40 -31.00
C SER A 254 4.83 14.83 -31.48
N ARG A 255 5.32 13.78 -30.81
CA ARG A 255 6.54 13.09 -31.23
C ARG A 255 6.39 12.42 -32.60
N PHE A 256 5.24 11.85 -32.92
CA PHE A 256 4.99 11.18 -34.20
C PHE A 256 4.88 12.19 -35.35
N VAL A 257 4.25 13.34 -35.12
CA VAL A 257 4.21 14.46 -36.08
C VAL A 257 5.63 14.94 -36.41
N ASN A 258 6.52 15.01 -35.42
CA ASN A 258 7.93 15.39 -35.65
C ASN A 258 8.70 14.40 -36.54
N GLU A 259 8.28 13.13 -36.59
CA GLU A 259 8.85 12.10 -37.47
C GLU A 259 8.22 12.11 -38.88
N GLY A 260 7.32 13.06 -39.17
CA GLY A 260 6.62 13.19 -40.44
C GLY A 260 5.28 12.44 -40.53
N GLY A 261 4.77 11.91 -39.42
CA GLY A 261 3.49 11.24 -39.35
C GLY A 261 2.29 12.20 -39.29
N LEU A 262 1.14 11.76 -39.80
CA LEU A 262 -0.13 12.46 -39.61
C LEU A 262 -0.79 11.97 -38.32
N THR A 263 -1.65 12.77 -37.68
CA THR A 263 -2.35 12.37 -36.45
C THR A 263 -3.80 12.80 -36.45
N GLY A 264 -4.67 12.01 -35.81
CA GLY A 264 -6.07 12.39 -35.55
C GLY A 264 -6.37 12.58 -34.06
N SER A 265 -7.54 13.15 -33.76
CA SER A 265 -8.01 13.42 -32.40
C SER A 265 -8.76 12.24 -31.75
N SER A 266 -9.14 11.23 -32.53
CA SER A 266 -9.86 10.02 -32.07
C SER A 266 -9.56 8.78 -32.93
N PRO A 267 -9.85 7.55 -32.44
CA PRO A 267 -9.79 6.32 -33.23
C PRO A 267 -10.63 6.39 -34.51
N ALA A 268 -11.85 6.92 -34.43
CA ALA A 268 -12.73 7.13 -35.58
C ALA A 268 -12.10 8.04 -36.64
N GLU A 269 -11.49 9.15 -36.25
CA GLU A 269 -10.87 10.08 -37.19
C GLU A 269 -9.66 9.48 -37.93
N VAL A 270 -8.80 8.76 -37.22
CA VAL A 270 -7.63 8.08 -37.82
C VAL A 270 -8.03 6.92 -38.72
N SER A 271 -9.24 6.39 -38.54
CA SER A 271 -9.77 5.29 -39.34
C SER A 271 -10.55 5.75 -40.57
N LYS A 272 -10.65 7.07 -40.82
CA LYS A 272 -11.28 7.61 -42.04
C LYS A 272 -10.35 7.44 -43.24
N ASP A 273 -10.88 6.91 -44.34
CA ASP A 273 -10.18 6.76 -45.63
C ASP A 273 -8.85 5.99 -45.52
N VAL A 274 -8.80 4.97 -44.67
CA VAL A 274 -7.65 4.07 -44.55
C VAL A 274 -7.98 2.68 -45.10
N ASP A 275 -7.01 2.09 -45.79
CA ASP A 275 -7.13 0.74 -46.35
C ASP A 275 -6.81 -0.33 -45.30
N VAL A 276 -5.87 0.00 -44.40
CA VAL A 276 -5.41 -0.87 -43.32
C VAL A 276 -5.37 -0.10 -42.00
N LEU A 277 -6.01 -0.64 -40.96
CA LEU A 277 -5.96 -0.14 -39.59
C LEU A 277 -5.11 -1.08 -38.74
N VAL A 278 -3.98 -0.61 -38.22
CA VAL A 278 -3.14 -1.36 -37.28
C VAL A 278 -3.47 -0.96 -35.84
N ILE A 279 -3.74 -1.95 -35.00
CA ILE A 279 -4.06 -1.77 -33.57
C ILE A 279 -2.97 -2.41 -32.72
N MET A 280 -2.21 -1.56 -32.02
CA MET A 280 -1.11 -1.95 -31.14
C MET A 280 -1.28 -1.34 -29.74
N VAL A 281 -2.22 -1.91 -28.98
CA VAL A 281 -2.60 -1.52 -27.62
C VAL A 281 -2.23 -2.60 -26.60
N THR A 282 -2.45 -2.35 -25.32
CA THR A 282 -1.92 -3.20 -24.24
C THR A 282 -2.75 -4.47 -24.03
N ASN A 283 -4.07 -4.37 -24.08
CA ASN A 283 -4.98 -5.46 -23.70
C ASN A 283 -6.30 -5.45 -24.51
N GLU A 284 -7.11 -6.49 -24.31
CA GLU A 284 -8.40 -6.71 -24.97
C GLU A 284 -9.39 -5.56 -24.75
N ALA A 285 -9.50 -5.04 -23.53
CA ALA A 285 -10.41 -3.93 -23.21
C ALA A 285 -10.04 -2.64 -23.96
N GLN A 286 -8.74 -2.39 -24.15
CA GLN A 286 -8.27 -1.28 -24.99
C GLN A 286 -8.57 -1.53 -26.46
N ALA A 287 -8.34 -2.75 -26.97
CA ALA A 287 -8.64 -3.12 -28.36
C ALA A 287 -10.14 -2.98 -28.66
N GLU A 288 -10.98 -3.41 -27.72
CA GLU A 288 -12.43 -3.27 -27.77
C GLU A 288 -12.85 -1.79 -27.78
N ASN A 289 -12.31 -0.97 -26.87
CA ASN A 289 -12.64 0.45 -26.78
C ASN A 289 -12.24 1.21 -28.05
N VAL A 290 -11.04 0.96 -28.60
CA VAL A 290 -10.62 1.67 -29.83
C VAL A 290 -11.44 1.29 -31.06
N LEU A 291 -12.04 0.09 -31.08
CA LEU A 291 -12.91 -0.36 -32.16
C LEU A 291 -14.35 0.11 -31.98
N TYR A 292 -14.91 -0.04 -30.77
CA TYR A 292 -16.35 0.08 -30.50
C TYR A 292 -16.75 1.12 -29.43
N GLY A 293 -15.80 1.86 -28.86
CA GLY A 293 -16.11 2.97 -27.94
C GLY A 293 -16.87 4.11 -28.62
N ASP A 294 -17.24 5.14 -27.86
CA ASP A 294 -18.06 6.27 -28.36
C ASP A 294 -17.49 6.95 -29.63
N LEU A 295 -16.16 6.96 -29.77
CA LEU A 295 -15.43 7.44 -30.95
C LEU A 295 -14.59 6.31 -31.58
N GLY A 296 -15.14 5.10 -31.61
CA GLY A 296 -14.49 3.88 -32.09
C GLY A 296 -14.29 3.83 -33.60
N ALA A 297 -13.24 3.11 -34.02
CA ALA A 297 -12.81 3.00 -35.41
C ALA A 297 -13.86 2.36 -36.35
N VAL A 298 -14.63 1.36 -35.89
CA VAL A 298 -15.52 0.56 -36.74
C VAL A 298 -16.59 1.41 -37.43
N SER A 299 -17.09 2.43 -36.74
CA SER A 299 -18.09 3.35 -37.28
C SER A 299 -17.58 4.15 -38.49
N ALA A 300 -16.27 4.47 -38.52
CA ALA A 300 -15.64 5.34 -39.50
C ALA A 300 -14.83 4.60 -40.59
N LEU A 301 -14.52 3.31 -40.38
CA LEU A 301 -13.79 2.50 -41.37
C LEU A 301 -14.57 2.37 -42.69
N PRO A 302 -13.88 2.50 -43.84
CA PRO A 302 -14.48 2.29 -45.15
C PRO A 302 -14.79 0.79 -45.37
N SER A 303 -15.75 0.53 -46.25
CA SER A 303 -16.12 -0.85 -46.60
C SER A 303 -14.93 -1.57 -47.24
N GLY A 304 -14.67 -2.82 -46.85
CA GLY A 304 -13.57 -3.62 -47.38
C GLY A 304 -12.22 -3.45 -46.68
N ALA A 305 -12.09 -2.50 -45.74
CA ALA A 305 -10.84 -2.22 -45.01
C ALA A 305 -10.36 -3.41 -44.18
N SER A 306 -9.04 -3.50 -43.98
CA SER A 306 -8.42 -4.54 -43.14
C SER A 306 -8.00 -4.02 -41.78
N ILE A 307 -8.37 -4.73 -40.72
CA ILE A 307 -7.97 -4.46 -39.33
C ILE A 307 -6.89 -5.46 -38.96
N VAL A 308 -5.69 -4.97 -38.65
CA VAL A 308 -4.55 -5.76 -38.19
C VAL A 308 -4.44 -5.59 -36.68
N LEU A 309 -4.79 -6.63 -35.93
CA LEU A 309 -4.64 -6.64 -34.47
C LEU A 309 -3.27 -7.21 -34.10
N SER A 310 -2.36 -6.33 -33.67
CA SER A 310 -0.97 -6.70 -33.30
C SER A 310 -0.75 -6.84 -31.79
N SER A 311 -1.80 -6.60 -31.02
CA SER A 311 -1.79 -6.67 -29.56
C SER A 311 -1.77 -8.13 -29.07
N THR A 312 -1.14 -8.41 -27.94
CA THR A 312 -1.24 -9.74 -27.31
C THR A 312 -2.57 -9.86 -26.56
N VAL A 313 -3.47 -10.66 -27.11
CA VAL A 313 -4.86 -10.91 -26.66
C VAL A 313 -5.16 -12.41 -26.66
N SER A 314 -6.28 -12.83 -26.06
CA SER A 314 -6.72 -14.22 -26.10
C SER A 314 -7.25 -14.64 -27.48
N PRO A 315 -7.04 -15.89 -27.90
CA PRO A 315 -7.68 -16.43 -29.10
C PRO A 315 -9.20 -16.33 -29.08
N ALA A 316 -9.83 -16.50 -27.90
CA ALA A 316 -11.27 -16.37 -27.74
C ALA A 316 -11.78 -14.95 -28.07
N PHE A 317 -11.06 -13.92 -27.61
CA PHE A 317 -11.37 -12.52 -27.94
C PHE A 317 -11.33 -12.27 -29.45
N VAL A 318 -10.27 -12.71 -30.13
CA VAL A 318 -10.15 -12.52 -31.59
C VAL A 318 -11.28 -13.22 -32.35
N ASN A 319 -11.64 -14.44 -31.97
CA ASN A 319 -12.76 -15.19 -32.56
C ASN A 319 -14.12 -14.49 -32.32
N GLN A 320 -14.30 -13.87 -31.16
CA GLN A 320 -15.50 -13.08 -30.89
C GLN A 320 -15.52 -11.79 -31.71
N LEU A 321 -14.36 -11.13 -31.84
CA LEU A 321 -14.22 -9.91 -32.62
C LEU A 321 -14.48 -10.15 -34.12
N GLU A 322 -13.98 -11.26 -34.68
CA GLU A 322 -14.25 -11.63 -36.07
C GLU A 322 -15.76 -11.78 -36.33
N ARG A 323 -16.46 -12.54 -35.47
CA ARG A 323 -17.93 -12.70 -35.56
C ARG A 323 -18.68 -11.38 -35.44
N ARG A 324 -18.19 -10.46 -34.60
CA ARG A 324 -18.82 -9.16 -34.43
C ARG A 324 -18.62 -8.26 -35.66
N LEU A 325 -17.41 -8.22 -36.22
CA LEU A 325 -17.10 -7.45 -37.42
C LEU A 325 -17.90 -7.95 -38.64
N GLN A 326 -18.17 -9.25 -38.74
CA GLN A 326 -19.03 -9.82 -39.78
C GLN A 326 -20.47 -9.28 -39.72
N ASN A 327 -20.97 -8.95 -38.52
CA ASN A 327 -22.31 -8.39 -38.33
C ASN A 327 -22.43 -6.89 -38.65
N GLU A 328 -21.32 -6.20 -38.94
CA GLU A 328 -21.32 -4.76 -39.26
C GLU A 328 -21.76 -4.45 -40.70
N HIS A 329 -21.94 -5.46 -41.55
CA HIS A 329 -22.34 -5.32 -42.97
C HIS A 329 -21.44 -4.40 -43.81
N LYS A 330 -20.17 -4.23 -43.42
CA LYS A 330 -19.18 -3.37 -44.09
C LYS A 330 -18.07 -4.14 -44.82
N ASP A 331 -18.13 -5.47 -44.89
CA ASP A 331 -17.06 -6.32 -45.44
C ASP A 331 -15.67 -6.04 -44.80
N LEU A 332 -15.65 -5.81 -43.48
CA LEU A 332 -14.40 -5.55 -42.75
C LEU A 332 -13.61 -6.84 -42.58
N LYS A 333 -12.30 -6.79 -42.85
CA LYS A 333 -11.42 -7.95 -42.88
C LYS A 333 -10.49 -7.95 -41.67
N LEU A 334 -10.56 -8.96 -40.79
CA LEU A 334 -9.69 -9.04 -39.60
C LEU A 334 -8.43 -9.87 -39.90
N VAL A 335 -7.28 -9.39 -39.43
CA VAL A 335 -6.01 -10.11 -39.41
C VAL A 335 -5.50 -10.13 -37.97
N ASP A 336 -5.38 -11.33 -37.41
CA ASP A 336 -4.76 -11.61 -36.12
C ASP A 336 -3.24 -11.67 -36.29
N ALA A 337 -2.49 -10.65 -35.90
CA ALA A 337 -1.06 -10.54 -36.19
C ALA A 337 -0.23 -10.09 -34.98
N PRO A 338 -0.26 -10.84 -33.86
CA PRO A 338 0.59 -10.55 -32.72
C PRO A 338 2.08 -10.61 -33.10
N VAL A 339 2.87 -9.79 -32.41
CA VAL A 339 4.27 -9.54 -32.76
C VAL A 339 5.26 -9.99 -31.67
N SER A 340 6.49 -10.27 -32.07
CA SER A 340 7.63 -10.57 -31.19
C SER A 340 8.90 -9.86 -31.69
N GLY A 341 9.79 -9.47 -30.77
CA GLY A 341 11.06 -8.82 -31.10
C GLY A 341 11.37 -7.52 -30.35
N GLY A 342 10.40 -6.98 -29.59
CA GLY A 342 10.58 -5.79 -28.74
C GLY A 342 10.76 -4.48 -29.52
N VAL A 343 11.00 -3.40 -28.77
CA VAL A 343 11.03 -2.01 -29.30
C VAL A 343 12.10 -1.81 -30.36
N LYS A 344 13.30 -2.39 -30.16
CA LYS A 344 14.41 -2.25 -31.11
C LYS A 344 14.07 -2.83 -32.48
N ARG A 345 13.59 -4.09 -32.53
CA ARG A 345 13.21 -4.72 -33.80
C ARG A 345 11.99 -4.05 -34.43
N ALA A 346 11.05 -3.55 -33.63
CA ALA A 346 9.92 -2.75 -34.11
C ALA A 346 10.37 -1.51 -34.87
N SER A 347 11.33 -0.74 -34.34
CA SER A 347 11.86 0.45 -35.01
C SER A 347 12.63 0.15 -36.30
N MET A 348 13.17 -1.07 -36.41
CA MET A 348 13.92 -1.55 -37.56
C MET A 348 13.05 -2.28 -38.60
N GLY A 349 11.76 -2.50 -38.34
CA GLY A 349 10.90 -3.30 -39.22
C GLY A 349 11.29 -4.77 -39.31
N THR A 350 11.99 -5.29 -38.28
CA THR A 350 12.53 -6.65 -38.27
C THR A 350 11.80 -7.55 -37.27
N LEU A 351 10.50 -7.29 -37.03
CA LEU A 351 9.72 -8.10 -36.09
C LEU A 351 9.52 -9.52 -36.61
N THR A 352 9.20 -10.42 -35.68
CA THR A 352 8.54 -11.67 -36.01
C THR A 352 7.05 -11.49 -35.84
N ILE A 353 6.27 -11.73 -36.89
CA ILE A 353 4.82 -11.60 -36.89
C ILE A 353 4.20 -12.99 -37.10
N MET A 354 3.25 -13.35 -36.24
CA MET A 354 2.49 -14.60 -36.30
C MET A 354 1.08 -14.27 -36.79
N ALA A 355 0.91 -14.16 -38.11
CA ALA A 355 -0.34 -13.70 -38.73
C ALA A 355 -1.31 -14.85 -39.00
N SER A 356 -2.60 -14.65 -38.75
CA SER A 356 -3.67 -15.55 -39.17
C SER A 356 -4.93 -14.75 -39.51
N GLY A 357 -5.83 -15.36 -40.28
CA GLY A 357 -7.05 -14.71 -40.79
C GLY A 357 -7.47 -15.32 -42.12
N MET A 358 -8.46 -14.72 -42.77
CA MET A 358 -8.90 -15.12 -44.11
C MET A 358 -7.83 -14.75 -45.16
N ASP A 359 -7.68 -15.57 -46.20
CA ASP A 359 -6.68 -15.36 -47.26
C ASP A 359 -6.78 -13.97 -47.90
N GLU A 360 -8.00 -13.46 -48.10
CA GLU A 360 -8.22 -12.13 -48.64
C GLU A 360 -7.72 -11.02 -47.70
N ALA A 361 -7.95 -11.18 -46.40
CA ALA A 361 -7.48 -10.24 -45.38
C ALA A 361 -5.94 -10.23 -45.30
N LEU A 362 -5.33 -11.42 -45.32
CA LEU A 362 -3.88 -11.59 -45.29
C LEU A 362 -3.20 -11.04 -46.54
N LYS A 363 -3.78 -11.24 -47.73
CA LYS A 363 -3.28 -10.64 -48.99
C LYS A 363 -3.38 -9.12 -48.96
N HIS A 364 -4.50 -8.57 -48.47
CA HIS A 364 -4.71 -7.13 -48.42
C HIS A 364 -3.77 -6.43 -47.42
N ALA A 365 -3.56 -7.02 -46.23
CA ALA A 365 -2.63 -6.51 -45.22
C ALA A 365 -1.16 -6.88 -45.48
N GLY A 366 -0.88 -7.77 -46.44
CA GLY A 366 0.43 -8.34 -46.74
C GLY A 366 1.57 -7.32 -46.87
N PRO A 367 1.43 -6.21 -47.63
CA PRO A 367 2.46 -5.17 -47.71
C PRO A 367 2.86 -4.60 -46.36
N VAL A 368 1.88 -4.33 -45.49
CA VAL A 368 2.08 -3.73 -44.17
C VAL A 368 2.76 -4.73 -43.23
N LEU A 369 2.31 -5.99 -43.24
CA LEU A 369 2.91 -7.06 -42.44
C LEU A 369 4.36 -7.34 -42.87
N SER A 370 4.62 -7.36 -44.17
CA SER A 370 5.96 -7.56 -44.74
C SER A 370 6.89 -6.41 -44.37
N ALA A 371 6.43 -5.16 -44.48
CA ALA A 371 7.22 -3.98 -44.11
C ALA A 371 7.58 -3.92 -42.61
N LEU A 372 6.80 -4.56 -41.75
CA LEU A 372 7.04 -4.59 -40.30
C LEU A 372 7.85 -5.80 -39.84
N SER A 373 8.11 -6.78 -40.70
CA SER A 373 8.67 -8.07 -40.30
C SER A 373 9.90 -8.50 -41.08
N GLU A 374 10.83 -9.12 -40.36
CA GLU A 374 11.89 -9.94 -40.96
C GLU A 374 11.39 -11.38 -41.16
N LYS A 375 10.54 -11.85 -40.24
CA LYS A 375 9.91 -13.17 -40.28
C LYS A 375 8.40 -13.06 -40.17
N LEU A 376 7.70 -13.34 -41.26
CA LEU A 376 6.25 -13.43 -41.31
C LEU A 376 5.82 -14.90 -41.34
N TYR A 377 5.26 -15.38 -40.23
CA TYR A 377 4.67 -16.71 -40.14
C TYR A 377 3.16 -16.59 -40.36
N VAL A 378 2.63 -17.21 -41.41
CA VAL A 378 1.18 -17.29 -41.64
C VAL A 378 0.64 -18.60 -41.08
N ILE A 379 -0.14 -18.52 -40.00
CA ILE A 379 -0.67 -19.66 -39.27
C ILE A 379 -2.08 -19.99 -39.78
N ARG A 380 -2.25 -21.20 -40.33
CA ARG A 380 -3.57 -21.74 -40.69
C ARG A 380 -4.41 -22.01 -39.44
N GLY A 381 -5.73 -21.88 -39.57
CA GLY A 381 -6.69 -22.05 -38.46
C GLY A 381 -7.62 -20.85 -38.24
N GLY A 382 -7.60 -19.86 -39.14
CA GLY A 382 -8.45 -18.67 -39.04
C GLY A 382 -7.96 -17.67 -37.99
N CYS A 383 -8.80 -16.67 -37.69
CA CYS A 383 -8.52 -15.72 -36.62
C CYS A 383 -8.34 -16.43 -35.26
N GLY A 384 -7.46 -15.93 -34.41
CA GLY A 384 -7.14 -16.54 -33.11
C GLY A 384 -6.01 -17.57 -33.16
N ALA A 385 -5.66 -18.13 -34.33
CA ALA A 385 -4.53 -19.06 -34.46
C ALA A 385 -3.17 -18.37 -34.23
N GLY A 386 -2.98 -17.16 -34.77
CA GLY A 386 -1.78 -16.35 -34.53
C GLY A 386 -1.63 -15.98 -33.04
N SER A 387 -2.71 -15.52 -32.42
CA SER A 387 -2.81 -15.27 -30.98
C SER A 387 -2.57 -16.54 -30.15
N GLY A 388 -2.99 -17.72 -30.63
CA GLY A 388 -2.72 -19.00 -29.99
C GLY A 388 -1.23 -19.34 -29.96
N VAL A 389 -0.53 -19.20 -31.09
CA VAL A 389 0.93 -19.38 -31.15
C VAL A 389 1.64 -18.37 -30.24
N LYS A 390 1.22 -17.11 -30.26
CA LYS A 390 1.77 -16.08 -29.38
C LYS A 390 1.54 -16.40 -27.90
N MET A 391 0.37 -16.90 -27.53
CA MET A 391 0.04 -17.31 -26.16
C MET A 391 0.97 -18.41 -25.67
N VAL A 392 1.23 -19.44 -26.49
CA VAL A 392 2.21 -20.51 -26.16
C VAL A 392 3.63 -19.94 -26.02
N ASN A 393 4.02 -19.01 -26.90
CA ASN A 393 5.30 -18.31 -26.77
C ASN A 393 5.39 -17.50 -25.46
N GLN A 394 4.32 -16.81 -25.05
CA GLN A 394 4.31 -16.04 -23.80
C GLN A 394 4.27 -16.92 -22.54
N LEU A 395 3.64 -18.09 -22.61
CA LEU A 395 3.73 -19.13 -21.58
C LEU A 395 5.20 -19.49 -21.33
N LEU A 396 5.94 -19.87 -22.37
CA LEU A 396 7.35 -20.22 -22.25
C LEU A 396 8.20 -19.02 -21.83
N ALA A 397 7.95 -17.84 -22.39
CA ALA A 397 8.66 -16.63 -22.05
C ALA A 397 8.59 -16.31 -20.55
N GLY A 398 7.38 -16.30 -19.98
CA GLY A 398 7.17 -16.03 -18.56
C GLY A 398 7.82 -17.08 -17.66
N VAL A 399 7.66 -18.36 -17.99
CA VAL A 399 8.27 -19.46 -17.24
C VAL A 399 9.79 -19.38 -17.28
N HIS A 400 10.39 -19.19 -18.45
CA HIS A 400 11.85 -19.13 -18.58
C HIS A 400 12.45 -17.92 -17.85
N ILE A 401 11.77 -16.77 -17.82
CA ILE A 401 12.23 -15.60 -17.06
C ILE A 401 12.23 -15.90 -15.56
N ALA A 402 11.14 -16.49 -15.05
CA ALA A 402 11.02 -16.80 -13.64
C ALA A 402 11.99 -17.91 -13.20
N SER A 403 12.14 -18.96 -14.01
CA SER A 403 13.12 -20.02 -13.78
C SER A 403 14.56 -19.51 -13.86
N ALA A 404 14.87 -18.59 -14.79
CA ALA A 404 16.18 -17.96 -14.86
C ALA A 404 16.48 -17.17 -13.58
N ALA A 405 15.52 -16.38 -13.09
CA ALA A 405 15.67 -15.65 -11.84
C ALA A 405 15.84 -16.59 -10.63
N GLU A 406 15.03 -17.66 -10.53
CA GLU A 406 15.15 -18.69 -9.48
C GLU A 406 16.53 -19.35 -9.50
N ALA A 407 17.02 -19.74 -10.68
CA ALA A 407 18.32 -20.37 -10.85
C ALA A 407 19.49 -19.44 -10.50
N MET A 408 19.44 -18.17 -10.94
CA MET A 408 20.49 -17.19 -10.64
C MET A 408 20.52 -16.83 -9.15
N ALA A 409 19.35 -16.71 -8.51
CA ALA A 409 19.25 -16.45 -7.08
C ALA A 409 19.76 -17.65 -6.25
N PHE A 410 19.41 -18.88 -6.65
CA PHE A 410 19.93 -20.08 -6.00
C PHE A 410 21.45 -20.20 -6.16
N GLY A 411 21.98 -19.93 -7.37
CA GLY A 411 23.41 -19.88 -7.61
C GLY A 411 24.13 -18.85 -6.74
N ALA A 412 23.55 -17.66 -6.56
CA ALA A 412 24.06 -16.65 -5.64
C ALA A 412 24.04 -17.12 -4.17
N ARG A 413 22.97 -17.81 -3.74
CA ARG A 413 22.86 -18.40 -2.40
C ARG A 413 23.90 -19.50 -2.15
N LEU A 414 24.26 -20.26 -3.18
CA LEU A 414 25.36 -21.23 -3.13
C LEU A 414 26.76 -20.57 -3.11
N GLY A 415 26.84 -19.24 -3.13
CA GLY A 415 28.11 -18.49 -3.14
C GLY A 415 28.83 -18.52 -4.50
N LEU A 416 28.14 -18.87 -5.59
CA LEU A 416 28.73 -18.91 -6.92
C LEU A 416 28.87 -17.49 -7.50
N ASN A 417 29.90 -17.27 -8.32
CA ASN A 417 30.00 -16.05 -9.11
C ASN A 417 28.93 -16.07 -10.21
N THR A 418 27.89 -15.25 -10.06
CA THR A 418 26.73 -15.21 -10.96
C THR A 418 27.09 -14.86 -12.40
N ARG A 419 28.14 -14.06 -12.64
CA ARG A 419 28.61 -13.75 -14.00
C ARG A 419 29.21 -14.99 -14.67
N LYS A 420 30.06 -15.74 -13.98
CA LYS A 420 30.60 -17.01 -14.49
C LYS A 420 29.51 -18.09 -14.62
N LEU A 421 28.54 -18.10 -13.70
CA LEU A 421 27.39 -19.00 -13.78
C LEU A 421 26.58 -18.72 -15.05
N PHE A 422 26.32 -17.44 -15.36
CA PHE A 422 25.70 -17.05 -16.62
C PHE A 422 26.49 -17.56 -17.83
N ASP A 423 27.80 -17.35 -17.89
CA ASP A 423 28.63 -17.77 -19.02
C ASP A 423 28.58 -19.30 -19.26
N VAL A 424 28.60 -20.07 -18.17
CA VAL A 424 28.51 -21.55 -18.22
C VAL A 424 27.12 -21.99 -18.68
N ILE A 425 26.06 -21.44 -18.07
CA ILE A 425 24.68 -21.86 -18.38
C ILE A 425 24.28 -21.44 -19.79
N ALA A 426 24.66 -20.23 -20.23
CA ALA A 426 24.40 -19.74 -21.58
C ALA A 426 25.01 -20.64 -22.68
N SER A 427 26.07 -21.37 -22.35
CA SER A 427 26.73 -22.33 -23.26
C SER A 427 26.26 -23.79 -23.06
N SER A 428 25.32 -24.02 -22.14
CA SER A 428 24.84 -25.35 -21.76
C SER A 428 23.46 -25.65 -22.37
N GLY A 429 23.05 -26.92 -22.34
CA GLY A 429 21.69 -27.34 -22.75
C GLY A 429 20.55 -26.78 -21.88
N ALA A 430 20.85 -26.14 -20.74
CA ALA A 430 19.87 -25.54 -19.85
C ALA A 430 19.53 -24.06 -20.21
N THR A 431 20.19 -23.47 -21.22
CA THR A 431 19.94 -22.08 -21.64
C THR A 431 18.57 -21.90 -22.31
N SER A 432 18.13 -20.64 -22.38
CA SER A 432 17.04 -20.20 -23.25
C SER A 432 17.29 -18.78 -23.72
N TRP A 433 16.61 -18.33 -24.78
CA TRP A 433 16.71 -16.95 -25.23
C TRP A 433 16.35 -15.94 -24.11
N MET A 434 15.37 -16.27 -23.25
CA MET A 434 15.03 -15.42 -22.10
C MET A 434 16.14 -15.41 -21.05
N PHE A 435 16.82 -16.53 -20.82
CA PHE A 435 17.99 -16.56 -19.93
C PHE A 435 19.10 -15.66 -20.49
N GLU A 436 19.51 -15.88 -21.73
CA GLU A 436 20.54 -15.09 -22.42
C GLU A 436 20.21 -13.61 -22.51
N ASN A 437 18.94 -13.28 -22.72
CA ASN A 437 18.53 -11.90 -22.86
C ASN A 437 18.27 -11.20 -21.52
N ARG A 438 17.78 -11.91 -20.49
CA ARG A 438 17.34 -11.27 -19.22
C ARG A 438 18.38 -11.32 -18.11
N VAL A 439 19.16 -12.40 -18.02
CA VAL A 439 20.15 -12.57 -16.95
C VAL A 439 21.28 -11.55 -17.01
N PRO A 440 21.79 -11.07 -18.17
CA PRO A 440 22.77 -9.99 -18.19
C PRO A 440 22.29 -8.75 -17.42
N HIS A 441 21.03 -8.35 -17.60
CA HIS A 441 20.45 -7.22 -16.86
C HIS A 441 20.33 -7.51 -15.36
N MET A 442 20.04 -8.76 -14.97
CA MET A 442 20.03 -9.18 -13.56
C MET A 442 21.43 -9.09 -12.94
N VAL A 443 22.48 -9.49 -13.67
CA VAL A 443 23.88 -9.47 -13.21
C VAL A 443 24.46 -8.05 -13.22
N GLU A 444 23.99 -7.18 -14.11
CA GLU A 444 24.45 -5.79 -14.27
C GLU A 444 23.65 -4.78 -13.43
N ASN A 445 22.59 -5.23 -12.74
CA ASN A 445 21.66 -4.36 -12.03
C ASN A 445 21.08 -3.25 -12.94
N ASP A 446 20.76 -3.60 -14.19
CA ASP A 446 20.07 -2.72 -15.13
C ASP A 446 18.55 -2.91 -15.02
N PHE A 447 17.88 -1.91 -14.48
CA PHE A 447 16.43 -1.90 -14.22
C PHE A 447 15.67 -1.00 -15.21
N THR A 448 16.20 -0.89 -16.43
CA THR A 448 15.53 -0.22 -17.53
C THR A 448 14.37 -1.11 -18.05
N PRO A 449 13.16 -0.57 -18.26
CA PRO A 449 12.03 -1.38 -18.75
C PRO A 449 12.27 -1.80 -20.18
N LEU A 450 12.67 -3.04 -20.40
CA LEU A 450 12.58 -3.65 -21.72
C LEU A 450 11.20 -4.30 -21.94
N SER A 451 10.56 -4.76 -20.86
CA SER A 451 9.17 -5.23 -20.80
C SER A 451 8.67 -5.06 -19.37
N ALA A 452 7.56 -4.36 -19.16
CA ALA A 452 7.03 -4.13 -17.82
C ALA A 452 6.52 -5.44 -17.19
N LEU A 453 6.62 -5.56 -15.87
CA LEU A 453 6.17 -6.73 -15.11
C LEU A 453 4.67 -7.00 -15.33
N ASP A 454 3.84 -5.95 -15.39
CA ASP A 454 2.42 -6.04 -15.68
C ASP A 454 2.08 -6.67 -17.04
N ILE A 455 3.02 -6.63 -18.01
CA ILE A 455 2.83 -7.33 -19.28
C ILE A 455 2.85 -8.84 -19.07
N PHE A 456 3.72 -9.36 -18.19
CA PHE A 456 3.75 -10.78 -17.87
C PHE A 456 2.58 -11.21 -16.98
N VAL A 457 2.13 -10.34 -16.06
CA VAL A 457 0.86 -10.55 -15.33
C VAL A 457 -0.30 -10.68 -16.30
N LYS A 458 -0.42 -9.76 -17.26
CA LYS A 458 -1.44 -9.81 -18.30
C LYS A 458 -1.34 -11.08 -19.15
N ASP A 459 -0.17 -11.36 -19.70
CA ASP A 459 0.04 -12.44 -20.68
C ASP A 459 -0.14 -13.83 -20.05
N LEU A 460 0.44 -14.06 -18.87
CA LEU A 460 0.22 -15.30 -18.14
C LEU A 460 -1.21 -15.39 -17.61
N GLY A 461 -1.86 -14.27 -17.30
CA GLY A 461 -3.29 -14.22 -17.01
C GLY A 461 -4.15 -14.69 -18.19
N ILE A 462 -3.80 -14.32 -19.43
CA ILE A 462 -4.45 -14.85 -20.65
C ILE A 462 -4.25 -16.36 -20.75
N VAL A 463 -3.00 -16.82 -20.60
CA VAL A 463 -2.63 -18.25 -20.63
C VAL A 463 -3.45 -19.05 -19.61
N CYS A 464 -3.47 -18.63 -18.34
CA CYS A 464 -4.19 -19.32 -17.27
C CYS A 464 -5.70 -19.37 -17.53
N ARG A 465 -6.32 -18.29 -18.02
CA ARG A 465 -7.77 -18.27 -18.32
C ARG A 465 -8.14 -19.17 -19.50
N GLU A 466 -7.40 -19.08 -20.61
CA GLU A 466 -7.64 -19.90 -21.80
C GLU A 466 -7.48 -21.39 -21.50
N CYS A 467 -6.43 -21.76 -20.75
CA CYS A 467 -6.20 -23.13 -20.34
C CYS A 467 -7.27 -23.63 -19.36
N SER A 468 -7.74 -22.79 -18.44
CA SER A 468 -8.86 -23.12 -17.56
C SER A 468 -10.15 -23.39 -18.35
N HIS A 469 -10.47 -22.58 -19.36
CA HIS A 469 -11.63 -22.80 -20.23
C HIS A 469 -11.53 -24.12 -21.01
N ARG A 470 -10.31 -24.52 -21.40
CA ARG A 470 -10.04 -25.78 -22.10
C ARG A 470 -9.82 -26.97 -21.18
N LYS A 471 -9.90 -26.77 -19.85
CA LYS A 471 -9.65 -27.79 -18.81
C LYS A 471 -8.25 -28.42 -18.89
N VAL A 472 -7.25 -27.64 -19.30
CA VAL A 472 -5.84 -28.06 -19.38
C VAL A 472 -5.06 -27.40 -18.24
N PRO A 473 -4.58 -28.13 -17.23
CA PRO A 473 -3.94 -27.52 -16.06
C PRO A 473 -2.46 -27.22 -16.31
N LEU A 474 -2.09 -25.94 -16.39
CA LEU A 474 -0.69 -25.51 -16.50
C LEU A 474 -0.08 -25.18 -15.13
N HIS A 475 0.32 -26.18 -14.35
CA HIS A 475 0.76 -25.98 -12.96
C HIS A 475 1.95 -25.03 -12.80
N ILE A 476 3.02 -25.21 -13.60
CA ILE A 476 4.20 -24.32 -13.55
C ILE A 476 3.81 -22.90 -13.93
N ALA A 477 3.04 -22.73 -15.01
CA ALA A 477 2.60 -21.41 -15.47
C ALA A 477 1.76 -20.67 -14.42
N SER A 478 0.86 -21.39 -13.73
CA SER A 478 0.06 -20.85 -12.65
C SER A 478 0.92 -20.39 -11.46
N ALA A 479 1.93 -21.18 -11.07
CA ALA A 479 2.88 -20.77 -10.03
C ALA A 479 3.67 -19.51 -10.45
N VAL A 480 4.17 -19.48 -11.69
CA VAL A 480 4.87 -18.33 -12.25
C VAL A 480 3.97 -17.08 -12.31
N HIS A 481 2.71 -17.24 -12.70
CA HIS A 481 1.76 -16.13 -12.73
C HIS A 481 1.53 -15.54 -11.33
N GLN A 482 1.45 -16.38 -10.29
CA GLN A 482 1.36 -15.90 -8.91
C GLN A 482 2.62 -15.17 -8.44
N LEU A 483 3.82 -15.58 -8.89
CA LEU A 483 5.06 -14.83 -8.63
C LEU A 483 5.03 -13.44 -9.27
N PHE A 484 4.59 -13.33 -10.52
CA PHE A 484 4.44 -12.04 -11.18
C PHE A 484 3.36 -11.17 -10.53
N LEU A 485 2.22 -11.74 -10.12
CA LEU A 485 1.18 -11.02 -9.39
C LEU A 485 1.66 -10.49 -8.04
N SER A 486 2.43 -11.29 -7.30
CA SER A 486 3.01 -10.89 -6.01
C SER A 486 3.94 -9.69 -6.20
N GLY A 487 4.81 -9.73 -7.20
CA GLY A 487 5.67 -8.60 -7.53
C GLY A 487 4.87 -7.33 -7.91
N ALA A 488 3.78 -7.47 -8.65
CA ALA A 488 2.92 -6.33 -8.99
C ALA A 488 2.30 -5.67 -7.75
N VAL A 489 1.82 -6.46 -6.78
CA VAL A 489 1.23 -5.97 -5.51
C VAL A 489 2.25 -5.22 -4.66
N GLU A 490 3.51 -5.64 -4.70
CA GLU A 490 4.62 -4.97 -4.00
C GLU A 490 5.06 -3.65 -4.66
N GLY A 491 4.33 -3.18 -5.67
CA GLY A 491 4.62 -1.92 -6.37
C GLY A 491 5.72 -2.04 -7.43
N LEU A 492 6.20 -3.27 -7.68
CA LEU A 492 7.19 -3.55 -8.73
C LEU A 492 6.59 -3.46 -10.14
N ALA A 493 5.27 -3.34 -10.23
CA ALA A 493 4.54 -3.05 -11.47
C ALA A 493 5.03 -1.76 -12.19
N VAL A 494 5.38 -0.73 -11.41
CA VAL A 494 5.89 0.57 -11.93
C VAL A 494 7.42 0.53 -12.12
N PHE A 495 8.10 -0.42 -11.46
CA PHE A 495 9.50 -0.76 -11.69
C PHE A 495 9.62 -1.77 -12.82
N SER A 496 9.62 -1.20 -14.01
CA SER A 496 10.42 -1.63 -15.14
C SER A 496 11.60 -2.61 -14.95
N GLY A 497 11.36 -3.89 -14.65
CA GLY A 497 12.34 -4.98 -14.80
C GLY A 497 12.70 -5.74 -13.52
N TYR A 498 12.61 -7.07 -13.63
CA TYR A 498 13.28 -8.15 -12.88
C TYR A 498 13.44 -8.09 -11.35
N GLN A 499 12.59 -7.37 -10.62
CA GLN A 499 12.43 -7.71 -9.21
C GLN A 499 11.47 -8.89 -9.10
N PHE A 500 12.03 -10.09 -8.94
CA PHE A 500 11.37 -11.14 -8.18
C PHE A 500 11.72 -10.88 -6.72
N PRO A 501 10.79 -10.35 -5.90
CA PRO A 501 10.89 -10.48 -4.46
C PRO A 501 10.58 -11.95 -4.18
N PHE A 502 11.62 -12.78 -4.15
CA PHE A 502 11.49 -14.00 -3.37
C PHE A 502 11.25 -13.53 -1.95
N TYR A 503 10.14 -13.99 -1.37
CA TYR A 503 9.78 -13.83 0.04
C TYR A 503 11.03 -13.60 0.87
N ASP A 504 11.04 -12.50 1.62
CA ASP A 504 12.02 -12.22 2.66
C ASP A 504 11.87 -13.29 3.77
N PHE A 505 12.40 -14.46 3.48
CA PHE A 505 12.74 -15.51 4.41
C PHE A 505 14.16 -15.89 4.06
N THR A 506 15.13 -15.12 4.52
CA THR A 506 16.27 -15.70 5.25
C THR A 506 17.13 -14.65 5.93
N CYS A 507 17.53 -15.00 7.15
CA CYS A 507 18.80 -14.67 7.78
C CYS A 507 19.77 -13.87 6.91
N SER A 508 20.07 -12.67 7.39
CA SER A 508 21.41 -12.07 7.45
C SER A 508 22.43 -12.52 6.40
N ASP A 509 22.79 -11.54 5.57
CA ASP A 509 24.07 -11.41 4.86
C ASP A 509 24.19 -12.01 3.45
N LEU A 510 23.85 -11.19 2.44
CA LEU A 510 24.49 -11.23 1.11
C LEU A 510 24.42 -9.84 0.44
N TYR A 511 25.60 -9.24 0.21
CA TYR A 511 25.79 -7.91 -0.37
C TYR A 511 25.64 -7.90 -1.89
N ILE A 512 24.83 -6.96 -2.43
CA ILE A 512 24.81 -6.59 -3.86
C ILE A 512 25.19 -5.11 -3.96
N SER A 513 26.33 -4.81 -4.59
CA SER A 513 26.79 -3.46 -4.86
C SER A 513 26.14 -2.90 -6.14
N SER A 514 25.17 -1.99 -6.00
CA SER A 514 24.97 -0.80 -6.86
C SER A 514 23.60 -0.09 -6.73
N ARG A 515 22.72 -0.50 -5.80
CA ARG A 515 21.55 0.31 -5.39
C ARG A 515 21.64 0.69 -3.92
N GLN A 516 21.28 1.94 -3.57
CA GLN A 516 21.17 2.36 -2.18
C GLN A 516 20.08 1.54 -1.50
N LYS A 517 20.45 0.89 -0.39
CA LYS A 517 19.64 -0.08 0.34
C LYS A 517 18.29 0.53 0.71
N VAL A 518 17.18 -0.10 0.31
CA VAL A 518 15.87 0.10 0.96
C VAL A 518 15.96 -0.61 2.30
N LEU A 519 15.81 0.13 3.40
CA LEU A 519 15.94 -0.41 4.76
C LEU A 519 14.55 -0.78 5.29
N THR A 520 14.43 -1.82 6.10
CA THR A 520 13.22 -2.05 6.91
C THR A 520 13.34 -1.30 8.25
N LYS A 521 12.21 -0.99 8.90
CA LYS A 521 12.20 -0.43 10.25
C LYS A 521 12.80 -1.37 11.29
N SER A 522 12.67 -2.68 11.08
CA SER A 522 13.21 -3.73 11.96
C SER A 522 14.74 -3.87 11.83
N ASP A 523 15.32 -3.62 10.65
CA ASP A 523 16.79 -3.53 10.45
C ASP A 523 17.44 -2.43 11.32
N HIS A 524 16.67 -1.46 11.83
CA HIS A 524 17.16 -0.30 12.61
C HIS A 524 17.66 -0.64 14.01
N GLY A 525 17.14 -1.72 14.62
CA GLY A 525 17.47 -2.08 16.00
C GLY A 525 18.82 -2.80 16.15
N SER A 526 19.25 -3.55 15.13
CA SER A 526 20.35 -4.51 15.22
C SER A 526 21.66 -4.04 14.57
N THR A 527 21.63 -3.07 13.65
CA THR A 527 22.83 -2.62 12.88
C THR A 527 23.39 -1.25 13.28
N LEU A 528 22.62 -0.41 13.97
CA LEU A 528 23.08 0.91 14.44
C LEU A 528 23.79 0.79 15.80
N PRO A 529 24.82 1.62 16.07
CA PRO A 529 25.50 1.58 17.36
C PRO A 529 24.50 1.82 18.51
N PRO A 530 24.57 1.00 19.58
CA PRO A 530 23.69 1.13 20.74
C PRO A 530 23.93 2.48 21.39
N SER A 531 22.86 3.04 21.92
CA SER A 531 22.91 4.32 22.59
C SER A 531 23.63 4.19 23.94
N ASP A 532 24.61 5.07 24.24
CA ASP A 532 25.39 4.98 25.48
C ASP A 532 24.48 4.94 26.73
N PRO A 533 24.59 3.92 27.60
CA PRO A 533 23.79 3.80 28.81
C PRO A 533 24.09 4.85 29.90
N LYS A 534 25.16 5.66 29.77
CA LYS A 534 25.52 6.70 30.74
C LYS A 534 24.97 8.10 30.44
N ASP A 535 24.21 8.26 29.36
CA ASP A 535 23.74 9.55 28.83
C ASP A 535 22.40 9.97 29.45
N PRO A 536 22.26 11.18 30.04
CA PRO A 536 21.10 11.55 30.85
C PRO A 536 19.88 11.95 29.99
N GLY A 537 19.14 10.98 29.47
CA GLY A 537 17.76 11.17 28.97
C GLY A 537 17.57 12.14 27.78
N ILE A 538 16.32 12.28 27.32
CA ILE A 538 15.91 12.94 26.06
C ILE A 538 16.03 14.49 26.10
N GLY A 539 16.58 15.09 27.16
CA GLY A 539 16.60 16.55 27.34
C GLY A 539 18.00 17.16 27.31
N ILE A 540 18.16 18.27 26.59
CA ILE A 540 19.34 19.15 26.75
C ILE A 540 19.35 19.66 28.21
N PRO A 541 20.44 19.55 28.97
CA PRO A 541 20.52 20.03 30.34
C PRO A 541 20.06 21.50 30.45
N ARG A 542 19.14 21.80 31.39
CA ARG A 542 18.68 23.18 31.64
C ARG A 542 19.82 24.17 31.92
N SER A 543 20.96 23.69 32.39
CA SER A 543 22.17 24.49 32.59
C SER A 543 22.77 25.03 31.29
N ILE A 544 22.67 24.31 30.18
CA ILE A 544 23.14 24.74 28.84
C ILE A 544 22.12 25.72 28.23
N LEU A 545 20.82 25.42 28.34
CA LEU A 545 19.75 26.31 27.85
C LEU A 545 19.66 27.62 28.65
N GLY A 546 20.01 27.62 29.94
CA GLY A 546 19.97 28.81 30.80
C GLY A 546 21.16 29.76 30.63
N GLN A 547 22.22 29.36 29.93
CA GLN A 547 23.39 30.21 29.62
C GLN A 547 23.25 30.93 28.25
N ALA A 548 22.25 30.55 27.47
CA ALA A 548 21.96 31.08 26.15
C ALA A 548 21.04 32.32 26.25
N THR A 549 21.49 33.48 25.75
CA THR A 549 20.73 34.73 25.70
C THR A 549 20.00 34.98 24.36
N TRP A 550 19.87 33.95 23.51
CA TRP A 550 19.42 34.10 22.12
C TRP A 550 17.89 33.98 21.94
N GLU A 551 17.33 34.77 21.01
CA GLU A 551 15.97 34.59 20.48
C GLU A 551 16.00 33.73 19.21
N LEU A 552 15.23 32.64 19.16
CA LEU A 552 15.08 31.83 17.94
C LEU A 552 14.00 32.42 17.03
N VAL A 553 14.42 32.87 15.84
CA VAL A 553 13.53 33.28 14.75
C VAL A 553 13.56 32.21 13.67
N SER A 554 12.42 31.53 13.48
CA SER A 554 12.28 30.57 12.39
C SER A 554 11.34 31.11 11.33
N LEU A 555 11.78 31.07 10.08
CA LEU A 555 11.02 31.54 8.92
C LEU A 555 10.52 30.29 8.17
N PRO A 556 9.25 29.90 8.30
CA PRO A 556 8.72 28.74 7.59
C PRO A 556 8.14 29.17 6.23
N ASP A 557 8.46 28.42 5.17
CA ASP A 557 7.85 28.62 3.84
C ASP A 557 6.33 28.37 3.81
N VAL A 558 5.80 27.59 4.77
CA VAL A 558 4.36 27.27 4.91
C VAL A 558 3.98 27.07 6.40
N PRO A 559 2.85 27.62 6.90
CA PRO A 559 2.39 27.46 8.29
C PRO A 559 2.16 26.01 8.73
N SER A 560 1.74 25.14 7.81
CA SER A 560 1.59 23.70 8.03
C SER A 560 2.93 22.98 8.25
N ARG A 561 4.04 23.67 8.56
CA ARG A 561 5.34 23.06 8.85
C ARG A 561 5.73 23.13 10.32
N LEU A 562 4.94 23.80 11.17
CA LEU A 562 5.08 23.88 12.62
C LEU A 562 4.57 22.58 13.29
N PHE A 563 5.48 21.68 13.71
CA PHE A 563 5.10 20.42 14.36
C PHE A 563 5.88 20.14 15.64
N SER A 564 5.23 19.40 16.54
CA SER A 564 5.69 18.83 17.83
C SER A 564 5.90 19.80 18.99
N ALA A 565 5.68 21.10 18.78
CA ALA A 565 5.81 22.09 19.82
C ALA A 565 4.47 22.36 20.52
N SER A 566 4.34 22.05 21.82
CA SER A 566 3.24 22.51 22.65
C SER A 566 3.58 23.84 23.32
N ASP A 567 2.58 24.69 23.57
CA ASP A 567 2.74 25.99 24.23
C ASP A 567 3.57 27.00 23.43
N VAL A 568 3.49 26.93 22.10
CA VAL A 568 4.12 27.90 21.19
C VAL A 568 3.09 28.82 20.59
N HIS A 569 3.34 30.12 20.68
CA HIS A 569 2.55 31.16 20.02
C HIS A 569 3.05 31.37 18.58
N ILE A 570 2.14 31.29 17.62
CA ILE A 570 2.41 31.52 16.21
C ILE A 570 1.80 32.86 15.80
N VAL A 571 2.59 33.68 15.10
CA VAL A 571 2.09 34.83 14.34
C VAL A 571 1.98 34.42 12.87
N ILE A 572 0.78 34.53 12.32
CA ILE A 572 0.40 34.05 10.99
C ILE A 572 0.50 35.18 9.94
N TYR A 573 0.31 36.46 10.33
CA TYR A 573 0.44 37.62 9.41
C TYR A 573 0.68 38.98 10.10
N THR A 574 1.63 39.79 9.59
CA THR A 574 1.79 41.24 9.88
C THR A 574 2.45 42.00 8.70
N PRO A 575 2.05 43.26 8.39
CA PRO A 575 2.85 44.17 7.56
C PRO A 575 4.18 44.52 8.26
N PHE A 576 5.27 44.65 7.50
CA PHE A 576 6.65 44.77 8.04
C PHE A 576 6.84 45.95 9.01
N LEU A 577 6.13 47.08 8.80
CA LEU A 577 6.17 48.25 9.68
C LEU A 577 5.67 47.97 11.12
N SER A 578 4.90 46.89 11.33
CA SER A 578 4.33 46.53 12.65
C SER A 578 5.17 45.52 13.43
N LEU A 579 6.24 44.96 12.84
CA LEU A 579 7.11 44.01 13.53
C LEU A 579 7.86 44.66 14.70
N SER A 580 8.34 45.89 14.55
CA SER A 580 9.11 46.61 15.58
C SER A 580 8.35 46.82 16.89
N ILE A 581 7.03 47.04 16.80
CA ILE A 581 6.15 47.33 17.96
C ILE A 581 5.74 46.03 18.69
N GLN A 582 5.63 44.89 17.99
CA GLN A 582 5.23 43.62 18.60
C GLN A 582 6.39 42.79 19.19
N VAL A 583 7.64 43.09 18.79
CA VAL A 583 8.89 42.48 19.29
C VAL A 583 9.13 42.69 20.80
N HIS A 584 8.36 43.55 21.47
CA HIS A 584 8.53 43.84 22.90
C HIS A 584 7.54 43.09 23.84
N LYS A 585 6.60 42.28 23.31
CA LYS A 585 5.48 41.73 24.12
C LYS A 585 5.57 40.25 24.52
N PHE A 586 6.46 39.43 23.95
CA PHE A 586 6.45 37.96 24.15
C PHE A 586 7.86 37.37 24.31
N SER A 587 8.07 36.46 25.25
CA SER A 587 9.39 36.18 25.85
C SER A 587 10.13 34.90 25.44
N THR A 588 9.72 34.09 24.45
CA THR A 588 10.42 32.78 24.25
C THR A 588 10.61 32.19 22.82
N CYS A 589 9.84 32.52 21.77
CA CYS A 589 10.13 32.08 20.37
C CYS A 589 9.19 32.78 19.37
N ARG A 590 9.64 33.12 18.15
CA ARG A 590 8.81 33.78 17.12
C ARG A 590 8.96 33.19 15.71
N PHE A 591 7.88 33.17 14.94
CA PHE A 591 7.86 32.79 13.52
C PHE A 591 7.34 33.94 12.64
N GLY A 592 8.02 34.23 11.54
CA GLY A 592 7.64 35.28 10.57
C GLY A 592 7.42 34.70 9.16
N ARG A 593 6.47 35.28 8.41
CA ARG A 593 6.04 34.80 7.08
C ARG A 593 6.85 35.43 5.94
N GLY A 594 7.32 34.61 5.00
CA GLY A 594 7.60 34.99 3.61
C GLY A 594 6.63 34.23 2.72
N ASN A 595 5.80 34.93 1.94
CA ASN A 595 4.84 34.31 1.04
C ASN A 595 5.45 34.12 -0.35
N HIS A 596 4.96 33.10 -1.06
CA HIS A 596 5.10 32.82 -2.50
C HIS A 596 6.26 31.85 -2.87
N CYS A 597 5.89 30.65 -3.34
CA CYS A 597 6.77 29.70 -4.06
C CYS A 597 7.24 30.23 -5.44
N SER A 598 7.40 31.53 -5.59
CA SER A 598 7.87 32.21 -6.79
C SER A 598 8.20 33.66 -6.41
N ILE A 599 9.29 33.87 -5.67
CA ILE A 599 9.94 35.17 -5.70
C ILE A 599 10.78 35.21 -6.98
N SER A 600 10.28 35.91 -7.99
CA SER A 600 11.11 36.33 -9.11
C SER A 600 12.21 37.26 -8.56
N LEU A 601 13.45 37.07 -9.01
CA LEU A 601 14.67 37.83 -8.66
C LEU A 601 14.47 39.36 -8.59
N ASN A 602 13.47 39.90 -9.27
CA ASN A 602 13.16 41.33 -9.30
C ASN A 602 12.61 41.90 -7.99
N ILE A 603 12.00 41.11 -7.10
CA ILE A 603 11.41 41.62 -5.84
C ILE A 603 12.43 41.62 -4.70
N LEU A 604 13.30 40.62 -4.59
CA LEU A 604 14.38 40.64 -3.60
C LEU A 604 15.44 41.70 -3.93
N ALA A 605 15.72 41.93 -5.22
CA ALA A 605 16.56 43.04 -5.67
C ALA A 605 15.88 44.42 -5.47
N ALA A 606 14.54 44.48 -5.43
CA ALA A 606 13.79 45.69 -5.08
C ALA A 606 13.67 45.93 -3.56
N LEU A 607 13.91 44.91 -2.73
CA LEU A 607 13.88 44.99 -1.26
C LEU A 607 15.18 45.54 -0.64
N VAL A 608 16.30 45.52 -1.38
CA VAL A 608 17.63 45.94 -0.89
C VAL A 608 17.83 47.48 -0.86
N PRO A 609 17.30 48.29 -1.80
CA PRO A 609 17.50 49.74 -1.77
C PRO A 609 16.71 50.49 -0.68
N GLU A 610 15.60 49.96 -0.16
CA GLU A 610 14.81 50.60 0.92
C GLU A 610 15.50 50.52 2.30
N ILE A 611 16.63 49.81 2.41
CA ILE A 611 17.42 49.61 3.64
C ILE A 611 18.78 50.34 3.54
N LYS A 612 18.82 51.52 2.89
CA LYS A 612 19.92 52.49 3.06
C LYS A 612 19.45 53.67 3.92
N PRO A 613 20.35 54.23 4.74
CA PRO A 613 19.98 54.80 6.03
C PRO A 613 19.27 56.15 5.88
N GLN A 614 18.01 56.19 6.28
CA GLN A 614 17.41 57.41 6.84
C GLN A 614 17.34 57.23 8.36
N ASP A 615 18.42 57.68 9.00
CA ASP A 615 18.51 58.31 10.32
C ASP A 615 17.83 57.74 11.59
N ASP A 616 17.33 56.51 11.62
CA ASP A 616 16.89 55.90 12.89
C ASP A 616 17.86 54.83 13.40
N ALA A 617 18.75 55.25 14.30
CA ALA A 617 19.68 54.43 15.09
C ALA A 617 19.00 53.32 15.93
N ALA A 618 17.67 53.24 15.95
CA ALA A 618 16.90 52.20 16.63
C ALA A 618 16.73 50.92 15.80
N VAL A 619 16.65 51.00 14.46
CA VAL A 619 16.40 49.82 13.61
C VAL A 619 17.65 48.94 13.48
N VAL A 620 18.83 49.56 13.43
CA VAL A 620 20.12 48.85 13.40
C VAL A 620 20.41 48.16 14.75
N LYS A 621 19.86 48.68 15.86
CA LYS A 621 20.02 48.10 17.21
C LYS A 621 19.18 46.83 17.45
N VAL A 622 18.14 46.59 16.67
CA VAL A 622 17.31 45.36 16.80
C VAL A 622 18.08 44.12 16.29
N TRP A 623 19.09 44.31 15.44
CA TRP A 623 19.86 43.23 14.81
C TRP A 623 21.26 43.03 15.39
N THR A 624 21.57 43.70 16.51
CA THR A 624 22.80 43.48 17.31
C THR A 624 22.63 42.45 18.42
N LEU A 625 21.51 41.72 18.47
CA LEU A 625 21.29 40.59 19.38
C LEU A 625 21.68 39.28 18.67
N ASP A 626 22.29 38.35 19.41
CA ASP A 626 22.70 37.02 18.93
C ASP A 626 21.50 36.19 18.46
N VAL A 627 21.10 36.37 17.19
CA VAL A 627 19.95 35.69 16.57
C VAL A 627 20.45 34.55 15.67
N VAL A 628 20.01 33.32 15.95
CA VAL A 628 20.23 32.15 15.07
C VAL A 628 19.05 32.03 14.11
N VAL A 629 19.31 32.22 12.81
CA VAL A 629 18.28 32.13 11.76
C VAL A 629 18.15 30.68 11.28
N CYS A 630 16.99 30.05 11.55
CA CYS A 630 16.64 28.73 11.03
C CYS A 630 15.66 28.87 9.85
N VAL A 631 16.14 28.62 8.63
CA VAL A 631 15.34 28.58 7.40
C VAL A 631 14.78 27.17 7.21
N ARG A 632 13.46 26.98 7.29
CA ARG A 632 12.88 25.63 7.46
C ARG A 632 12.74 24.87 6.13
N PHE A 633 13.24 23.63 6.10
CA PHE A 633 13.24 22.74 4.94
C PHE A 633 11.85 22.19 4.55
N GLU A 634 11.69 21.83 3.28
CA GLU A 634 10.67 20.88 2.83
C GLU A 634 11.20 19.45 3.00
N ARG A 635 10.60 18.65 3.89
CA ARG A 635 11.02 17.28 4.31
C ARG A 635 11.04 16.20 3.23
N THR A 636 10.89 16.60 1.99
CA THR A 636 10.85 15.74 0.82
C THR A 636 11.79 16.27 -0.25
N CYS A 637 12.72 17.17 0.09
CA CYS A 637 13.76 17.68 -0.82
C CYS A 637 13.25 18.38 -2.11
N ARG A 638 11.94 18.62 -2.23
CA ARG A 638 11.25 19.19 -3.40
C ARG A 638 11.56 20.68 -3.60
N ALA A 639 11.49 21.50 -2.55
CA ALA A 639 11.75 22.94 -2.67
C ALA A 639 13.01 23.27 -3.52
N GLN A 640 12.84 24.16 -4.50
CA GLN A 640 13.95 24.67 -5.29
C GLN A 640 15.03 25.20 -4.36
N PHE A 641 16.25 24.72 -4.57
CA PHE A 641 17.45 25.38 -4.07
C PHE A 641 17.69 26.59 -4.98
N TYR A 642 16.84 27.61 -4.89
CA TYR A 642 17.06 28.82 -5.65
C TYR A 642 18.23 29.58 -5.06
N GLU A 643 19.36 29.31 -5.73
CA GLU A 643 20.58 30.07 -5.79
C GLU A 643 21.33 30.20 -4.46
N THR A 644 22.63 30.00 -4.54
CA THR A 644 23.55 30.73 -3.68
C THR A 644 23.21 32.21 -3.54
N LEU A 645 22.39 32.85 -4.38
CA LEU A 645 21.90 34.20 -4.15
C LEU A 645 21.01 34.38 -2.90
N THR A 646 20.31 33.38 -2.36
CA THR A 646 19.72 33.50 -1.01
C THR A 646 20.74 33.28 0.09
N ALA A 647 21.80 32.50 -0.16
CA ALA A 647 22.98 32.42 0.70
C ALA A 647 23.73 33.74 0.75
N ASP A 648 23.94 34.34 -0.41
CA ASP A 648 24.65 35.59 -0.65
C ASP A 648 23.78 36.77 -0.18
N ALA A 649 22.44 36.69 -0.30
CA ALA A 649 21.52 37.67 0.27
C ALA A 649 21.38 37.53 1.79
N ALA A 650 21.32 36.32 2.33
CA ALA A 650 21.34 36.11 3.77
C ALA A 650 22.70 36.48 4.37
N ALA A 651 23.81 36.19 3.68
CA ALA A 651 25.16 36.57 4.09
C ALA A 651 25.42 38.07 3.90
N SER A 652 24.79 38.73 2.91
CA SER A 652 24.88 40.20 2.76
C SER A 652 24.11 40.95 3.84
N VAL A 653 23.10 40.32 4.46
CA VAL A 653 22.33 40.90 5.58
C VAL A 653 22.86 40.46 6.96
N LEU A 654 23.25 39.19 7.13
CA LEU A 654 23.63 38.58 8.43
C LEU A 654 25.15 38.43 8.61
N GLY A 655 25.94 38.72 7.57
CA GLY A 655 27.39 38.49 7.51
C GLY A 655 27.78 37.05 7.13
N GLU A 656 29.07 36.83 6.87
CA GLU A 656 29.59 35.49 6.54
C GLU A 656 29.45 34.51 7.72
N MET A 657 28.93 33.31 7.43
CA MET A 657 28.67 32.23 8.40
C MET A 657 29.80 31.19 8.39
N ASP A 658 30.04 30.52 9.53
CA ASP A 658 31.05 29.47 9.65
C ASP A 658 30.66 28.22 8.84
N ALA A 659 29.41 27.77 8.94
CA ALA A 659 28.92 26.67 8.12
C ALA A 659 27.41 26.72 7.83
N TRP A 660 27.04 26.02 6.75
CA TRP A 660 25.69 25.78 6.30
C TRP A 660 25.24 24.36 6.67
N ILE A 661 24.26 24.25 7.55
CA ILE A 661 23.82 22.98 8.13
C ILE A 661 22.57 22.48 7.41
N ILE A 662 22.62 21.25 6.90
CA ILE A 662 21.50 20.58 6.22
C ILE A 662 21.07 19.38 7.06
N CYS A 663 19.87 19.46 7.64
CA CYS A 663 19.34 18.41 8.52
C CYS A 663 17.84 18.18 8.27
N PRO A 664 17.48 17.36 7.26
CA PRO A 664 16.08 17.13 6.88
C PRO A 664 15.35 16.09 7.75
N PHE A 665 16.01 15.51 8.75
CA PHE A 665 15.45 14.49 9.65
C PHE A 665 14.13 14.92 10.33
N PHE A 666 13.13 14.06 10.25
CA PHE A 666 11.83 14.26 10.89
C PHE A 666 11.13 12.93 11.17
N LEU A 667 11.29 12.45 12.40
CA LEU A 667 10.81 11.13 12.82
C LEU A 667 9.31 10.96 12.60
N GLN A 668 8.50 11.93 13.03
CA GLN A 668 7.03 11.85 13.00
C GLN A 668 6.45 11.88 11.57
N GLY A 669 7.23 12.32 10.58
CA GLY A 669 6.86 12.23 9.17
C GLY A 669 7.58 11.11 8.44
N GLY A 670 8.22 10.20 9.17
CA GLY A 670 8.97 9.08 8.62
C GLY A 670 10.11 9.57 7.74
N ARG A 671 10.98 10.45 8.25
CA ARG A 671 12.13 10.98 7.51
C ARG A 671 13.41 10.72 8.27
N TYR A 672 14.28 9.93 7.65
CA TYR A 672 15.52 9.45 8.25
C TYR A 672 16.69 9.90 7.37
N THR A 673 17.85 10.13 7.98
CA THR A 673 19.08 10.41 7.22
C THR A 673 20.16 9.49 7.77
N ILE A 674 20.57 8.51 6.98
CA ILE A 674 21.44 7.41 7.40
C ILE A 674 22.52 7.24 6.33
N GLU A 675 23.79 7.26 6.74
CA GLU A 675 24.95 7.18 5.81
C GLU A 675 24.85 8.19 4.65
N ASP A 676 24.48 9.42 4.99
CA ASP A 676 24.23 10.57 4.10
C ASP A 676 23.06 10.41 3.12
N VAL A 677 22.34 9.29 3.17
CA VAL A 677 21.14 9.05 2.35
C VAL A 677 19.89 9.47 3.09
N HIS A 678 19.05 10.29 2.46
CA HIS A 678 17.76 10.69 2.99
C HIS A 678 16.68 9.68 2.60
N TYR A 679 15.91 9.22 3.58
CA TYR A 679 14.89 8.21 3.43
C TYR A 679 13.51 8.72 3.82
N VAL A 680 12.51 8.17 3.14
CA VAL A 680 11.08 8.38 3.35
C VAL A 680 10.47 7.05 3.77
N ALA A 681 9.92 6.99 4.98
CA ALA A 681 9.23 5.81 5.45
C ALA A 681 7.88 5.65 4.74
N ASP A 682 7.66 4.45 4.22
CA ASP A 682 6.39 3.95 3.74
C ASP A 682 6.11 2.59 4.41
N SER A 683 5.15 2.56 5.32
CA SER A 683 4.83 1.39 6.15
C SER A 683 6.08 0.87 6.90
N GLU A 684 6.57 -0.34 6.64
CA GLU A 684 7.78 -0.90 7.27
C GLU A 684 9.08 -0.57 6.52
N TRP A 685 9.01 0.10 5.37
CA TRP A 685 10.15 0.34 4.49
C TRP A 685 10.63 1.79 4.56
N LEU A 686 11.94 1.99 4.43
CA LEU A 686 12.60 3.27 4.22
C LEU A 686 13.04 3.34 2.76
N VAL A 687 12.29 4.10 1.97
CA VAL A 687 12.56 4.31 0.54
C VAL A 687 13.51 5.51 0.39
N PRO A 688 14.62 5.41 -0.36
CA PRO A 688 15.48 6.56 -0.66
C PRO A 688 14.68 7.70 -1.28
N ALA A 689 14.91 8.93 -0.83
CA ALA A 689 14.08 10.07 -1.16
C ALA A 689 13.98 10.34 -2.68
N GLY A 690 15.03 10.07 -3.45
CA GLY A 690 15.08 10.18 -4.91
C GLY A 690 14.23 9.15 -5.66
N ASP A 691 13.86 8.06 -5.01
CA ASP A 691 13.03 7.00 -5.61
C ASP A 691 11.52 7.20 -5.36
N THR A 692 11.18 8.15 -4.49
CA THR A 692 9.79 8.45 -4.11
C THR A 692 9.04 9.27 -5.17
N GLU A 693 7.71 9.34 -5.05
CA GLU A 693 6.89 10.23 -5.87
C GLU A 693 7.26 11.72 -5.70
N PHE A 694 7.87 12.09 -4.57
CA PHE A 694 8.30 13.46 -4.31
C PHE A 694 9.43 13.90 -5.24
N ALA A 695 10.33 12.98 -5.60
CA ALA A 695 11.41 13.22 -6.54
C ALA A 695 10.91 13.47 -7.98
N LYS A 696 9.72 12.96 -8.30
CA LYS A 696 9.08 13.02 -9.63
C LYS A 696 8.14 14.22 -9.81
N ASP A 697 8.15 15.16 -8.86
CA ASP A 697 7.32 16.36 -8.92
C ASP A 697 7.63 17.21 -10.18
N ALA A 698 6.60 17.58 -10.93
CA ALA A 698 6.74 18.26 -12.22
C ALA A 698 7.30 19.69 -12.12
N ALA A 699 7.18 20.33 -10.96
CA ALA A 699 7.71 21.66 -10.70
C ALA A 699 8.99 21.64 -9.86
N PHE A 700 9.12 20.65 -8.96
CA PHE A 700 10.06 20.65 -7.84
C PHE A 700 10.89 19.36 -7.70
N GLY A 701 10.94 18.50 -8.73
CA GLY A 701 11.64 17.21 -8.68
C GLY A 701 13.15 17.29 -8.36
N TYR A 702 13.71 16.16 -7.97
CA TYR A 702 15.15 15.95 -7.74
C TYR A 702 15.51 14.49 -8.03
N LYS A 703 16.80 14.17 -8.18
CA LYS A 703 17.25 12.81 -8.52
C LYS A 703 18.02 12.12 -7.39
N SER A 704 18.90 12.82 -6.70
CA SER A 704 19.75 12.16 -5.69
C SER A 704 19.08 12.02 -4.33
N SER A 705 19.23 10.84 -3.73
CA SER A 705 18.89 10.54 -2.33
C SER A 705 20.06 10.81 -1.38
N ASN A 706 21.31 10.78 -1.87
CA ASN A 706 22.47 11.15 -1.08
C ASN A 706 22.51 12.67 -0.94
N LEU A 707 22.50 13.19 0.28
CA LEU A 707 22.38 14.63 0.51
C LEU A 707 23.58 15.43 0.00
N ARG A 708 24.78 14.84 -0.12
CA ARG A 708 25.96 15.51 -0.68
C ARG A 708 25.80 15.73 -2.17
N GLU A 709 25.42 14.68 -2.88
CA GLU A 709 25.09 14.73 -4.31
C GLU A 709 23.85 15.59 -4.58
N TRP A 710 22.86 15.55 -3.68
CA TRP A 710 21.68 16.42 -3.75
C TRP A 710 22.07 17.89 -3.66
N VAL A 711 23.02 18.26 -2.79
CA VAL A 711 23.56 19.63 -2.73
C VAL A 711 24.23 20.00 -4.06
N GLU A 712 25.01 19.09 -4.66
CA GLU A 712 25.63 19.32 -5.95
C GLU A 712 24.60 19.50 -7.08
N GLU A 713 23.61 18.62 -7.16
CA GLU A 713 22.50 18.68 -8.12
C GLU A 713 21.78 20.02 -8.02
N LYS A 714 21.42 20.40 -6.79
CA LYS A 714 20.62 21.58 -6.51
C LYS A 714 21.41 22.88 -6.63
N THR A 715 22.73 22.85 -6.41
CA THR A 715 23.63 23.98 -6.68
C THR A 715 24.07 24.07 -8.14
N ARG A 716 23.67 23.11 -8.99
CA ARG A 716 24.11 22.96 -10.39
C ARG A 716 25.64 22.85 -10.51
N GLY A 717 26.26 22.11 -9.60
CA GLY A 717 27.71 21.83 -9.60
C GLY A 717 28.59 22.86 -8.89
N ARG A 718 28.03 23.97 -8.37
CA ARG A 718 28.81 25.02 -7.67
C ARG A 718 29.46 24.51 -6.38
N ILE A 719 28.74 23.68 -5.62
CA ILE A 719 29.30 22.97 -4.46
C ILE A 719 29.40 21.50 -4.87
N GLN A 720 30.63 21.02 -5.01
CA GLN A 720 30.90 19.62 -5.35
C GLN A 720 30.60 18.70 -4.15
N ALA A 721 30.05 17.50 -4.39
CA ALA A 721 29.65 16.59 -3.32
C ALA A 721 30.81 16.21 -2.37
N ASN A 722 32.05 16.16 -2.88
CA ASN A 722 33.26 15.89 -2.09
C ASN A 722 33.65 17.03 -1.13
N CYS A 723 33.19 18.26 -1.39
CA CYS A 723 33.41 19.43 -0.54
C CYS A 723 32.35 19.56 0.57
N VAL A 724 31.31 18.73 0.56
CA VAL A 724 30.27 18.71 1.59
C VAL A 724 30.69 17.77 2.71
N THR A 725 30.80 18.30 3.93
CA THR A 725 31.12 17.52 5.13
C THR A 725 29.85 16.86 5.71
N SER A 726 29.99 15.80 6.51
CA SER A 726 28.84 15.24 7.22
C SER A 726 29.18 14.74 8.62
N ILE A 727 28.19 14.82 9.51
CA ILE A 727 28.22 14.23 10.85
C ILE A 727 27.43 12.92 10.80
N SER A 728 28.10 11.80 11.05
CA SER A 728 27.51 10.46 11.04
C SER A 728 26.75 10.15 12.34
N ILE A 729 25.83 9.17 12.29
CA ILE A 729 25.12 8.69 13.49
C ILE A 729 26.11 8.15 14.53
N GLN A 730 27.21 7.53 14.09
CA GLN A 730 28.25 7.05 15.00
C GLN A 730 28.92 8.20 15.76
N HIS A 731 29.17 9.33 15.08
CA HIS A 731 29.74 10.52 15.71
C HIS A 731 28.79 11.10 16.76
N LEU A 732 27.49 11.13 16.48
CA LEU A 732 26.46 11.56 17.42
C LEU A 732 26.36 10.61 18.63
N ARG A 733 26.27 9.30 18.41
CA ARG A 733 25.98 8.33 19.49
C ARG A 733 27.19 7.97 20.35
N LYS A 734 28.41 7.93 19.79
CA LYS A 734 29.64 7.59 20.54
C LYS A 734 30.41 8.82 21.03
N GLY A 735 30.37 9.92 20.28
CA GLY A 735 31.11 11.14 20.61
C GLY A 735 30.34 12.13 21.47
N GLY A 736 29.00 12.09 21.43
CA GLY A 736 28.15 13.00 22.19
C GLY A 736 28.27 14.48 21.78
N PRO A 737 27.69 15.40 22.56
CA PRO A 737 27.64 16.83 22.21
C PRO A 737 29.02 17.48 22.03
N ASN A 738 30.01 17.11 22.86
CA ASN A 738 31.35 17.70 22.82
C ASN A 738 32.06 17.37 21.51
N ALA A 739 31.97 16.13 21.02
CA ALA A 739 32.57 15.76 19.74
C ALA A 739 31.88 16.44 18.54
N VAL A 740 30.58 16.71 18.65
CA VAL A 740 29.84 17.52 17.66
C VAL A 740 30.34 18.96 17.67
N CYS A 741 30.51 19.55 18.86
CA CYS A 741 31.06 20.90 19.03
C CYS A 741 32.46 21.02 18.41
N GLU A 742 33.37 20.10 18.73
CA GLU A 742 34.72 20.08 18.16
C GLU A 742 34.69 20.00 16.63
N HIS A 743 33.85 19.13 16.06
CA HIS A 743 33.71 18.99 14.62
C HIS A 743 33.21 20.28 13.97
N LEU A 744 32.13 20.87 14.50
CA LEU A 744 31.58 22.14 14.00
C LEU A 744 32.60 23.29 14.12
N CYS A 745 33.39 23.32 15.20
CA CYS A 745 34.46 24.28 15.39
C CYS A 745 35.66 24.06 14.47
N SER A 746 35.82 22.88 13.86
CA SER A 746 36.91 22.60 12.92
C SER A 746 36.60 22.99 11.47
N LEU A 747 35.33 23.30 11.17
CA LEU A 747 34.88 23.63 9.83
C LEU A 747 35.46 24.96 9.32
N GLN A 748 35.83 24.99 8.05
CA GLN A 748 36.22 26.23 7.37
C GLN A 748 34.99 27.09 7.10
N LYS A 749 35.17 28.41 7.13
CA LYS A 749 34.10 29.39 6.92
C LYS A 749 33.44 29.22 5.56
N GLY A 750 32.10 29.20 5.52
CA GLY A 750 31.32 28.96 4.29
C GLY A 750 31.18 27.49 3.88
N SER A 751 31.65 26.54 4.70
CA SER A 751 31.49 25.11 4.42
C SER A 751 30.03 24.65 4.51
N THR A 752 29.68 23.57 3.82
CA THR A 752 28.37 22.91 3.96
C THR A 752 28.53 21.59 4.73
N CYS A 753 27.62 21.34 5.67
CA CYS A 753 27.63 20.18 6.55
C CYS A 753 26.26 19.51 6.60
N ILE A 754 26.20 18.20 6.38
CA ILE A 754 24.99 17.37 6.45
C ILE A 754 24.94 16.60 7.77
N ILE A 755 23.75 16.51 8.36
CA ILE A 755 23.54 15.82 9.62
C ILE A 755 22.72 14.55 9.41
N ASN A 756 23.29 13.41 9.81
CA ASN A 756 22.59 12.13 9.86
C ASN A 756 21.82 11.99 11.17
N ALA A 757 20.62 11.42 11.11
CA ALA A 757 19.84 11.08 12.29
C ALA A 757 18.80 10.00 11.97
N ALA A 758 18.59 9.12 12.94
CA ALA A 758 17.56 8.08 12.89
C ALA A 758 16.58 8.16 14.08
N SER A 759 16.86 8.99 15.09
CA SER A 759 16.04 9.15 16.28
C SER A 759 16.03 10.58 16.78
N ASP A 760 15.03 10.96 17.57
CA ASP A 760 14.98 12.28 18.22
C ASP A 760 16.15 12.49 19.20
N ARG A 761 16.75 11.41 19.75
CA ARG A 761 17.97 11.49 20.57
C ARG A 761 19.18 11.96 19.75
N ASP A 762 19.34 11.45 18.52
CA ASP A 762 20.43 11.88 17.63
C ASP A 762 20.33 13.40 17.37
N MET A 763 19.11 13.92 17.27
CA MET A 763 18.85 15.36 17.16
C MET A 763 19.10 16.15 18.43
N ALA A 764 18.77 15.60 19.60
CA ALA A 764 19.08 16.25 20.88
C ALA A 764 20.58 16.41 21.08
N VAL A 765 21.37 15.38 20.77
CA VAL A 765 22.84 15.44 20.84
C VAL A 765 23.41 16.46 19.87
N PHE A 766 22.93 16.47 18.62
CA PHE A 766 23.37 17.45 17.63
C PHE A 766 23.03 18.89 18.07
N ALA A 767 21.80 19.13 18.55
CA ALA A 767 21.38 20.44 19.02
C ALA A 767 22.23 20.92 20.22
N ALA A 768 22.53 20.04 21.17
CA ALA A 768 23.41 20.37 22.30
C ALA A 768 24.83 20.73 21.84
N GLY A 769 25.43 19.96 20.93
CA GLY A 769 26.77 20.24 20.40
C GLY A 769 26.84 21.51 19.56
N MET A 770 25.78 21.83 18.81
CA MET A 770 25.67 23.10 18.10
C MET A 770 25.59 24.29 19.06
N ILE A 771 24.78 24.21 20.12
CA ILE A 771 24.70 25.26 21.14
C ILE A 771 26.07 25.50 21.78
N GLN A 772 26.83 24.44 22.08
CA GLN A 772 28.20 24.56 22.60
C GLN A 772 29.12 25.29 21.61
N ALA A 773 29.09 24.95 20.32
CA ALA A 773 29.91 25.62 19.30
C ALA A 773 29.55 27.10 19.14
N GLU A 774 28.27 27.44 19.23
CA GLU A 774 27.78 28.83 19.20
C GLU A 774 28.23 29.61 20.45
N LEU A 775 28.21 29.00 21.63
CA LEU A 775 28.78 29.60 22.85
C LEU A 775 30.29 29.87 22.74
N MET A 776 30.99 29.18 21.83
CA MET A 776 32.38 29.43 21.48
C MET A 776 32.55 30.47 20.35
N GLY A 777 31.47 31.17 19.96
CA GLY A 777 31.48 32.25 18.98
C GLY A 777 31.29 31.82 17.53
N ARG A 778 30.93 30.56 17.26
CA ARG A 778 30.62 30.09 15.89
C ARG A 778 29.20 30.48 15.48
N ARG A 779 29.01 30.76 14.19
CA ARG A 779 27.71 31.15 13.61
C ARG A 779 27.33 30.22 12.47
N PHE A 780 26.15 29.61 12.57
CA PHE A 780 25.65 28.64 11.60
C PHE A 780 24.36 29.14 10.94
N LEU A 781 24.21 28.84 9.65
CA LEU A 781 22.91 28.94 8.99
C LEU A 781 22.29 27.55 8.87
N CYS A 782 21.11 27.39 9.43
CA CYS A 782 20.48 26.08 9.57
C CYS A 782 19.32 25.90 8.60
N ARG A 783 19.39 24.86 7.77
CA ARG A 783 18.32 24.36 6.91
C ARG A 783 17.81 23.02 7.42
N THR A 784 16.78 23.06 8.26
CA THR A 784 16.37 21.90 9.07
C THR A 784 14.87 21.60 9.04
N ALA A 785 14.49 20.40 9.49
CA ALA A 785 13.10 20.00 9.70
C ALA A 785 12.65 20.18 11.17
N ALA A 786 11.45 19.71 11.52
CA ALA A 786 10.81 20.05 12.79
C ALA A 786 11.49 19.44 14.03
N SER A 787 12.03 18.22 13.92
CA SER A 787 12.67 17.54 15.05
C SER A 787 13.84 18.34 15.63
N PHE A 788 14.63 19.00 14.78
CA PHE A 788 15.75 19.83 15.24
C PHE A 788 15.29 21.05 16.06
N VAL A 789 14.23 21.74 15.62
CA VAL A 789 13.69 22.91 16.33
C VAL A 789 13.18 22.50 17.71
N SER A 790 12.44 21.39 17.80
CA SER A 790 11.93 20.88 19.07
C SER A 790 13.05 20.45 20.01
N ALA A 791 14.05 19.73 19.49
CA ALA A 791 15.23 19.33 20.25
C ALA A 791 16.00 20.56 20.79
N ARG A 792 16.22 21.57 19.94
CA ARG A 792 16.92 22.80 20.32
C ARG A 792 16.18 23.63 21.36
N LEU A 793 14.85 23.67 21.31
CA LEU A 793 14.01 24.36 22.29
C LEU A 793 13.80 23.54 23.58
N GLY A 794 14.31 22.31 23.66
CA GLY A 794 14.11 21.43 24.81
C GLY A 794 12.65 21.02 25.01
N ILE A 795 11.85 20.99 23.95
CA ILE A 795 10.42 20.67 24.04
C ILE A 795 10.26 19.16 24.24
N THR A 796 9.64 18.77 25.35
CA THR A 796 9.30 17.37 25.63
C THR A 796 8.05 16.93 24.84
N PRO A 797 8.07 15.75 24.19
CA PRO A 797 6.88 15.22 23.52
C PRO A 797 5.70 15.07 24.48
N LYS A 798 4.51 15.56 24.08
CA LYS A 798 3.23 15.30 24.76
C LYS A 798 2.44 14.24 23.99
N ALA A 799 1.67 13.42 24.70
CA ALA A 799 0.75 12.47 24.08
C ALA A 799 -0.32 13.22 23.22
N PRO A 800 -0.93 12.55 22.23
CA PRO A 800 -2.02 13.15 21.46
C PRO A 800 -3.16 13.63 22.38
N ILE A 801 -3.63 14.84 22.13
CA ILE A 801 -4.72 15.50 22.86
C ILE A 801 -6.05 15.04 22.29
N LEU A 802 -6.94 14.57 23.17
CA LEU A 802 -8.32 14.20 22.85
C LEU A 802 -9.26 15.40 23.03
N PRO A 803 -10.47 15.36 22.46
CA PRO A 803 -11.45 16.44 22.62
C PRO A 803 -11.81 16.75 24.08
N GLU A 804 -11.79 15.72 24.93
CA GLU A 804 -12.09 15.81 26.37
C GLU A 804 -11.06 16.68 27.11
N ASP A 805 -9.77 16.56 26.75
CA ASP A 805 -8.68 17.35 27.33
C ASP A 805 -8.81 18.86 27.06
N LEU A 806 -9.58 19.23 26.03
CA LEU A 806 -9.90 20.62 25.67
C LEU A 806 -11.30 21.06 26.14
N GLY A 807 -12.04 20.21 26.84
CA GLY A 807 -13.39 20.50 27.33
C GLY A 807 -14.46 20.58 26.22
N ILE A 808 -14.26 19.90 25.08
CA ILE A 808 -15.14 19.97 23.89
C ILE A 808 -16.37 19.03 24.00
N VAL A 809 -16.80 18.70 25.21
CA VAL A 809 -17.89 17.73 25.45
C VAL A 809 -19.29 18.33 25.15
N LYS A 810 -19.41 19.67 25.14
CA LYS A 810 -20.70 20.40 25.14
C LYS A 810 -21.15 21.00 23.79
N GLY A 811 -20.46 20.69 22.69
CA GLY A 811 -20.72 21.34 21.39
C GLY A 811 -21.95 20.77 20.66
N ARG A 812 -22.99 21.59 20.42
CA ARG A 812 -24.20 21.26 19.64
C ARG A 812 -24.01 21.35 18.10
N SER A 813 -22.81 21.08 17.58
CA SER A 813 -22.52 21.16 16.13
C SER A 813 -21.59 20.05 15.68
N GLY A 814 -21.66 19.69 14.39
CA GLY A 814 -20.74 18.76 13.75
C GLY A 814 -19.30 19.28 13.65
N GLY A 815 -18.35 18.38 13.44
CA GLY A 815 -16.97 18.68 13.03
C GLY A 815 -16.87 18.93 11.52
N LEU A 816 -15.96 19.83 11.12
CA LEU A 816 -15.72 20.14 9.70
C LEU A 816 -14.37 19.59 9.25
N ILE A 817 -14.36 18.70 8.27
CA ILE A 817 -13.16 18.12 7.68
C ILE A 817 -13.03 18.62 6.24
N VAL A 818 -11.88 19.21 5.87
CA VAL A 818 -11.65 19.75 4.52
C VAL A 818 -10.39 19.14 3.91
N VAL A 819 -10.53 18.48 2.74
CA VAL A 819 -9.43 17.80 2.05
C VAL A 819 -9.31 18.29 0.60
N GLY A 820 -8.33 19.15 0.33
CA GLY A 820 -8.12 19.76 -1.00
C GLY A 820 -7.06 19.11 -1.87
N SER A 821 -6.13 18.34 -1.32
CA SER A 821 -4.98 17.81 -2.09
C SER A 821 -5.32 16.54 -2.87
N TYR A 822 -4.81 16.44 -4.10
CA TYR A 822 -4.78 15.21 -4.89
C TYR A 822 -3.38 14.58 -4.86
N VAL A 823 -3.17 13.58 -3.99
CA VAL A 823 -1.94 12.79 -3.90
C VAL A 823 -2.34 11.35 -3.56
N PRO A 824 -1.72 10.30 -4.13
CA PRO A 824 -2.12 8.91 -3.88
C PRO A 824 -2.29 8.56 -2.40
N LYS A 825 -1.38 9.04 -1.54
CA LYS A 825 -1.47 8.85 -0.09
C LYS A 825 -2.70 9.52 0.54
N THR A 826 -3.00 10.77 0.19
CA THR A 826 -4.22 11.44 0.66
C THR A 826 -5.48 10.75 0.14
N THR A 827 -5.47 10.25 -1.10
CA THR A 827 -6.59 9.50 -1.67
C THR A 827 -6.86 8.22 -0.87
N LYS A 828 -5.82 7.41 -0.59
CA LYS A 828 -5.93 6.22 0.26
C LYS A 828 -6.47 6.56 1.66
N GLN A 829 -5.97 7.62 2.29
CA GLN A 829 -6.45 8.06 3.62
C GLN A 829 -7.92 8.48 3.62
N VAL A 830 -8.40 9.07 2.53
CA VAL A 830 -9.79 9.47 2.37
C VAL A 830 -10.69 8.27 2.07
N GLU A 831 -10.24 7.33 1.24
CA GLU A 831 -10.96 6.08 0.98
C GLU A 831 -11.14 5.25 2.26
N GLU A 832 -10.09 5.16 3.08
CA GLU A 832 -10.16 4.49 4.38
C GLU A 832 -11.12 5.21 5.34
N LEU A 833 -11.07 6.55 5.40
CA LEU A 833 -12.02 7.34 6.17
C LEU A 833 -13.47 7.10 5.71
N LYS A 834 -13.73 7.05 4.40
CA LYS A 834 -15.06 6.75 3.84
C LYS A 834 -15.53 5.35 4.25
N SER A 835 -14.66 4.35 4.12
CA SER A 835 -14.98 2.96 4.47
C SER A 835 -15.29 2.80 5.95
N GLN A 836 -14.46 3.37 6.82
CA GLN A 836 -14.58 3.17 8.27
C GLN A 836 -15.61 4.06 8.97
N CYS A 837 -15.93 5.24 8.40
CA CYS A 837 -16.72 6.27 9.10
C CYS A 837 -18.02 6.65 8.34
N SER A 838 -18.44 5.89 7.33
CA SER A 838 -19.64 6.19 6.53
C SER A 838 -20.93 6.39 7.35
N HIS A 839 -21.05 5.72 8.50
CA HIS A 839 -22.20 5.79 9.40
C HIS A 839 -22.24 7.09 10.23
N ILE A 840 -21.07 7.67 10.56
CA ILE A 840 -20.94 8.89 11.37
C ILE A 840 -20.61 10.16 10.57
N LEU A 841 -20.14 10.01 9.32
CA LEU A 841 -19.60 11.09 8.50
C LEU A 841 -20.47 11.39 7.28
N ARG A 842 -20.83 12.66 7.06
CA ARG A 842 -21.45 13.11 5.80
C ARG A 842 -20.39 13.58 4.83
N ILE A 843 -20.52 13.21 3.57
CA ILE A 843 -19.50 13.43 2.54
C ILE A 843 -20.06 14.35 1.48
N ILE A 844 -19.37 15.46 1.21
CA ILE A 844 -19.65 16.38 0.12
C ILE A 844 -18.43 16.40 -0.81
N GLU A 845 -18.61 15.85 -2.01
CA GLU A 845 -17.60 15.92 -3.07
C GLU A 845 -17.82 17.16 -3.94
N ILE A 846 -16.73 17.89 -4.19
CA ILE A 846 -16.67 19.08 -5.04
C ILE A 846 -16.01 18.71 -6.35
N SER A 847 -16.66 19.02 -7.47
CA SER A 847 -16.08 18.80 -8.79
C SER A 847 -14.95 19.80 -9.08
N VAL A 848 -13.71 19.32 -9.21
CA VAL A 848 -12.55 20.15 -9.62
C VAL A 848 -12.78 20.80 -10.99
N ASP A 849 -13.44 20.09 -11.90
CA ASP A 849 -13.78 20.58 -13.23
C ASP A 849 -14.66 21.84 -13.17
N LYS A 850 -15.73 21.81 -12.37
CA LYS A 850 -16.64 22.94 -12.19
C LYS A 850 -15.95 24.15 -11.55
N ILE A 851 -15.15 23.94 -10.52
CA ILE A 851 -14.53 25.06 -9.77
C ILE A 851 -13.28 25.64 -10.43
N ALA A 852 -12.59 24.89 -11.30
CA ALA A 852 -11.31 25.29 -11.87
C ALA A 852 -11.32 25.48 -13.39
N MET A 853 -12.23 24.85 -14.12
CA MET A 853 -12.20 24.76 -15.60
C MET A 853 -13.45 25.29 -16.31
N LYS A 854 -14.50 25.63 -15.57
CA LYS A 854 -15.77 26.14 -16.13
C LYS A 854 -16.01 27.62 -15.82
N SER A 855 -17.15 28.16 -16.28
CA SER A 855 -17.49 29.58 -16.14
C SER A 855 -17.60 30.01 -14.67
N VAL A 856 -17.58 31.33 -14.43
CA VAL A 856 -17.66 31.91 -13.07
C VAL A 856 -18.99 31.54 -12.40
N GLU A 857 -20.08 31.46 -13.18
CA GLU A 857 -21.41 31.11 -12.70
C GLU A 857 -21.46 29.66 -12.18
N GLU A 858 -20.96 28.69 -12.94
CA GLU A 858 -20.91 27.28 -12.51
C GLU A 858 -20.01 27.08 -11.28
N ARG A 859 -18.93 27.87 -11.19
CA ARG A 859 -18.06 27.89 -10.01
C ARG A 859 -18.83 28.38 -8.78
N ASP A 860 -19.55 29.49 -8.89
CA ASP A 860 -20.32 30.06 -7.78
C ASP A 860 -21.48 29.14 -7.35
N GLU A 861 -22.17 28.49 -8.30
CA GLU A 861 -23.22 27.50 -8.00
C GLU A 861 -22.66 26.31 -7.20
N GLU A 862 -21.54 25.74 -7.62
CA GLU A 862 -20.92 24.60 -6.93
C GLU A 862 -20.41 24.99 -5.52
N ILE A 863 -19.90 26.21 -5.36
CA ILE A 863 -19.49 26.77 -4.06
C ILE A 863 -20.71 26.95 -3.15
N ASN A 864 -21.79 27.56 -3.64
CA ASN A 864 -23.03 27.77 -2.89
C ASN A 864 -23.65 26.44 -2.43
N ARG A 865 -23.82 25.50 -3.36
CA ARG A 865 -24.34 24.16 -3.09
C ARG A 865 -23.56 23.47 -1.97
N THR A 866 -22.23 23.55 -2.03
CA THR A 866 -21.36 22.90 -1.04
C THR A 866 -21.46 23.56 0.33
N ALA A 867 -21.46 24.90 0.38
CA ALA A 867 -21.57 25.65 1.63
C ALA A 867 -22.92 25.44 2.32
N GLU A 868 -24.03 25.48 1.57
CA GLU A 868 -25.39 25.25 2.09
C GLU A 868 -25.54 23.84 2.67
N MET A 869 -25.09 22.82 1.94
CA MET A 869 -25.12 21.44 2.42
C MET A 869 -24.27 21.25 3.69
N ALA A 870 -23.09 21.88 3.73
CA ALA A 870 -22.23 21.82 4.91
C ALA A 870 -22.88 22.49 6.12
N ASP A 871 -23.54 23.64 5.95
CA ASP A 871 -24.27 24.30 7.03
C ASP A 871 -25.42 23.42 7.57
N ILE A 872 -26.20 22.81 6.69
CA ILE A 872 -27.29 21.91 7.08
C ILE A 872 -26.76 20.73 7.91
N PHE A 873 -25.69 20.08 7.47
CA PHE A 873 -25.14 18.91 8.18
C PHE A 873 -24.46 19.28 9.49
N LEU A 874 -23.73 20.39 9.55
CA LEU A 874 -23.12 20.89 10.78
C LEU A 874 -24.18 21.25 11.81
N GLY A 875 -25.26 21.93 11.39
CA GLY A 875 -26.41 22.26 12.24
C GLY A 875 -27.17 21.02 12.74
N ALA A 876 -27.23 19.96 11.93
CA ALA A 876 -27.77 18.65 12.32
C ALA A 876 -26.80 17.81 13.19
N CYS A 877 -25.76 18.43 13.75
CA CYS A 877 -24.75 17.78 14.60
C CYS A 877 -23.99 16.62 13.91
N LYS A 878 -23.91 16.60 12.57
CA LYS A 878 -23.18 15.56 11.82
C LYS A 878 -21.80 16.05 11.39
N ASP A 879 -20.78 15.25 11.65
CA ASP A 879 -19.42 15.53 11.17
C ASP A 879 -19.43 15.46 9.63
N THR A 880 -18.83 16.46 8.99
CA THR A 880 -18.95 16.70 7.55
C THR A 880 -17.59 16.80 6.88
N LEU A 881 -17.36 15.95 5.90
CA LEU A 881 -16.18 15.92 5.04
C LEU A 881 -16.46 16.62 3.71
N ILE A 882 -15.77 17.73 3.48
CA ILE A 882 -15.70 18.43 2.21
C ILE A 882 -14.42 17.99 1.49
N MET A 883 -14.57 17.49 0.27
CA MET A 883 -13.41 17.06 -0.51
C MET A 883 -13.48 17.40 -1.98
N THR A 884 -12.32 17.60 -2.60
CA THR A 884 -12.22 17.71 -4.06
C THR A 884 -12.33 16.34 -4.73
N SER A 885 -12.84 16.31 -5.96
CA SER A 885 -12.89 15.09 -6.77
C SER A 885 -11.51 14.46 -6.97
N ARG A 886 -11.49 13.12 -7.07
CA ARG A 886 -10.25 12.31 -7.10
C ARG A 886 -9.78 11.99 -8.52
N LYS A 887 -10.08 12.85 -9.48
CA LYS A 887 -9.50 12.80 -10.83
C LYS A 887 -8.34 13.79 -10.91
N VAL A 888 -7.15 13.36 -11.33
CA VAL A 888 -6.03 14.29 -11.59
C VAL A 888 -6.49 15.26 -12.67
N VAL A 889 -6.41 16.54 -12.38
CA VAL A 889 -6.56 17.60 -13.37
C VAL A 889 -5.23 18.33 -13.44
N THR A 890 -4.46 18.10 -14.52
CA THR A 890 -3.15 18.72 -14.76
C THR A 890 -3.23 19.63 -15.97
N GLY A 891 -2.57 20.78 -15.88
CA GLY A 891 -2.43 21.70 -17.01
C GLY A 891 -1.41 21.17 -18.02
N LYS A 892 -1.39 21.76 -19.22
CA LYS A 892 -0.42 21.45 -20.29
C LYS A 892 0.99 21.94 -19.95
N SER A 893 1.12 22.78 -18.92
CA SER A 893 2.39 23.29 -18.41
C SER A 893 2.41 23.30 -16.86
N PRO A 894 3.60 23.40 -16.22
CA PRO A 894 3.73 23.59 -14.78
C PRO A 894 3.01 24.84 -14.26
N LEU A 895 3.01 25.93 -15.04
CA LEU A 895 2.34 27.19 -14.69
C LEU A 895 0.81 27.05 -14.69
N GLU A 896 0.25 26.39 -15.70
CA GLU A 896 -1.19 26.14 -15.80
C GLU A 896 -1.66 25.18 -14.68
N SER A 897 -0.84 24.18 -14.33
CA SER A 897 -1.11 23.30 -13.18
C SER A 897 -1.10 24.08 -11.85
N LEU A 898 -0.23 25.07 -11.71
CA LEU A 898 -0.20 25.97 -10.55
C LEU A 898 -1.46 26.84 -10.48
N GLU A 899 -1.94 27.35 -11.62
CA GLU A 899 -3.16 28.15 -11.72
C GLU A 899 -4.41 27.36 -11.32
N ILE A 900 -4.53 26.11 -11.78
CA ILE A 900 -5.61 25.19 -11.37
C ILE A 900 -5.60 24.98 -9.86
N ASN A 901 -4.43 24.68 -9.28
CA ASN A 901 -4.27 24.53 -7.83
C ASN A 901 -4.71 25.78 -7.05
N PHE A 902 -4.39 26.98 -7.58
CA PHE A 902 -4.82 28.24 -6.99
C PHE A 902 -6.35 28.41 -7.03
N LYS A 903 -6.98 28.13 -8.18
CA LYS A 903 -8.45 28.19 -8.34
C LYS A 903 -9.18 27.24 -7.39
N VAL A 904 -8.66 26.02 -7.22
CA VAL A 904 -9.20 25.03 -6.27
C VAL A 904 -9.05 25.50 -4.83
N SER A 905 -7.85 25.96 -4.43
CA SER A 905 -7.61 26.46 -3.07
C SER A 905 -8.51 27.66 -2.73
N SER A 906 -8.66 28.59 -3.68
CA SER A 906 -9.55 29.74 -3.54
C SER A 906 -11.02 29.33 -3.35
N ALA A 907 -11.50 28.32 -4.10
CA ALA A 907 -12.87 27.84 -3.95
C ALA A 907 -13.12 27.21 -2.57
N LEU A 908 -12.18 26.41 -2.06
CA LEU A 908 -12.29 25.84 -0.71
C LEU A 908 -12.30 26.92 0.39
N VAL A 909 -11.49 27.96 0.23
CA VAL A 909 -11.52 29.13 1.12
C VAL A 909 -12.90 29.78 1.12
N GLU A 910 -13.46 29.98 -0.06
CA GLU A 910 -14.77 30.62 -0.22
C GLU A 910 -15.91 29.80 0.37
N ILE A 911 -15.90 28.48 0.17
CA ILE A 911 -16.87 27.56 0.78
C ILE A 911 -16.82 27.69 2.30
N VAL A 912 -15.63 27.61 2.90
CA VAL A 912 -15.48 27.72 4.36
C VAL A 912 -15.86 29.12 4.86
N ARG A 913 -15.67 30.18 4.06
CA ARG A 913 -16.17 31.54 4.37
C ARG A 913 -17.69 31.67 4.29
N ARG A 914 -18.38 30.86 3.50
CA ARG A 914 -19.85 30.92 3.37
C ARG A 914 -20.56 30.07 4.43
N ILE A 915 -19.92 29.04 4.99
CA ILE A 915 -20.44 28.28 6.14
C ILE A 915 -20.65 29.24 7.32
N THR A 916 -21.85 29.29 7.87
CA THR A 916 -22.27 30.15 8.99
C THR A 916 -22.29 29.41 10.33
N SER A 917 -22.53 28.09 10.29
CA SER A 917 -22.56 27.21 11.46
C SER A 917 -21.18 27.11 12.08
N ARG A 918 -21.10 27.25 13.42
CA ARG A 918 -19.83 27.15 14.16
C ARG A 918 -19.43 25.67 14.35
N PRO A 919 -18.38 25.17 13.69
CA PRO A 919 -17.98 23.77 13.83
C PRO A 919 -17.41 23.48 15.23
N ARG A 920 -17.56 22.23 15.70
CA ARG A 920 -16.97 21.74 16.96
C ARG A 920 -15.44 21.71 16.91
N TYR A 921 -14.91 21.25 15.79
CA TYR A 921 -13.51 21.29 15.42
C TYR A 921 -13.41 21.44 13.91
N ILE A 922 -12.25 21.91 13.44
CA ILE A 922 -11.96 22.00 12.01
C ILE A 922 -10.68 21.23 11.73
N LEU A 923 -10.74 20.25 10.83
CA LEU A 923 -9.59 19.49 10.35
C LEU A 923 -9.33 19.84 8.89
N ALA A 924 -8.18 20.44 8.60
CA ALA A 924 -7.77 20.73 7.23
C ALA A 924 -6.60 19.85 6.83
N LYS A 925 -6.74 19.10 5.73
CA LYS A 925 -5.68 18.22 5.22
C LYS A 925 -5.03 18.77 3.94
N GLY A 926 -3.71 18.86 3.99
CA GLY A 926 -2.85 19.28 2.88
C GLY A 926 -2.14 20.60 3.18
N GLY A 927 -0.86 20.70 2.80
CA GLY A 927 -0.01 21.82 3.25
C GLY A 927 -0.51 23.21 2.85
N ILE A 928 -0.99 23.35 1.61
CA ILE A 928 -1.58 24.59 1.07
C ILE A 928 -2.99 24.78 1.63
N THR A 929 -3.82 23.74 1.58
CA THR A 929 -5.21 23.76 2.06
C THR A 929 -5.29 24.22 3.51
N SER A 930 -4.50 23.65 4.44
CA SER A 930 -4.52 24.07 5.84
C SER A 930 -4.01 25.50 6.04
N SER A 931 -3.04 25.95 5.25
CA SER A 931 -2.55 27.32 5.33
C SER A 931 -3.60 28.32 4.85
N ASP A 932 -4.20 28.07 3.68
CA ASP A 932 -5.16 28.97 3.06
C ASP A 932 -6.46 29.04 3.86
N LEU A 933 -6.93 27.93 4.41
CA LEU A 933 -8.11 27.93 5.28
C LEU A 933 -7.86 28.71 6.57
N ALA A 934 -6.74 28.49 7.26
CA ALA A 934 -6.42 29.24 8.47
C ALA A 934 -6.31 30.75 8.22
N THR A 935 -5.61 31.15 7.16
CA THR A 935 -5.26 32.56 6.92
C THR A 935 -6.33 33.35 6.16
N LYS A 936 -7.01 32.72 5.19
CA LYS A 936 -7.95 33.41 4.30
C LYS A 936 -9.42 33.12 4.61
N ALA A 937 -9.71 31.90 5.10
CA ALA A 937 -11.10 31.52 5.41
C ALA A 937 -11.48 31.81 6.86
N LEU A 938 -10.59 31.47 7.80
CA LEU A 938 -10.77 31.69 9.23
C LEU A 938 -10.15 33.03 9.70
N GLU A 939 -9.40 33.70 8.82
CA GLU A 939 -8.79 35.01 9.04
C GLU A 939 -7.89 35.08 10.30
N ALA A 940 -7.31 33.94 10.69
CA ALA A 940 -6.45 33.85 11.88
C ALA A 940 -5.14 34.62 11.66
N LYS A 941 -4.83 35.53 12.58
CA LYS A 941 -3.56 36.29 12.60
C LYS A 941 -2.58 35.73 13.61
N CYS A 942 -3.08 35.10 14.68
CA CYS A 942 -2.29 34.33 15.61
C CYS A 942 -2.99 33.03 15.99
N ALA A 943 -2.18 32.03 16.39
CA ALA A 943 -2.68 30.77 16.93
C ALA A 943 -1.73 30.25 18.00
N LYS A 944 -2.28 29.56 19.00
CA LYS A 944 -1.49 28.83 19.99
C LYS A 944 -1.46 27.36 19.60
N ILE A 945 -0.28 26.74 19.52
CA ILE A 945 -0.19 25.28 19.39
C ILE A 945 -0.39 24.68 20.77
N VAL A 946 -1.53 24.03 20.99
CA VAL A 946 -1.87 23.42 22.29
C VAL A 946 -1.26 22.03 22.43
N GLY A 947 -1.05 21.33 21.31
CA GLY A 947 -0.41 20.02 21.27
C GLY A 947 -0.59 19.37 19.91
N GLN A 948 -0.85 18.07 19.89
CA GLN A 948 -1.00 17.28 18.67
C GLN A 948 -2.26 16.41 18.74
N ALA A 949 -3.01 16.29 17.64
CA ALA A 949 -4.17 15.38 17.55
C ALA A 949 -3.75 13.94 17.21
N LEU A 950 -2.57 13.79 16.61
CA LEU A 950 -1.87 12.53 16.33
C LEU A 950 -0.37 12.88 16.25
N ALA A 951 0.53 11.93 16.48
CA ALA A 951 1.96 12.18 16.32
C ALA A 951 2.27 12.83 14.96
N GLY A 952 2.81 14.07 14.98
CA GLY A 952 3.10 14.85 13.77
C GLY A 952 1.92 15.65 13.19
N VAL A 953 0.72 15.58 13.78
CA VAL A 953 -0.47 16.38 13.41
C VAL A 953 -0.74 17.41 14.53
N PRO A 954 -0.43 18.70 14.35
CA PRO A 954 -0.51 19.73 15.37
C PRO A 954 -1.95 20.24 15.50
N LEU A 955 -2.25 20.65 16.72
CA LEU A 955 -3.55 21.14 17.13
C LEU A 955 -3.41 22.61 17.52
N TRP A 956 -4.09 23.47 16.78
CA TRP A 956 -4.05 24.92 16.98
C TRP A 956 -5.31 25.37 17.69
N GLN A 957 -5.16 26.32 18.59
CA GLN A 957 -6.24 27.11 19.12
C GLN A 957 -6.17 28.49 18.48
N LEU A 958 -7.19 28.83 17.69
CA LEU A 958 -7.23 30.10 16.95
C LEU A 958 -7.49 31.27 17.91
N GLY A 959 -6.84 32.40 17.63
CA GLY A 959 -6.97 33.62 18.41
C GLY A 959 -8.36 34.27 18.35
N PRO A 960 -8.62 35.26 19.24
CA PRO A 960 -9.90 35.97 19.32
C PRO A 960 -10.27 36.75 18.05
N GLU A 961 -9.29 37.03 17.19
CA GLU A 961 -9.47 37.73 15.92
C GLU A 961 -9.95 36.85 14.76
N SER A 962 -9.99 35.52 14.95
CA SER A 962 -10.44 34.58 13.93
C SER A 962 -11.96 34.48 13.83
N ARG A 963 -12.48 33.96 12.71
CA ARG A 963 -13.94 33.80 12.47
C ARG A 963 -14.62 32.82 13.45
N HIS A 964 -13.84 31.90 14.03
CA HIS A 964 -14.31 30.97 15.06
C HIS A 964 -13.31 30.92 16.24
N PRO A 965 -13.32 31.94 17.11
CA PRO A 965 -12.39 32.04 18.23
C PRO A 965 -12.44 30.81 19.13
N GLY A 966 -11.25 30.30 19.49
CA GLY A 966 -11.13 29.16 20.40
C GLY A 966 -11.56 27.81 19.81
N VAL A 967 -12.04 27.75 18.56
CA VAL A 967 -12.30 26.45 17.89
C VAL A 967 -10.97 25.75 17.62
N PRO A 968 -10.84 24.46 17.99
CA PRO A 968 -9.66 23.68 17.67
C PRO A 968 -9.51 23.49 16.17
N TYR A 969 -8.31 23.81 15.68
CA TYR A 969 -7.93 23.72 14.28
C TYR A 969 -6.82 22.69 14.11
N ILE A 970 -7.16 21.53 13.54
CA ILE A 970 -6.26 20.41 13.30
C ILE A 970 -5.63 20.57 11.92
N VAL A 971 -4.31 20.73 11.90
CA VAL A 971 -3.55 20.94 10.66
C VAL A 971 -2.97 19.62 10.17
N PHE A 972 -3.74 18.86 9.41
CA PHE A 972 -3.32 17.54 8.94
C PHE A 972 -2.33 17.67 7.76
N PRO A 973 -1.06 17.28 7.92
CA PRO A 973 -0.07 17.46 6.85
C PRO A 973 -0.30 16.47 5.71
N GLY A 974 0.11 16.84 4.49
CA GLY A 974 -0.05 15.97 3.33
C GLY A 974 0.63 14.59 3.47
N ASN A 975 1.81 14.55 4.11
CA ASN A 975 2.68 13.37 4.11
C ASN A 975 2.76 12.60 5.44
N VAL A 976 1.97 13.00 6.44
CA VAL A 976 2.01 12.42 7.80
C VAL A 976 0.95 11.31 7.94
N GLY A 977 1.26 10.30 8.75
CA GLY A 977 0.40 9.16 9.04
C GLY A 977 0.45 8.05 7.99
N ASP A 978 -0.08 6.88 8.32
CA ASP A 978 -0.34 5.76 7.40
C ASP A 978 -1.71 5.95 6.69
N SER A 979 -2.24 4.92 6.02
CA SER A 979 -3.57 5.01 5.38
C SER A 979 -4.72 5.19 6.37
N LYS A 980 -4.58 4.77 7.64
CA LYS A 980 -5.64 4.81 8.66
C LYS A 980 -5.62 6.08 9.50
N ALA A 981 -4.49 6.77 9.57
CA ALA A 981 -4.27 7.94 10.42
C ALA A 981 -5.35 9.04 10.31
N LEU A 982 -5.89 9.31 9.12
CA LEU A 982 -6.98 10.28 8.98
C LEU A 982 -8.29 9.79 9.61
N ALA A 983 -8.61 8.50 9.43
CA ALA A 983 -9.78 7.87 10.04
C ALA A 983 -9.65 7.82 11.57
N GLU A 984 -8.46 7.53 12.10
CA GLU A 984 -8.19 7.52 13.54
C GLU A 984 -8.42 8.88 14.21
N VAL A 985 -7.92 9.97 13.59
CA VAL A 985 -8.15 11.32 14.10
C VAL A 985 -9.64 11.66 14.03
N VAL A 986 -10.32 11.36 12.92
CA VAL A 986 -11.76 11.68 12.82
C VAL A 986 -12.57 10.85 13.82
N LYS A 987 -12.25 9.58 14.05
CA LYS A 987 -12.93 8.72 15.05
C LYS A 987 -12.72 9.21 16.48
N SER A 988 -11.49 9.55 16.83
CA SER A 988 -11.17 10.07 18.19
C SER A 988 -11.75 11.45 18.45
N TRP A 989 -12.08 12.21 17.39
CA TRP A 989 -12.69 13.54 17.46
C TRP A 989 -14.20 13.55 17.15
N ALA A 990 -14.75 12.40 16.74
CA ALA A 990 -16.18 12.22 16.57
C ALA A 990 -16.87 12.31 17.93
N ARG A 991 -18.17 12.62 17.95
CA ARG A 991 -18.96 12.50 19.18
C ARG A 991 -18.93 11.03 19.63
N PRO A 992 -19.03 10.76 20.94
CA PRO A 992 -19.27 9.40 21.42
C PRO A 992 -20.46 8.85 20.65
N VAL A 993 -20.22 7.80 19.87
CA VAL A 993 -21.31 7.02 19.28
C VAL A 993 -22.06 6.41 20.46
N ARG A 994 -23.40 6.30 20.36
CA ARG A 994 -24.24 5.45 21.21
C ARG A 994 -23.41 4.25 21.67
N LEU A 995 -23.26 4.06 23.00
CA LEU A 995 -22.58 2.87 23.52
C LEU A 995 -23.23 1.66 22.83
N SER A 996 -22.40 0.78 22.30
CA SER A 996 -22.82 -0.20 21.30
C SER A 996 -23.80 -1.25 21.87
N SER A 997 -23.98 -1.29 23.19
CA SER A 997 -24.95 -2.14 23.88
C SER A 997 -25.24 -1.66 25.30
N THR A 998 -26.43 -1.99 25.83
CA THR A 998 -26.78 -1.83 27.27
C THR A 998 -25.77 -2.54 28.18
N LYS A 999 -25.19 -3.67 27.72
CA LYS A 999 -24.16 -4.42 28.43
C LYS A 999 -22.90 -3.60 28.69
N GLU A 1000 -22.41 -2.87 27.69
CA GLU A 1000 -21.24 -2.00 27.84
C GLU A 1000 -21.51 -0.83 28.79
N LEU A 1001 -22.71 -0.28 28.73
CA LEU A 1001 -23.17 0.79 29.62
C LEU A 1001 -23.16 0.34 31.09
N LEU A 1002 -23.63 -0.88 31.38
CA LEU A 1002 -23.62 -1.45 32.74
C LEU A 1002 -22.23 -1.87 33.22
N LEU A 1003 -21.38 -2.42 32.35
CA LEU A 1003 -19.97 -2.73 32.68
C LEU A 1003 -19.18 -1.47 33.07
N ASN A 1004 -19.44 -0.35 32.40
CA ASN A 1004 -18.82 0.94 32.74
C ASN A 1004 -19.30 1.46 34.10
N ALA A 1005 -20.58 1.25 34.43
CA ALA A 1005 -21.14 1.57 35.74
C ALA A 1005 -20.52 0.71 36.85
N GLU A 1006 -20.33 -0.59 36.60
CA GLU A 1006 -19.64 -1.51 37.50
C GLU A 1006 -18.20 -1.07 37.77
N LYS A 1007 -17.41 -0.80 36.73
CA LYS A 1007 -16.03 -0.29 36.85
C LYS A 1007 -15.96 1.07 37.53
N GLY A 1008 -16.93 1.93 37.27
CA GLY A 1008 -17.00 3.29 37.80
C GLY A 1008 -17.61 3.38 39.19
N GLY A 1009 -18.12 2.29 39.74
CA GLY A 1009 -18.75 2.26 41.07
C GLY A 1009 -20.05 3.08 41.17
N TYR A 1010 -20.74 3.32 40.05
CA TYR A 1010 -22.01 4.05 40.02
C TYR A 1010 -23.13 3.16 39.49
N ALA A 1011 -24.37 3.65 39.53
CA ALA A 1011 -25.53 2.93 39.02
C ALA A 1011 -26.22 3.70 37.89
N VAL A 1012 -26.97 2.98 37.05
CA VAL A 1012 -27.68 3.54 35.88
C VAL A 1012 -29.19 3.52 36.13
N GLY A 1013 -29.88 4.58 35.71
CA GLY A 1013 -31.32 4.74 35.95
C GLY A 1013 -32.07 4.31 34.70
N ALA A 1014 -33.10 3.47 34.88
CA ALA A 1014 -33.98 3.04 33.80
C ALA A 1014 -35.38 3.63 34.03
N PHE A 1015 -35.91 4.29 33.00
CA PHE A 1015 -37.12 5.09 33.07
C PHE A 1015 -38.10 4.69 31.98
N ASN A 1016 -39.30 4.30 32.37
CA ASN A 1016 -40.39 4.00 31.43
C ASN A 1016 -40.90 5.29 30.76
N VAL A 1017 -40.95 5.29 29.42
CA VAL A 1017 -41.42 6.41 28.61
C VAL A 1017 -42.63 6.02 27.77
N TYR A 1018 -43.63 6.91 27.73
CA TYR A 1018 -44.92 6.65 27.08
C TYR A 1018 -45.19 7.57 25.87
N ASN A 1019 -44.44 8.66 25.73
CA ASN A 1019 -44.59 9.66 24.67
C ASN A 1019 -43.27 10.42 24.41
N LEU A 1020 -43.27 11.34 23.44
CA LEU A 1020 -42.09 12.13 23.08
C LEU A 1020 -41.63 13.04 24.22
N GLU A 1021 -42.57 13.62 24.97
CA GLU A 1021 -42.28 14.52 26.08
C GLU A 1021 -41.52 13.83 27.20
N GLY A 1022 -41.89 12.58 27.54
CA GLY A 1022 -41.18 11.76 28.50
C GLY A 1022 -39.77 11.40 28.02
N ILE A 1023 -39.62 11.09 26.73
CA ILE A 1023 -38.30 10.84 26.12
C ILE A 1023 -37.42 12.08 26.26
N GLU A 1024 -37.91 13.26 25.86
CA GLU A 1024 -37.15 14.50 25.94
C GLU A 1024 -36.84 14.92 27.39
N ALA A 1025 -37.74 14.65 28.34
CA ALA A 1025 -37.53 14.93 29.76
C ALA A 1025 -36.43 14.06 30.37
N VAL A 1026 -36.44 12.75 30.12
CA VAL A 1026 -35.38 11.83 30.59
C VAL A 1026 -34.03 12.22 29.98
N VAL A 1027 -33.98 12.49 28.68
CA VAL A 1027 -32.74 12.87 27.99
C VAL A 1027 -32.21 14.19 28.55
N ALA A 1028 -33.05 15.21 28.70
CA ALA A 1028 -32.63 16.51 29.23
C ALA A 1028 -32.10 16.41 30.66
N ALA A 1029 -32.78 15.67 31.54
CA ALA A 1029 -32.33 15.46 32.91
C ALA A 1029 -30.99 14.70 32.97
N ALA A 1030 -30.84 13.66 32.14
CA ALA A 1030 -29.59 12.89 32.02
C ALA A 1030 -28.43 13.77 31.54
N GLU A 1031 -28.66 14.62 30.54
CA GLU A 1031 -27.67 15.57 30.04
C GLU A 1031 -27.29 16.63 31.07
N GLU A 1032 -28.24 17.16 31.83
CA GLU A 1032 -27.99 18.17 32.87
C GLU A 1032 -27.14 17.59 34.01
N GLU A 1033 -27.48 16.37 34.46
CA GLU A 1033 -26.75 15.69 35.53
C GLU A 1033 -25.43 15.05 35.09
N GLN A 1034 -25.20 14.99 33.78
CA GLN A 1034 -24.07 14.27 33.17
C GLN A 1034 -24.06 12.79 33.57
N SER A 1035 -25.24 12.17 33.60
CA SER A 1035 -25.44 10.77 34.01
C SER A 1035 -25.94 9.92 32.83
N PRO A 1036 -25.49 8.67 32.67
CA PRO A 1036 -26.12 7.75 31.72
C PRO A 1036 -27.53 7.35 32.15
N ALA A 1037 -28.37 6.97 31.19
CA ALA A 1037 -29.76 6.57 31.41
C ALA A 1037 -30.24 5.48 30.43
N ILE A 1038 -31.30 4.77 30.79
CA ILE A 1038 -31.96 3.76 29.93
C ILE A 1038 -33.41 4.20 29.71
N LEU A 1039 -33.81 4.36 28.44
CA LEU A 1039 -35.18 4.61 28.04
C LEU A 1039 -35.91 3.26 27.92
N GLN A 1040 -36.89 3.01 28.79
CA GLN A 1040 -37.67 1.77 28.79
C GLN A 1040 -39.02 1.98 28.09
N ILE A 1041 -39.41 1.00 27.27
CA ILE A 1041 -40.73 0.96 26.64
C ILE A 1041 -41.47 -0.28 27.12
N HIS A 1042 -42.58 -0.05 27.82
CA HIS A 1042 -43.49 -1.11 28.27
C HIS A 1042 -44.44 -1.55 27.12
N PRO A 1043 -44.92 -2.81 27.06
CA PRO A 1043 -45.89 -3.32 26.09
C PRO A 1043 -47.11 -2.41 25.85
N SER A 1044 -47.64 -1.81 26.92
CA SER A 1044 -48.77 -0.88 26.81
C SER A 1044 -48.42 0.41 26.06
N ALA A 1045 -47.21 0.94 26.27
CA ALA A 1045 -46.68 2.11 25.56
C ALA A 1045 -46.41 1.76 24.09
N LEU A 1046 -45.82 0.60 23.82
CA LEU A 1046 -45.58 0.12 22.44
C LEU A 1046 -46.91 -0.07 21.69
N LYS A 1047 -47.95 -0.59 22.34
CA LYS A 1047 -49.28 -0.76 21.73
C LYS A 1047 -49.95 0.58 21.37
N GLN A 1048 -49.70 1.64 22.13
CA GLN A 1048 -50.27 2.97 21.88
C GLN A 1048 -49.42 3.80 20.90
N GLY A 1049 -48.11 3.89 21.15
CA GLY A 1049 -47.17 4.71 20.37
C GLY A 1049 -46.62 4.02 19.12
N GLY A 1050 -46.67 2.70 19.05
CA GLY A 1050 -46.20 1.90 17.92
C GLY A 1050 -44.72 2.05 17.60
N ILE A 1051 -44.35 1.67 16.38
CA ILE A 1051 -42.99 1.83 15.83
C ILE A 1051 -42.49 3.30 15.90
N PRO A 1052 -43.32 4.34 15.68
CA PRO A 1052 -42.87 5.73 15.82
C PRO A 1052 -42.27 6.07 17.19
N LEU A 1053 -42.86 5.57 18.28
CA LEU A 1053 -42.34 5.80 19.63
C LEU A 1053 -40.94 5.19 19.80
N VAL A 1054 -40.74 3.97 19.30
CA VAL A 1054 -39.42 3.30 19.31
C VAL A 1054 -38.40 4.11 18.52
N ALA A 1055 -38.77 4.59 17.33
CA ALA A 1055 -37.89 5.42 16.50
C ALA A 1055 -37.53 6.74 17.19
N CYS A 1056 -38.47 7.36 17.92
CA CYS A 1056 -38.21 8.54 18.73
C CYS A 1056 -37.21 8.26 19.87
N CYS A 1057 -37.36 7.15 20.59
CA CYS A 1057 -36.39 6.76 21.64
C CYS A 1057 -34.99 6.56 21.06
N ILE A 1058 -34.86 5.84 19.95
CA ILE A 1058 -33.57 5.59 19.29
C ILE A 1058 -32.97 6.91 18.80
N ALA A 1059 -33.75 7.75 18.11
CA ALA A 1059 -33.27 9.02 17.60
C ALA A 1059 -32.86 9.99 18.71
N ALA A 1060 -33.55 9.98 19.85
CA ALA A 1060 -33.21 10.80 21.01
C ALA A 1060 -31.93 10.30 21.70
N ALA A 1061 -31.80 8.97 21.88
CA ALA A 1061 -30.59 8.35 22.41
C ALA A 1061 -29.35 8.63 21.54
N GLU A 1062 -29.49 8.63 20.21
CA GLU A 1062 -28.41 8.97 19.27
C GLU A 1062 -27.99 10.46 19.30
N GLN A 1063 -28.89 11.35 19.72
CA GLN A 1063 -28.64 12.80 19.76
C GLN A 1063 -28.09 13.28 21.10
N ALA A 1064 -28.33 12.52 22.16
CA ALA A 1064 -27.92 12.83 23.52
C ALA A 1064 -26.40 13.01 23.65
N CYS A 1065 -25.97 13.92 24.53
CA CYS A 1065 -24.56 14.13 24.86
C CYS A 1065 -24.04 13.21 25.99
N VAL A 1066 -24.92 12.40 26.59
CA VAL A 1066 -24.61 11.37 27.57
C VAL A 1066 -25.01 9.98 27.04
N PRO A 1067 -24.43 8.88 27.54
CA PRO A 1067 -24.78 7.54 27.06
C PRO A 1067 -26.23 7.17 27.42
N ILE A 1068 -27.05 6.87 26.40
CA ILE A 1068 -28.43 6.43 26.54
C ILE A 1068 -28.67 5.18 25.70
N THR A 1069 -29.33 4.17 26.25
CA THR A 1069 -29.79 2.98 25.53
C THR A 1069 -31.31 2.82 25.62
N VAL A 1070 -31.88 2.02 24.71
CA VAL A 1070 -33.32 1.77 24.62
C VAL A 1070 -33.61 0.31 24.98
N HIS A 1071 -34.47 0.10 25.97
CA HIS A 1071 -34.80 -1.20 26.54
C HIS A 1071 -36.30 -1.51 26.38
N PHE A 1072 -36.63 -2.75 26.04
CA PHE A 1072 -38.02 -3.22 26.04
C PHE A 1072 -38.34 -3.96 27.34
N ASP A 1073 -39.22 -3.38 28.15
CA ASP A 1073 -39.49 -3.79 29.53
C ASP A 1073 -40.69 -4.75 29.59
N HIS A 1074 -40.68 -5.78 30.45
CA HIS A 1074 -41.80 -6.72 30.66
C HIS A 1074 -42.40 -7.41 29.41
N GLY A 1075 -41.55 -7.98 28.53
CA GLY A 1075 -42.04 -8.76 27.39
C GLY A 1075 -42.69 -10.08 27.80
N ASN A 1076 -44.03 -10.15 27.77
CA ASN A 1076 -44.80 -11.29 28.28
C ASN A 1076 -45.21 -12.34 27.23
N SER A 1077 -45.08 -12.02 25.93
CA SER A 1077 -45.50 -12.91 24.85
C SER A 1077 -44.39 -13.18 23.85
N LYS A 1078 -44.28 -14.45 23.43
CA LYS A 1078 -43.27 -14.91 22.46
C LYS A 1078 -43.31 -14.12 21.16
N ARG A 1079 -44.51 -13.78 20.69
CA ARG A 1079 -44.71 -13.06 19.43
C ARG A 1079 -44.18 -11.64 19.52
N GLU A 1080 -44.54 -10.92 20.59
CA GLU A 1080 -44.11 -9.54 20.83
C GLU A 1080 -42.60 -9.44 20.98
N LEU A 1081 -41.98 -10.34 21.75
CA LEU A 1081 -40.53 -10.38 21.89
C LEU A 1081 -39.83 -10.59 20.55
N VAL A 1082 -40.31 -11.52 19.71
CA VAL A 1082 -39.73 -11.74 18.38
C VAL A 1082 -39.91 -10.52 17.46
N GLU A 1083 -41.05 -9.84 17.53
CA GLU A 1083 -41.28 -8.60 16.76
C GLU A 1083 -40.35 -7.48 17.23
N VAL A 1084 -40.15 -7.31 18.54
CA VAL A 1084 -39.29 -6.29 19.16
C VAL A 1084 -37.81 -6.47 18.79
N LEU A 1085 -37.33 -7.70 18.63
CA LEU A 1085 -35.96 -7.98 18.19
C LEU A 1085 -35.62 -7.41 16.79
N GLU A 1086 -36.62 -6.98 16.02
CA GLU A 1086 -36.43 -6.34 14.71
C GLU A 1086 -36.56 -4.80 14.75
N LEU A 1087 -36.96 -4.22 15.89
CA LEU A 1087 -37.30 -2.79 16.00
C LEU A 1087 -36.15 -1.87 16.44
N GLY A 1088 -34.96 -2.42 16.71
CA GLY A 1088 -33.74 -1.62 16.99
C GLY A 1088 -33.45 -1.32 18.46
N PHE A 1089 -34.07 -2.05 19.39
CA PHE A 1089 -33.77 -2.01 20.83
C PHE A 1089 -32.34 -2.50 21.13
N ASP A 1090 -31.74 -2.01 22.22
CA ASP A 1090 -30.42 -2.46 22.71
C ASP A 1090 -30.50 -3.67 23.64
N SER A 1091 -31.64 -3.81 24.33
CA SER A 1091 -31.89 -4.85 25.33
C SER A 1091 -33.38 -5.14 25.49
N VAL A 1092 -33.70 -6.35 25.92
CA VAL A 1092 -35.08 -6.79 26.19
C VAL A 1092 -35.18 -7.51 27.53
N MET A 1093 -36.30 -7.31 28.23
CA MET A 1093 -36.68 -8.08 29.39
C MET A 1093 -37.69 -9.17 29.00
N VAL A 1094 -37.37 -10.42 29.32
CA VAL A 1094 -38.24 -11.58 29.12
C VAL A 1094 -38.96 -11.90 30.43
N ASP A 1095 -40.25 -11.59 30.47
CA ASP A 1095 -41.10 -11.88 31.62
C ASP A 1095 -41.81 -13.22 31.43
N GLY A 1096 -41.14 -14.29 31.89
CA GLY A 1096 -41.70 -15.64 32.00
C GLY A 1096 -42.22 -15.98 33.40
N SER A 1097 -42.34 -14.98 34.29
CA SER A 1097 -42.59 -15.15 35.72
C SER A 1097 -43.92 -15.83 36.07
N HIS A 1098 -44.86 -15.83 35.12
CA HIS A 1098 -46.17 -16.47 35.21
C HIS A 1098 -46.16 -17.96 34.83
N LEU A 1099 -45.07 -18.46 34.26
CA LEU A 1099 -44.91 -19.85 33.82
C LEU A 1099 -44.31 -20.73 34.93
N PRO A 1100 -44.61 -22.05 34.94
CA PRO A 1100 -43.86 -23.00 35.76
C PRO A 1100 -42.35 -22.90 35.48
N PHE A 1101 -41.50 -23.08 36.50
CA PHE A 1101 -40.04 -22.88 36.41
C PHE A 1101 -39.37 -23.51 35.18
N LYS A 1102 -39.67 -24.78 34.86
CA LYS A 1102 -39.12 -25.47 33.67
C LYS A 1102 -39.58 -24.87 32.34
N ASP A 1103 -40.81 -24.37 32.30
CA ASP A 1103 -41.38 -23.73 31.11
C ASP A 1103 -40.80 -22.31 30.96
N ASN A 1104 -40.58 -21.59 32.07
CA ASN A 1104 -39.86 -20.31 32.07
C ASN A 1104 -38.43 -20.47 31.54
N ILE A 1105 -37.68 -21.48 32.00
CA ILE A 1105 -36.34 -21.77 31.45
C ILE A 1105 -36.40 -21.99 29.94
N SER A 1106 -37.31 -22.84 29.48
CA SER A 1106 -37.44 -23.16 28.05
C SER A 1106 -37.83 -21.94 27.21
N TYR A 1107 -38.74 -21.11 27.74
CA TYR A 1107 -39.21 -19.87 27.14
C TYR A 1107 -38.09 -18.82 27.03
N THR A 1108 -37.44 -18.53 28.16
CA THR A 1108 -36.37 -17.53 28.27
C THR A 1108 -35.14 -17.92 27.46
N LYS A 1109 -34.74 -19.20 27.48
CA LYS A 1109 -33.63 -19.72 26.67
C LYS A 1109 -33.84 -19.51 25.18
N PHE A 1110 -35.07 -19.72 24.69
CA PHE A 1110 -35.39 -19.53 23.27
C PHE A 1110 -35.23 -18.07 22.85
N ILE A 1111 -35.71 -17.12 23.65
CA ILE A 1111 -35.61 -15.69 23.34
C ILE A 1111 -34.16 -15.20 23.52
N SER A 1112 -33.46 -15.66 24.57
CA SER A 1112 -32.05 -15.34 24.80
C SER A 1112 -31.18 -15.70 23.59
N PHE A 1113 -31.34 -16.91 23.05
CA PHE A 1113 -30.63 -17.33 21.84
C PHE A 1113 -30.86 -16.39 20.64
N LEU A 1114 -32.11 -15.96 20.42
CA LEU A 1114 -32.45 -15.06 19.31
C LEU A 1114 -31.89 -13.65 19.52
N ALA A 1115 -32.03 -13.10 20.73
CA ALA A 1115 -31.52 -11.78 21.08
C ALA A 1115 -29.99 -11.70 20.98
N HIS A 1116 -29.28 -12.73 21.47
CA HIS A 1116 -27.82 -12.83 21.37
C HIS A 1116 -27.32 -12.90 19.93
N SER A 1117 -28.06 -13.57 19.02
CA SER A 1117 -27.72 -13.58 17.59
C SER A 1117 -27.72 -12.17 16.95
N LYS A 1118 -28.41 -11.21 17.59
CA LYS A 1118 -28.50 -9.80 17.21
C LYS A 1118 -27.66 -8.88 18.11
N SER A 1119 -26.79 -9.45 18.97
CA SER A 1119 -25.97 -8.71 19.93
C SER A 1119 -26.77 -7.87 20.93
N MET A 1120 -28.00 -8.28 21.26
CA MET A 1120 -28.86 -7.62 22.25
C MET A 1120 -28.72 -8.29 23.62
N MET A 1121 -28.73 -7.48 24.68
CA MET A 1121 -28.68 -7.97 26.06
C MET A 1121 -30.06 -8.49 26.50
N VAL A 1122 -30.09 -9.58 27.25
CA VAL A 1122 -31.34 -10.15 27.80
C VAL A 1122 -31.38 -10.09 29.31
N GLU A 1123 -32.39 -9.37 29.80
CA GLU A 1123 -32.86 -9.40 31.18
C GLU A 1123 -34.01 -10.42 31.30
N ALA A 1124 -34.11 -11.13 32.41
CA ALA A 1124 -35.22 -12.05 32.65
C ALA A 1124 -35.66 -12.08 34.12
N GLU A 1125 -36.91 -12.49 34.32
CA GLU A 1125 -37.54 -12.57 35.64
C GLU A 1125 -37.83 -14.03 36.03
N LEU A 1126 -37.39 -14.42 37.24
CA LEU A 1126 -37.47 -15.79 37.74
C LEU A 1126 -38.84 -16.15 38.37
N GLY A 1127 -39.59 -15.15 38.86
CA GLY A 1127 -40.82 -15.37 39.62
C GLY A 1127 -41.67 -14.11 39.74
N ARG A 1128 -42.99 -14.29 39.92
CA ARG A 1128 -44.02 -13.28 39.72
C ARG A 1128 -43.90 -12.08 40.69
N LEU A 1129 -43.47 -10.92 40.20
CA LEU A 1129 -43.71 -9.64 40.88
C LEU A 1129 -45.15 -9.16 40.63
N SER A 1130 -46.17 -9.85 41.14
CA SER A 1130 -47.55 -9.40 40.97
C SER A 1130 -47.89 -8.24 41.91
N GLY A 1131 -48.05 -7.04 41.35
CA GLY A 1131 -48.69 -5.91 42.01
C GLY A 1131 -50.07 -5.64 41.44
N THR A 1132 -51.11 -6.06 42.17
CA THR A 1132 -52.36 -5.30 42.41
C THR A 1132 -53.02 -5.89 43.66
N GLU A 1133 -53.41 -4.97 44.55
CA GLU A 1133 -54.36 -5.06 45.68
C GLU A 1133 -54.72 -6.48 46.17
N ASP A 1134 -54.24 -6.86 47.37
CA ASP A 1134 -54.99 -7.60 48.39
C ASP A 1134 -54.08 -7.97 49.59
N ASP A 1135 -54.68 -8.11 50.77
CA ASP A 1135 -54.06 -8.45 52.07
C ASP A 1135 -53.21 -9.74 52.02
N LEU A 1136 -51.93 -9.64 51.65
CA LEU A 1136 -50.99 -10.79 51.64
C LEU A 1136 -50.49 -11.10 53.06
N THR A 1137 -50.43 -12.39 53.43
CA THR A 1137 -49.83 -12.83 54.69
C THR A 1137 -48.29 -12.79 54.62
N ILE A 1138 -47.59 -12.76 55.76
CA ILE A 1138 -46.11 -12.79 55.81
C ILE A 1138 -45.56 -14.00 55.04
N ALA A 1139 -46.26 -15.14 55.07
CA ALA A 1139 -45.88 -16.34 54.33
C ALA A 1139 -46.01 -16.18 52.81
N ASP A 1140 -47.00 -15.41 52.32
CA ASP A 1140 -47.17 -15.11 50.89
C ASP A 1140 -46.13 -14.09 50.39
N TYR A 1141 -45.57 -13.27 51.29
CA TYR A 1141 -44.50 -12.33 51.00
C TYR A 1141 -43.12 -13.03 50.98
N GLU A 1142 -42.86 -13.92 51.94
CA GLU A 1142 -41.63 -14.73 51.99
C GLU A 1142 -41.58 -15.77 50.86
N GLY A 1143 -42.71 -16.36 50.47
CA GLY A 1143 -42.80 -17.31 49.35
C GLY A 1143 -42.61 -16.70 47.96
N LYS A 1144 -42.47 -15.37 47.86
CA LYS A 1144 -42.23 -14.62 46.60
C LYS A 1144 -40.78 -14.14 46.44
N MET A 1145 -39.89 -14.42 47.40
CA MET A 1145 -38.47 -14.07 47.30
C MET A 1145 -37.76 -14.97 46.29
N THR A 1146 -36.74 -14.43 45.62
CA THR A 1146 -35.90 -15.19 44.70
C THR A 1146 -35.12 -16.27 45.44
N ASP A 1147 -35.38 -17.54 45.09
CA ASP A 1147 -34.61 -18.70 45.54
C ASP A 1147 -33.23 -18.71 44.85
N VAL A 1148 -32.16 -18.77 45.64
CA VAL A 1148 -30.77 -18.67 45.17
C VAL A 1148 -30.37 -19.88 44.32
N GLU A 1149 -30.77 -21.10 44.70
CA GLU A 1149 -30.45 -22.31 43.96
C GLU A 1149 -31.20 -22.34 42.62
N GLN A 1150 -32.46 -21.90 42.61
CA GLN A 1150 -33.24 -21.77 41.38
C GLN A 1150 -32.69 -20.67 40.47
N ALA A 1151 -32.17 -19.56 41.02
CA ALA A 1151 -31.56 -18.48 40.26
C ALA A 1151 -30.27 -18.93 39.56
N GLU A 1152 -29.41 -19.69 40.26
CA GLU A 1152 -28.21 -20.30 39.67
C GLU A 1152 -28.56 -21.21 38.51
N GLN A 1153 -29.50 -22.14 38.73
CA GLN A 1153 -29.96 -23.05 37.69
C GLN A 1153 -30.55 -22.30 36.50
N PHE A 1154 -31.35 -21.27 36.74
CA PHE A 1154 -32.00 -20.50 35.68
C PHE A 1154 -30.99 -19.73 34.83
N ILE A 1155 -30.01 -19.07 35.45
CA ILE A 1155 -28.95 -18.36 34.74
C ILE A 1155 -28.17 -19.33 33.83
N ASP A 1156 -27.77 -20.48 34.37
CA ASP A 1156 -26.95 -21.45 33.65
C ASP A 1156 -27.70 -22.11 32.49
N GLU A 1157 -28.99 -22.40 32.66
CA GLU A 1157 -29.78 -23.05 31.62
C GLU A 1157 -30.29 -22.09 30.54
N THR A 1158 -30.54 -20.83 30.89
CA THR A 1158 -31.12 -19.82 29.97
C THR A 1158 -30.07 -18.99 29.24
N GLY A 1159 -28.91 -18.74 29.86
CA GLY A 1159 -27.84 -17.92 29.28
C GLY A 1159 -28.09 -16.41 29.31
N ILE A 1160 -29.01 -15.92 30.15
CA ILE A 1160 -29.33 -14.49 30.30
C ILE A 1160 -28.13 -13.64 30.76
N ASP A 1161 -28.13 -12.35 30.42
CA ASP A 1161 -27.09 -11.39 30.84
C ASP A 1161 -27.46 -10.66 32.15
N ALA A 1162 -28.74 -10.63 32.49
CA ALA A 1162 -29.30 -9.89 33.60
C ALA A 1162 -30.46 -10.66 34.25
N LEU A 1163 -30.50 -10.64 35.58
CA LEU A 1163 -31.60 -11.24 36.36
C LEU A 1163 -32.30 -10.18 37.21
N ALA A 1164 -33.61 -10.05 37.02
CA ALA A 1164 -34.48 -9.30 37.91
C ALA A 1164 -34.75 -10.16 39.16
N VAL A 1165 -34.31 -9.66 40.32
CA VAL A 1165 -34.42 -10.38 41.60
C VAL A 1165 -35.45 -9.72 42.52
N CYS A 1166 -36.18 -10.56 43.26
CA CYS A 1166 -37.14 -10.18 44.28
C CYS A 1166 -36.53 -10.46 45.66
N ILE A 1167 -36.09 -9.41 46.35
CA ILE A 1167 -35.52 -9.45 47.71
C ILE A 1167 -36.39 -8.69 48.73
N GLY A 1168 -37.67 -8.49 48.39
CA GLY A 1168 -38.62 -7.63 49.11
C GLY A 1168 -38.98 -6.33 48.36
N ASN A 1169 -38.40 -6.10 47.18
CA ASN A 1169 -38.83 -5.07 46.24
C ASN A 1169 -40.15 -5.49 45.56
N VAL A 1170 -41.13 -4.57 45.47
CA VAL A 1170 -42.45 -4.85 44.86
C VAL A 1170 -42.81 -3.83 43.77
N HIS A 1171 -43.61 -4.25 42.78
CA HIS A 1171 -44.33 -3.32 41.91
C HIS A 1171 -45.51 -2.70 42.68
N GLY A 1172 -45.48 -1.38 42.91
CA GLY A 1172 -46.61 -0.64 43.48
C GLY A 1172 -46.31 0.10 44.80
N LYS A 1173 -47.35 0.36 45.59
CA LYS A 1173 -47.24 1.12 46.85
C LYS A 1173 -46.66 0.25 47.97
N TYR A 1174 -45.53 0.69 48.52
CA TYR A 1174 -44.97 0.12 49.75
C TYR A 1174 -45.90 0.38 50.96
N PRO A 1175 -45.89 -0.52 51.97
CA PRO A 1175 -46.52 -0.26 53.26
C PRO A 1175 -45.88 0.96 53.97
N PRO A 1176 -46.58 1.61 54.91
CA PRO A 1176 -46.10 2.80 55.63
C PRO A 1176 -44.76 2.61 56.37
N SER A 1177 -44.39 1.37 56.66
CA SER A 1177 -43.11 0.97 57.26
C SER A 1177 -41.91 1.05 56.31
N GLY A 1178 -42.13 1.31 55.03
CA GLY A 1178 -41.09 1.25 54.00
C GLY A 1178 -40.80 -0.18 53.51
N PRO A 1179 -39.89 -0.33 52.51
CA PRO A 1179 -39.50 -1.61 51.94
C PRO A 1179 -38.72 -2.44 52.97
N ASN A 1180 -39.12 -3.70 53.20
CA ASN A 1180 -38.39 -4.64 54.07
C ASN A 1180 -37.44 -5.49 53.21
N LEU A 1181 -36.31 -4.91 52.82
CA LEU A 1181 -35.35 -5.54 51.92
C LEU A 1181 -34.40 -6.46 52.65
N ARG A 1182 -34.32 -7.72 52.20
CA ARG A 1182 -33.40 -8.72 52.72
C ARG A 1182 -32.03 -8.62 52.04
N LEU A 1183 -31.30 -7.55 52.33
CA LEU A 1183 -29.94 -7.32 51.81
C LEU A 1183 -28.94 -8.38 52.29
N ASP A 1184 -29.27 -9.10 53.36
CA ASP A 1184 -28.56 -10.29 53.83
C ASP A 1184 -28.63 -11.46 52.85
N LEU A 1185 -29.71 -11.62 52.06
CA LEU A 1185 -29.75 -12.63 50.98
C LEU A 1185 -28.73 -12.33 49.88
N LEU A 1186 -28.40 -11.06 49.64
CA LEU A 1186 -27.33 -10.68 48.72
C LEU A 1186 -25.93 -10.89 49.32
N LYS A 1187 -25.79 -10.87 50.65
CA LYS A 1187 -24.48 -10.93 51.36
C LYS A 1187 -24.11 -12.32 51.90
N GLU A 1188 -25.07 -13.14 52.34
CA GLU A 1188 -24.80 -14.29 53.23
C GLU A 1188 -25.14 -15.67 52.64
N GLN A 1189 -25.67 -15.78 51.43
CA GLN A 1189 -25.79 -17.07 50.74
C GLN A 1189 -25.62 -16.93 49.22
N GLY A 1190 -24.51 -17.45 48.67
CA GLY A 1190 -24.41 -17.90 47.27
C GLY A 1190 -24.38 -16.86 46.15
N VAL A 1191 -25.05 -15.70 46.27
CA VAL A 1191 -25.24 -14.76 45.12
C VAL A 1191 -23.93 -14.11 44.66
N ALA A 1192 -22.97 -13.88 45.57
CA ALA A 1192 -21.63 -13.41 45.24
C ALA A 1192 -20.74 -14.48 44.55
N SER A 1193 -21.13 -15.76 44.60
CA SER A 1193 -20.47 -16.88 43.90
C SER A 1193 -21.15 -17.26 42.57
N ILE A 1194 -22.33 -16.70 42.27
CA ILE A 1194 -22.96 -16.82 40.96
C ILE A 1194 -22.09 -16.03 39.96
N LYS A 1195 -21.66 -16.72 38.90
CA LYS A 1195 -20.68 -16.29 37.89
C LYS A 1195 -20.57 -14.76 37.71
N LEU A 1196 -19.32 -14.27 37.66
CA LEU A 1196 -18.84 -12.89 37.39
C LEU A 1196 -19.40 -12.16 36.15
N HIS A 1197 -20.48 -12.62 35.51
CA HIS A 1197 -20.94 -12.17 34.19
C HIS A 1197 -22.44 -11.83 34.10
N VAL A 1198 -23.22 -11.90 35.19
CA VAL A 1198 -24.66 -11.55 35.19
C VAL A 1198 -24.94 -10.37 36.12
N PHE A 1199 -25.69 -9.39 35.62
CA PHE A 1199 -26.08 -8.18 36.36
C PHE A 1199 -27.38 -8.40 37.16
N PHE A 1200 -27.46 -7.83 38.37
CA PHE A 1200 -28.69 -7.84 39.18
C PHE A 1200 -29.43 -6.50 39.10
N PHE A 1201 -30.76 -6.59 39.01
CA PHE A 1201 -31.65 -5.45 38.82
C PHE A 1201 -32.55 -5.31 40.03
N LEU A 1202 -32.59 -4.10 40.58
CA LEU A 1202 -33.39 -3.77 41.74
C LEU A 1202 -34.45 -2.74 41.38
N MET A 1203 -35.66 -2.92 41.90
CA MET A 1203 -36.74 -1.96 41.68
C MET A 1203 -36.94 -1.08 42.91
N VAL A 1204 -36.92 0.24 42.70
CA VAL A 1204 -36.92 1.23 43.78
C VAL A 1204 -37.86 2.39 43.43
N LYS A 1205 -38.54 2.94 44.44
CA LYS A 1205 -39.42 4.12 44.31
C LYS A 1205 -38.66 5.41 44.65
N SER A 1206 -38.98 6.54 43.98
CA SER A 1206 -38.43 7.87 44.29
C SER A 1206 -38.60 8.23 45.77
N GLY A 1207 -37.56 8.84 46.36
CA GLY A 1207 -37.56 9.37 47.73
C GLY A 1207 -37.12 8.41 48.86
N GLN A 1208 -36.78 7.14 48.60
CA GLN A 1208 -36.31 6.17 49.62
C GLN A 1208 -34.90 5.59 49.35
N MET A 1209 -34.06 6.34 48.63
CA MET A 1209 -32.81 5.86 48.00
C MET A 1209 -31.55 5.78 48.88
N GLU A 1210 -31.31 6.72 49.80
CA GLU A 1210 -29.98 6.92 50.40
C GLU A 1210 -29.40 5.70 51.16
N PRO A 1211 -30.16 4.99 52.02
CA PRO A 1211 -29.63 3.84 52.75
C PRO A 1211 -29.35 2.63 51.82
N LEU A 1212 -30.21 2.46 50.82
CA LEU A 1212 -30.28 1.33 49.89
C LEU A 1212 -29.12 1.30 48.90
N ILE A 1213 -28.74 2.46 48.37
CA ILE A 1213 -27.62 2.62 47.43
C ILE A 1213 -26.28 2.46 48.16
N THR A 1214 -26.18 2.99 49.39
CA THR A 1214 -24.96 2.94 50.19
C THR A 1214 -24.62 1.51 50.64
N GLU A 1215 -25.62 0.70 51.02
CA GLU A 1215 -25.39 -0.69 51.47
C GLU A 1215 -25.24 -1.71 50.33
N SER A 1216 -25.69 -1.38 49.11
CA SER A 1216 -25.55 -2.22 47.91
C SER A 1216 -24.25 -1.98 47.12
N ASN A 1217 -23.44 -0.99 47.52
CA ASN A 1217 -22.23 -0.54 46.82
C ASN A 1217 -21.03 -1.52 46.79
N GLY A 1218 -21.24 -2.79 47.11
CA GLY A 1218 -20.26 -3.89 46.95
C GLY A 1218 -20.83 -5.15 46.28
N LEU A 1219 -22.06 -5.09 45.76
CA LEU A 1219 -22.78 -6.21 45.15
C LEU A 1219 -22.98 -5.94 43.65
N ASN A 1220 -23.02 -6.97 42.80
CA ASN A 1220 -23.16 -6.87 41.31
C ASN A 1220 -24.50 -6.25 40.82
N SER A 1221 -25.22 -5.54 41.68
CA SER A 1221 -26.46 -4.79 41.36
C SER A 1221 -26.14 -3.37 40.91
N LYS A 1222 -26.33 -3.05 39.62
CA LYS A 1222 -25.92 -1.75 39.02
C LYS A 1222 -26.99 -1.07 38.14
N GLN A 1223 -28.10 -1.73 37.86
CA GLN A 1223 -29.29 -1.10 37.27
C GLN A 1223 -30.40 -1.01 38.32
N PHE A 1224 -31.03 0.17 38.39
CA PHE A 1224 -32.20 0.42 39.24
C PHE A 1224 -33.36 0.86 38.35
N ASN A 1225 -34.44 0.08 38.35
CA ASN A 1225 -35.69 0.42 37.66
C ASN A 1225 -36.52 1.29 38.60
N PHE A 1226 -36.93 2.47 38.11
CA PHE A 1226 -37.74 3.41 38.88
C PHE A 1226 -39.21 3.23 38.57
N ILE A 1227 -39.96 2.77 39.58
CA ILE A 1227 -41.42 2.61 39.52
C ILE A 1227 -42.06 3.87 40.10
N ASP A 1228 -41.96 4.96 39.36
CA ASP A 1228 -42.93 6.03 39.57
C ASP A 1228 -43.78 6.07 38.30
N ASP A 1229 -45.08 5.84 38.46
CA ASP A 1229 -46.08 6.00 37.41
C ASP A 1229 -46.19 7.49 37.07
N TRP A 1230 -45.18 8.02 36.36
CA TRP A 1230 -45.17 9.40 35.86
C TRP A 1230 -46.35 9.66 34.91
N GLY A 1231 -46.96 8.58 34.38
CA GLY A 1231 -48.18 8.61 33.58
C GLY A 1231 -49.40 9.12 34.35
N GLU A 1232 -49.62 8.71 35.61
CA GLU A 1232 -50.82 9.14 36.36
C GLU A 1232 -50.78 10.64 36.69
N ALA A 1233 -49.61 11.16 37.09
CA ALA A 1233 -49.44 12.60 37.37
C ALA A 1233 -49.55 13.49 36.11
N SER A 1234 -49.30 12.93 34.92
CA SER A 1234 -49.38 13.62 33.62
C SER A 1234 -50.80 13.64 33.03
N PHE A 1235 -51.62 12.62 33.29
CA PHE A 1235 -52.94 12.49 32.68
C PHE A 1235 -54.03 13.26 33.41
N ASP A 1236 -53.95 13.39 34.74
CA ASP A 1236 -54.93 14.13 35.54
C ASP A 1236 -54.99 15.62 35.19
N ASP A 1237 -53.85 16.24 34.87
CA ASP A 1237 -53.75 17.65 34.45
C ASP A 1237 -54.29 17.87 33.01
N LEU A 1238 -54.11 16.89 32.11
CA LEU A 1238 -54.64 16.92 30.74
C LEU A 1238 -56.16 16.73 30.68
N MET A 1239 -56.74 16.13 31.71
CA MET A 1239 -58.19 15.90 31.85
C MET A 1239 -58.92 17.03 32.60
N ASP A 1240 -58.23 18.09 33.05
CA ASP A 1240 -58.86 19.25 33.69
C ASP A 1240 -59.66 20.07 32.64
N PRO A 1241 -60.99 20.18 32.77
CA PRO A 1241 -61.83 20.92 31.82
C PRO A 1241 -61.57 22.44 31.79
N ARG A 1242 -60.67 22.97 32.62
CA ARG A 1242 -60.27 24.40 32.65
C ARG A 1242 -59.07 24.73 31.76
N VAL A 1243 -58.48 23.76 31.07
CA VAL A 1243 -57.31 23.96 30.21
C VAL A 1243 -57.68 24.72 28.92
N THR A 1244 -57.02 25.85 28.66
CA THR A 1244 -57.29 26.73 27.50
C THR A 1244 -56.25 26.64 26.38
N SER A 1245 -55.09 25.99 26.61
CA SER A 1245 -54.04 25.78 25.62
C SER A 1245 -53.29 24.49 25.88
N LEU A 1246 -53.47 23.53 24.98
CA LEU A 1246 -52.85 22.20 25.05
C LEU A 1246 -51.32 22.26 24.98
N GLU A 1247 -50.75 23.15 24.16
CA GLU A 1247 -49.28 23.32 24.03
C GLU A 1247 -48.61 23.76 25.33
N LYS A 1248 -49.25 24.67 26.10
CA LYS A 1248 -48.70 25.14 27.37
C LYS A 1248 -48.77 24.07 28.46
N GLU A 1249 -49.83 23.26 28.47
CA GLU A 1249 -49.95 22.18 29.44
C GLU A 1249 -48.97 21.05 29.12
N ILE A 1250 -48.80 20.69 27.84
CA ILE A 1250 -47.75 19.74 27.39
C ILE A 1250 -46.36 20.22 27.83
N ALA A 1251 -46.03 21.51 27.63
CA ALA A 1251 -44.76 22.07 28.07
C ALA A 1251 -44.58 22.03 29.60
N ARG A 1252 -45.65 22.32 30.35
CA ARG A 1252 -45.65 22.28 31.82
C ARG A 1252 -45.52 20.87 32.37
N THR A 1253 -46.21 19.90 31.78
CA THR A 1253 -46.11 18.49 32.10
C THR A 1253 -44.69 17.98 31.82
N LYS A 1254 -44.11 18.34 30.68
CA LYS A 1254 -42.71 18.04 30.36
C LYS A 1254 -41.75 18.62 31.41
N GLU A 1255 -41.95 19.87 31.84
CA GLU A 1255 -41.12 20.51 32.87
C GLU A 1255 -41.27 19.85 34.25
N LYS A 1256 -42.47 19.45 34.65
CA LYS A 1256 -42.71 18.70 35.90
C LYS A 1256 -42.02 17.34 35.88
N VAL A 1257 -42.21 16.57 34.81
CA VAL A 1257 -41.58 15.25 34.63
C VAL A 1257 -40.05 15.38 34.63
N HIS A 1258 -39.52 16.41 33.96
CA HIS A 1258 -38.10 16.74 33.99
C HIS A 1258 -37.59 17.01 35.42
N ILE A 1259 -38.26 17.88 36.19
CA ILE A 1259 -37.84 18.22 37.57
C ILE A 1259 -37.81 16.97 38.45
N MET A 1260 -38.83 16.12 38.36
CA MET A 1260 -38.90 14.92 39.20
C MET A 1260 -37.78 13.92 38.85
N ILE A 1261 -37.52 13.68 37.56
CA ILE A 1261 -36.42 12.83 37.11
C ILE A 1261 -35.05 13.43 37.50
N PHE A 1262 -34.91 14.75 37.38
CA PHE A 1262 -33.70 15.48 37.76
C PHE A 1262 -33.40 15.36 39.26
N GLU A 1263 -34.42 15.46 40.13
CA GLU A 1263 -34.27 15.28 41.57
C GLU A 1263 -33.81 13.86 41.91
N ASP A 1264 -34.38 12.83 41.27
CA ASP A 1264 -33.98 11.43 41.43
C ASP A 1264 -32.53 11.18 40.99
N MET A 1265 -32.11 11.76 39.86
CA MET A 1265 -30.73 11.66 39.37
C MET A 1265 -29.74 12.44 40.27
N SER A 1266 -30.15 13.60 40.79
CA SER A 1266 -29.33 14.46 41.66
C SER A 1266 -29.06 13.83 43.04
N LEU A 1267 -30.07 13.20 43.64
CA LEU A 1267 -29.94 12.47 44.92
C LEU A 1267 -28.89 11.36 44.82
N ARG A 1268 -28.81 10.73 43.64
CA ARG A 1268 -27.84 9.69 43.32
C ARG A 1268 -26.40 10.20 43.39
N LYS A 1269 -26.11 11.32 42.72
CA LYS A 1269 -24.75 11.90 42.66
C LYS A 1269 -24.18 12.21 44.05
N LYS A 1270 -25.03 12.64 44.99
CA LYS A 1270 -24.66 12.87 46.39
C LYS A 1270 -24.34 11.56 47.13
N ALA A 1271 -25.17 10.53 46.96
CA ALA A 1271 -24.97 9.23 47.61
C ALA A 1271 -23.70 8.48 47.13
N PHE A 1272 -23.25 8.72 45.90
CA PHE A 1272 -22.00 8.12 45.35
C PHE A 1272 -20.73 8.97 45.58
N SER A 1273 -20.86 10.22 46.00
CA SER A 1273 -19.72 11.12 46.27
C SER A 1273 -19.17 11.05 47.71
N ASN A 1274 -19.94 10.44 48.62
CA ASN A 1274 -19.55 10.09 49.99
C ASN A 1274 -19.12 8.64 50.06
#